data_AF-A0A1X7PM64-F1
#
_entry.id   AF-A0A1X7PM64-F1
#
_cell.length_a   1.000
_cell.length_b   1.000
_cell.length_c   1.000
_cell.angle_alpha   90.00
_cell.angle_beta   90.00
_cell.angle_gamma   90.00
#
_symmetry.space_group_name_H-M   'P 1'
#
loop_
_entity.id
_entity.type
_entity.pdbx_description
1 polymer ?
#
loop_
_entity_poly.entity_id
_entity_poly.type
_entity_poly.pdbx_seq_one_letter_code
_entity_poly.pdbx_strand_id
1 'polypeptide(L)'
;MTSIVSSLTVNQIRSMSATTIANLTTEDIGALSTAQVNALSATQIAAMEQEDFEALSADQFGAISANGMRGLTLDQLGALDSTKIESLNKTQVSALTATQIGALTTDQVEALTVEQVGGLNSTQLAALGADDIAEFSADEIAAFSTKAISGLSTAAVAALSEDQVGALTTGQIAAMKPAQISALTTDQIGYLSTDQIGAMTASQVASLTADQIGALSEEQVGAINTKAIIGLSATQIGALSTDQVGALTTAQVGVLSAAQLGGLGADDVAELSTDAIAAISTKSISGLKNDAVAALSTDQLGALTTGQIGMMKGTQVAALTTDQIGDLSTAQVGAFTATQVASLTTDQIGALSEEQVGAISTKAILGLTATQVGALSTDQVGALTTAQVGAFSALQLGALGADDVAELSTDAVAAISTKAISGLSNDAVAALSTDQLGALTTGQIAMMKGAQIAALTTDQIGDLSTDQIGALNATQVSALTNDQIGALSEEQVGAISTKAILGLTSAKVALLSTDQVAALTTAQVGAMTGAQLGGLGADDVAELSTDAIAAISTKSISGLTTDAVAALSEDQIGALTNGQVAAMKPTQISALTTDQIGYLSTDQVGALTATQVAALTTDQIGAMSEEQIGAINSKSIIGLTATQVGALSADQVAALTTAQVGALSATQLGALGADDVAELSTDAVAAISTKSISGLSADAVAALSTDQLGALSTGQIAMMKGTQVAALTTDQIGDLSTDQIGALTATQVASLTTDQIGALSEDQVGAINSKSIIGMTATQVGALSTDQVGALTTGQVGVLSAVQLGAPGADDVAELSTDAIAAISTKSISGLSNDAVAALSEDQVGALTTGQIGMMKGTQIAALTTDQIGYLSTDQVGALTATQVASLTADQIGALSEEQVGAISTKAVLGLTATQVGALSTDQVGALTTAQVGVLSATQLGALGADDVAELTTDAVAAISTKSISGLSNDAVAALSTDQVGALTTGQIGMMKGSQIAALTVDQIGDLSAEQVGALTAIQAASLTADQIGALSEDQVGAISTKAIIGLSATQVGALSTDQVGALTTAQVGALSAVQVGALGADDIAELSTDAIAAISTKAISGLSNDAVAALSTDQLAAVTTSQIALMKPTQIAALTTDQIGDLSTDQVGALTAGQVASLTTDQIGALTEDQVGALSVKAVVGLTASQITAMTADQVEAFSEAQTAVLGSGQIAAMESEDFERFSTGDIAAINTGAISGLAVEDIEALDEDQVQALTTAQIQVMNSDQVAAVIAAYQEI
;
A
#
# COMPACT_ATOMS: atom_id res chain seq x y z
N MET A 1 12.17 96.38 -143.53
CA MET A 1 12.42 97.76 -143.02
C MET A 1 13.34 97.61 -141.84
N THR A 2 14.35 98.46 -141.64
CA THR A 2 15.20 98.35 -140.43
C THR A 2 14.33 98.52 -139.18
N SER A 3 14.24 97.49 -138.33
CA SER A 3 13.38 97.45 -137.13
C SER A 3 13.71 98.59 -136.16
N ILE A 4 12.66 99.27 -135.67
CA ILE A 4 12.79 100.38 -134.70
C ILE A 4 13.28 99.90 -133.33
N VAL A 5 13.10 98.61 -133.02
CA VAL A 5 13.43 98.04 -131.72
C VAL A 5 14.93 98.13 -131.44
N SER A 6 15.76 98.04 -132.49
CA SER A 6 17.21 98.25 -132.41
C SER A 6 17.63 99.64 -131.90
N SER A 7 16.76 100.66 -132.01
CA SER A 7 17.01 102.03 -131.53
C SER A 7 16.55 102.28 -130.09
N LEU A 8 15.83 101.33 -129.48
CA LEU A 8 15.28 101.48 -128.12
C LEU A 8 16.37 101.28 -127.07
N THR A 9 16.37 102.12 -126.04
CA THR A 9 17.25 101.90 -124.89
C THR A 9 16.78 100.68 -124.09
N VAL A 10 17.72 100.03 -123.40
CA VAL A 10 17.44 98.89 -122.51
C VAL A 10 16.34 99.21 -121.47
N ASN A 11 16.32 100.43 -120.94
CA ASN A 11 15.27 100.88 -120.01
C ASN A 11 13.90 101.01 -120.68
N GLN A 12 13.85 101.44 -121.94
CA GLN A 12 12.59 101.49 -122.70
C GLN A 12 12.04 100.09 -122.93
N ILE A 13 12.88 99.12 -123.35
CA ILE A 13 12.50 97.71 -123.50
C ILE A 13 12.00 97.13 -122.16
N ARG A 14 12.74 97.34 -121.07
CA ARG A 14 12.33 96.88 -119.73
C ARG A 14 10.99 97.45 -119.28
N SER A 15 10.66 98.68 -119.67
CA SER A 15 9.39 99.35 -119.32
C SER A 15 8.19 98.93 -120.19
N MET A 16 8.40 98.16 -121.27
CA MET A 16 7.32 97.69 -122.11
C MET A 16 6.42 96.73 -121.35
N SER A 17 5.11 96.83 -121.54
CA SER A 17 4.21 95.81 -120.99
C SER A 17 4.41 94.49 -121.72
N ALA A 18 4.12 93.37 -121.07
CA ALA A 18 4.18 92.04 -121.71
C ALA A 18 3.30 91.97 -122.97
N THR A 19 2.14 92.62 -122.97
CA THR A 19 1.27 92.76 -124.15
C THR A 19 1.91 93.54 -125.29
N THR A 20 2.80 94.49 -124.98
CA THR A 20 3.53 95.21 -126.02
C THR A 20 4.63 94.34 -126.60
N ILE A 21 5.31 93.53 -125.79
CA ILE A 21 6.30 92.56 -126.24
C ILE A 21 5.64 91.49 -127.12
N ALA A 22 4.48 90.96 -126.73
CA ALA A 22 3.72 89.96 -127.51
C ALA A 22 3.27 90.45 -128.90
N ASN A 23 3.11 91.77 -129.09
CA ASN A 23 2.71 92.36 -130.37
C ASN A 23 3.91 92.79 -131.23
N LEU A 24 5.15 92.57 -130.76
CA LEU A 24 6.32 92.75 -131.60
C LEU A 24 6.34 91.64 -132.65
N THR A 25 6.72 92.00 -133.87
CA THR A 25 6.90 90.97 -134.90
C THR A 25 8.14 90.14 -134.59
N THR A 26 8.20 88.91 -135.08
CA THR A 26 9.37 88.03 -134.93
C THR A 26 10.66 88.68 -135.48
N GLU A 27 10.57 89.51 -136.53
CA GLU A 27 11.70 90.31 -137.04
C GLU A 27 12.14 91.41 -136.04
N ASP A 28 11.21 91.98 -135.28
CA ASP A 28 11.49 92.96 -134.22
C ASP A 28 12.13 92.31 -133.00
N ILE A 29 11.68 91.12 -132.60
CA ILE A 29 12.30 90.34 -131.54
C ILE A 29 13.71 89.91 -131.95
N GLY A 30 13.87 89.36 -133.15
CA GLY A 30 15.18 88.94 -133.69
C GLY A 30 16.16 90.11 -133.86
N ALA A 31 15.68 91.36 -133.89
CA ALA A 31 16.52 92.57 -133.93
C ALA A 31 16.94 93.10 -132.55
N LEU A 32 16.48 92.51 -131.43
CA LEU A 32 16.85 92.92 -130.07
C LEU A 32 18.33 92.68 -129.80
N SER A 33 19.07 93.70 -129.36
CA SER A 33 20.41 93.46 -128.84
C SER A 33 20.38 92.57 -127.59
N THR A 34 21.45 91.83 -127.34
CA THR A 34 21.62 90.98 -126.14
C THR A 34 21.37 91.75 -124.83
N ALA A 35 21.78 93.02 -124.76
CA ALA A 35 21.53 93.89 -123.61
C ALA A 35 20.04 94.21 -123.40
N GLN A 36 19.26 94.31 -124.49
CA GLN A 36 17.83 94.51 -124.42
C GLN A 36 17.10 93.22 -124.01
N VAL A 37 17.50 92.06 -124.56
CA VAL A 37 16.94 90.76 -124.18
C VAL A 37 17.20 90.45 -122.70
N ASN A 38 18.42 90.71 -122.21
CA ASN A 38 18.77 90.53 -120.79
C ASN A 38 17.87 91.31 -119.84
N ALA A 39 17.38 92.48 -120.27
CA ALA A 39 16.57 93.35 -119.45
C ALA A 39 15.08 92.99 -119.42
N LEU A 40 14.65 92.01 -120.21
CA LEU A 40 13.29 91.49 -120.20
C LEU A 40 13.00 90.74 -118.89
N SER A 41 11.83 91.00 -118.34
CA SER A 41 11.29 90.28 -117.19
C SER A 41 10.71 88.93 -117.60
N ALA A 42 10.57 88.01 -116.64
CA ALA A 42 9.93 86.70 -116.85
C ALA A 42 8.57 86.82 -117.56
N THR A 43 7.73 87.78 -117.16
CA THR A 43 6.41 87.97 -117.76
C THR A 43 6.48 88.49 -119.20
N GLN A 44 7.50 89.28 -119.54
CA GLN A 44 7.71 89.71 -120.92
C GLN A 44 8.20 88.55 -121.79
N ILE A 45 9.15 87.75 -121.29
CA ILE A 45 9.63 86.52 -121.97
C ILE A 45 8.46 85.54 -122.20
N ALA A 46 7.63 85.32 -121.17
CA ALA A 46 6.45 84.44 -121.26
C ALA A 46 5.43 84.88 -122.32
N ALA A 47 5.37 86.18 -122.64
CA ALA A 47 4.40 86.75 -123.55
C ALA A 47 4.85 86.73 -125.02
N MET A 48 6.10 86.37 -125.30
CA MET A 48 6.60 86.18 -126.66
C MET A 48 5.97 84.92 -127.28
N GLU A 49 5.77 84.90 -128.59
CA GLU A 49 5.22 83.73 -129.28
C GLU A 49 6.32 82.64 -129.44
N GLN A 50 5.93 81.41 -129.77
CA GLN A 50 6.88 80.30 -129.88
C GLN A 50 7.89 80.55 -131.02
N GLU A 51 7.42 81.08 -132.15
CA GLU A 51 8.22 81.43 -133.33
C GLU A 51 9.27 82.52 -133.02
N ASP A 52 9.03 83.35 -132.01
CA ASP A 52 9.96 84.39 -131.59
C ASP A 52 11.26 83.79 -131.04
N PHE A 53 11.17 82.66 -130.37
CA PHE A 53 12.34 81.93 -129.87
C PHE A 53 13.08 81.19 -130.98
N GLU A 54 12.44 80.91 -132.12
CA GLU A 54 13.14 80.40 -133.30
C GLU A 54 14.05 81.47 -133.92
N ALA A 55 13.57 82.73 -133.97
CA ALA A 55 14.28 83.85 -134.58
C ALA A 55 15.36 84.49 -133.70
N LEU A 56 15.33 84.28 -132.38
CA LEU A 56 16.42 84.67 -131.50
C LEU A 56 17.67 83.86 -131.86
N SER A 57 18.77 84.56 -132.14
CA SER A 57 20.09 83.93 -132.20
C SER A 57 20.46 83.35 -130.83
N ALA A 58 21.32 82.33 -130.82
CA ALA A 58 21.86 81.73 -129.60
C ALA A 58 22.43 82.79 -128.63
N ASP A 59 23.14 83.81 -129.13
CA ASP A 59 23.68 84.90 -128.31
C ASP A 59 22.58 85.75 -127.65
N GLN A 60 21.48 85.99 -128.36
CA GLN A 60 20.33 86.73 -127.83
C GLN A 60 19.58 85.90 -126.79
N PHE A 61 19.34 84.62 -127.06
CA PHE A 61 18.68 83.71 -126.12
C PHE A 61 19.53 83.50 -124.86
N GLY A 62 20.82 83.23 -125.02
CA GLY A 62 21.81 83.14 -123.93
C GLY A 62 21.97 84.44 -123.13
N ALA A 63 21.49 85.59 -123.65
CA ALA A 63 21.47 86.84 -122.90
C ALA A 63 20.27 86.98 -121.94
N ILE A 64 19.23 86.15 -122.02
CA ILE A 64 18.05 86.23 -121.14
C ILE A 64 18.46 86.18 -119.67
N SER A 65 18.01 87.09 -118.82
CA SER A 65 18.38 87.01 -117.40
C SER A 65 17.88 85.71 -116.76
N ALA A 66 18.56 85.19 -115.73
CA ALA A 66 18.12 83.99 -115.03
C ALA A 66 16.67 84.09 -114.49
N ASN A 67 16.24 85.30 -114.07
CA ASN A 67 14.84 85.55 -113.72
C ASN A 67 13.92 85.48 -114.95
N GLY A 68 14.37 85.96 -116.11
CA GLY A 68 13.67 85.83 -117.39
C GLY A 68 13.40 84.38 -117.78
N MET A 69 14.35 83.47 -117.56
CA MET A 69 14.21 82.03 -117.87
C MET A 69 13.02 81.37 -117.18
N ARG A 70 12.66 81.83 -115.98
CA ARG A 70 11.47 81.33 -115.24
C ARG A 70 10.16 81.67 -115.93
N GLY A 71 10.18 82.62 -116.85
CA GLY A 71 9.04 83.05 -117.66
C GLY A 71 8.75 82.14 -118.84
N LEU A 72 9.70 81.29 -119.26
CA LEU A 72 9.49 80.42 -120.41
C LEU A 72 8.33 79.45 -120.17
N THR A 73 7.38 79.41 -121.08
CA THR A 73 6.31 78.39 -121.08
C THR A 73 6.87 77.06 -121.59
N LEU A 74 6.15 75.96 -121.35
CA LEU A 74 6.60 74.64 -121.82
C LEU A 74 6.63 74.56 -123.36
N ASP A 75 5.66 75.19 -124.02
CA ASP A 75 5.60 75.25 -125.49
C ASP A 75 6.79 76.04 -126.07
N GLN A 76 7.18 77.14 -125.42
CA GLN A 76 8.37 77.91 -125.81
C GLN A 76 9.65 77.10 -125.61
N LEU A 77 9.73 76.30 -124.54
CA LEU A 77 10.85 75.41 -124.29
C LEU A 77 10.98 74.34 -125.38
N GLY A 78 9.86 73.81 -125.89
CA GLY A 78 9.83 72.82 -126.97
C GLY A 78 10.28 73.35 -128.34
N ALA A 79 10.31 74.66 -128.56
CA ALA A 79 10.85 75.27 -129.78
C ALA A 79 12.36 75.53 -129.76
N LEU A 80 13.04 75.23 -128.65
CA LEU A 80 14.47 75.44 -128.54
C LEU A 80 15.22 74.33 -129.26
N ASP A 81 16.06 74.73 -130.22
CA ASP A 81 17.08 73.83 -130.80
C ASP A 81 18.26 73.66 -129.84
N SER A 82 19.13 72.68 -130.12
CA SER A 82 20.30 72.38 -129.30
C SER A 82 21.24 73.58 -129.13
N THR A 83 21.41 74.42 -130.16
CA THR A 83 22.29 75.60 -130.09
C THR A 83 21.81 76.64 -129.09
N LYS A 84 20.49 76.75 -128.91
CA LYS A 84 19.88 77.63 -127.89
C LYS A 84 20.00 77.04 -126.49
N ILE A 85 19.86 75.73 -126.35
CA ILE A 85 20.12 75.06 -125.07
C ILE A 85 21.59 75.24 -124.66
N GLU A 86 22.54 74.99 -125.57
CA GLU A 86 23.99 75.18 -125.35
C GLU A 86 24.37 76.63 -125.00
N SER A 87 23.63 77.62 -125.50
CA SER A 87 23.88 79.04 -125.23
C SER A 87 23.58 79.47 -123.79
N LEU A 88 22.86 78.64 -123.02
CA LEU A 88 22.55 78.94 -121.63
C LEU A 88 23.80 78.87 -120.76
N ASN A 89 23.83 79.65 -119.70
CA ASN A 89 24.80 79.51 -118.63
C ASN A 89 24.21 78.77 -117.44
N LYS A 90 25.09 78.31 -116.56
CA LYS A 90 24.75 77.62 -115.31
C LYS A 90 23.65 78.29 -114.50
N THR A 91 23.67 79.63 -114.39
CA THR A 91 22.71 80.37 -113.56
C THR A 91 21.32 80.40 -114.18
N GLN A 92 21.24 80.46 -115.51
CA GLN A 92 19.98 80.35 -116.25
C GLN A 92 19.37 78.97 -116.10
N VAL A 93 20.16 77.91 -116.24
CA VAL A 93 19.69 76.52 -116.08
C VAL A 93 19.26 76.23 -114.64
N SER A 94 20.00 76.70 -113.62
CA SER A 94 19.58 76.62 -112.21
C SER A 94 18.28 77.38 -111.91
N ALA A 95 17.95 78.42 -112.69
CA ALA A 95 16.77 79.23 -112.44
C ALA A 95 15.48 78.63 -113.03
N LEU A 96 15.58 77.75 -114.04
CA LEU A 96 14.45 76.99 -114.58
C LEU A 96 13.75 76.20 -113.47
N THR A 97 12.42 76.12 -113.54
CA THR A 97 11.65 75.30 -112.62
C THR A 97 11.81 73.82 -112.96
N ALA A 98 11.58 72.94 -111.99
CA ALA A 98 11.64 71.49 -112.22
C ALA A 98 10.68 71.04 -113.33
N THR A 99 9.49 71.66 -113.43
CA THR A 99 8.53 71.40 -114.50
C THR A 99 9.05 71.83 -115.87
N GLN A 100 9.79 72.93 -115.96
CA GLN A 100 10.43 73.33 -117.22
C GLN A 100 11.54 72.35 -117.59
N ILE A 101 12.41 71.96 -116.65
CA ILE A 101 13.48 70.98 -116.93
C ILE A 101 12.91 69.62 -117.35
N GLY A 102 11.90 69.09 -116.67
CA GLY A 102 11.25 67.82 -117.04
C GLY A 102 10.36 67.88 -118.29
N ALA A 103 10.19 69.05 -118.90
CA ALA A 103 9.47 69.23 -120.16
C ALA A 103 10.41 69.38 -121.36
N LEU A 104 11.73 69.43 -121.13
CA LEU A 104 12.71 69.32 -122.21
C LEU A 104 12.56 67.96 -122.89
N THR A 105 12.75 67.93 -124.21
CA THR A 105 12.86 66.66 -124.94
C THR A 105 14.22 66.01 -124.65
N THR A 106 14.34 64.71 -124.88
CA THR A 106 15.60 63.97 -124.69
C THR A 106 16.76 64.59 -125.47
N ASP A 107 16.57 64.96 -126.74
CA ASP A 107 17.57 65.69 -127.55
C ASP A 107 17.98 67.05 -126.93
N GLN A 108 17.05 67.73 -126.25
CA GLN A 108 17.34 68.99 -125.57
C GLN A 108 18.08 68.77 -124.25
N VAL A 109 17.86 67.64 -123.58
CA VAL A 109 18.62 67.25 -122.38
C VAL A 109 20.05 66.86 -122.79
N GLU A 110 20.22 66.11 -123.88
CA GLU A 110 21.53 65.74 -124.45
C GLU A 110 22.35 66.98 -124.85
N ALA A 111 21.69 68.04 -125.33
CA ALA A 111 22.34 69.30 -125.70
C ALA A 111 22.86 70.13 -124.50
N LEU A 112 22.58 69.73 -123.25
CA LEU A 112 23.07 70.46 -122.08
C LEU A 112 24.57 70.21 -121.88
N THR A 113 25.33 71.29 -121.80
CA THR A 113 26.77 71.21 -121.54
C THR A 113 27.07 70.82 -120.09
N VAL A 114 28.24 70.22 -119.84
CA VAL A 114 28.79 69.88 -118.50
C VAL A 114 28.58 71.02 -117.46
N GLU A 115 28.84 72.28 -117.84
CA GLU A 115 28.71 73.43 -116.93
C GLU A 115 27.25 73.73 -116.55
N GLN A 116 26.33 73.53 -117.51
CA GLN A 116 24.88 73.69 -117.34
C GLN A 116 24.28 72.56 -116.51
N VAL A 117 24.66 71.32 -116.80
CA VAL A 117 24.28 70.12 -116.03
C VAL A 117 24.71 70.27 -114.57
N GLY A 118 25.92 70.79 -114.33
CA GLY A 118 26.40 71.14 -112.97
C GLY A 118 25.65 72.30 -112.28
N GLY A 119 24.73 72.97 -112.97
CA GLY A 119 23.78 73.94 -112.43
C GLY A 119 22.45 73.33 -111.95
N LEU A 120 22.15 72.07 -112.27
CA LEU A 120 20.91 71.43 -111.85
C LEU A 120 20.86 71.22 -110.34
N ASN A 121 19.67 71.41 -109.77
CA ASN A 121 19.36 71.12 -108.37
C ASN A 121 18.56 69.82 -108.23
N SER A 122 18.38 69.34 -106.99
CA SER A 122 17.75 68.04 -106.71
C SER A 122 16.31 67.92 -107.20
N THR A 123 15.55 69.02 -107.23
CA THR A 123 14.15 68.98 -107.70
C THR A 123 14.10 68.95 -109.23
N GLN A 124 15.05 69.60 -109.91
CA GLN A 124 15.17 69.55 -111.37
C GLN A 124 15.61 68.15 -111.83
N LEU A 125 16.62 67.57 -111.17
CA LEU A 125 17.06 66.19 -111.44
C LEU A 125 15.97 65.15 -111.18
N ALA A 126 15.12 65.35 -110.17
CA ALA A 126 13.99 64.48 -109.89
C ALA A 126 12.87 64.55 -110.96
N ALA A 127 12.86 65.60 -111.79
CA ALA A 127 11.88 65.80 -112.84
C ALA A 127 12.29 65.18 -114.17
N LEU A 128 13.55 64.78 -114.33
CA LEU A 128 14.05 64.06 -115.51
C LEU A 128 13.73 62.56 -115.42
N GLY A 129 13.38 61.94 -116.55
CA GLY A 129 13.14 60.51 -116.67
C GLY A 129 14.44 59.69 -116.60
N ALA A 130 14.31 58.37 -116.49
CA ALA A 130 15.48 57.49 -116.53
C ALA A 130 16.20 57.54 -117.89
N ASP A 131 15.42 57.62 -118.98
CA ASP A 131 15.94 57.74 -120.34
C ASP A 131 16.72 59.06 -120.51
N ASP A 132 16.21 60.18 -119.98
CA ASP A 132 16.87 61.48 -120.06
C ASP A 132 18.20 61.52 -119.29
N ILE A 133 18.27 60.84 -118.14
CA ILE A 133 19.51 60.74 -117.35
C ILE A 133 20.54 59.84 -118.05
N ALA A 134 20.08 58.80 -118.78
CA ALA A 134 20.95 57.86 -119.47
C ALA A 134 21.68 58.47 -120.68
N GLU A 135 21.16 59.56 -121.27
CA GLU A 135 21.82 60.27 -122.37
C GLU A 135 23.00 61.16 -121.93
N PHE A 136 23.10 61.51 -120.63
CA PHE A 136 24.23 62.29 -120.15
C PHE A 136 25.54 61.51 -120.24
N SER A 137 26.58 62.13 -120.77
CA SER A 137 27.93 61.58 -120.75
C SER A 137 28.45 61.40 -119.31
N ALA A 138 29.49 60.59 -119.16
CA ALA A 138 30.20 60.40 -117.88
C ALA A 138 30.62 61.74 -117.22
N ASP A 139 31.12 62.70 -118.01
CA ASP A 139 31.53 64.02 -117.52
C ASP A 139 30.35 64.87 -117.04
N GLU A 140 29.18 64.73 -117.66
CA GLU A 140 27.93 65.40 -117.25
C GLU A 140 27.35 64.80 -115.97
N ILE A 141 27.36 63.47 -115.85
CA ILE A 141 27.00 62.78 -114.59
C ILE A 141 27.93 63.23 -113.45
N ALA A 142 29.24 63.33 -113.70
CA ALA A 142 30.22 63.80 -112.72
C ALA A 142 30.02 65.29 -112.34
N ALA A 143 29.44 66.09 -113.22
CA ALA A 143 29.19 67.51 -112.98
C ALA A 143 28.03 67.79 -112.02
N PHE A 144 27.12 66.83 -111.78
CA PHE A 144 26.01 67.04 -110.83
C PHE A 144 26.54 67.45 -109.45
N SER A 145 25.97 68.50 -108.87
CA SER A 145 26.34 68.86 -107.51
C SER A 145 25.92 67.76 -106.52
N THR A 146 26.68 67.59 -105.43
CA THR A 146 26.35 66.61 -104.38
C THR A 146 25.00 66.86 -103.71
N LYS A 147 24.50 68.11 -103.73
CA LYS A 147 23.14 68.41 -103.28
C LYS A 147 22.08 67.90 -104.26
N ALA A 148 22.40 67.88 -105.54
CA ALA A 148 21.45 67.58 -106.60
C ALA A 148 21.27 66.09 -106.85
N ILE A 149 22.33 65.29 -106.71
CA ILE A 149 22.32 63.83 -106.94
C ILE A 149 21.26 63.08 -106.11
N SER A 150 20.94 63.59 -104.92
CA SER A 150 19.87 63.05 -104.04
C SER A 150 18.44 63.15 -104.62
N GLY A 151 18.30 63.86 -105.75
CA GLY A 151 17.09 64.01 -106.54
C GLY A 151 16.84 62.90 -107.55
N LEU A 152 17.85 62.12 -107.95
CA LEU A 152 17.67 61.03 -108.92
C LEU A 152 16.66 59.99 -108.42
N SER A 153 15.80 59.51 -109.30
CA SER A 153 14.93 58.37 -108.97
C SER A 153 15.73 57.07 -108.92
N THR A 154 15.24 56.06 -108.21
CA THR A 154 15.88 54.73 -108.18
C THR A 154 15.90 54.06 -109.56
N ALA A 155 14.88 54.31 -110.38
CA ALA A 155 14.85 53.83 -111.76
C ALA A 155 15.92 54.50 -112.63
N ALA A 156 16.16 55.80 -112.46
CA ALA A 156 17.22 56.50 -113.16
C ALA A 156 18.61 56.00 -112.75
N VAL A 157 18.81 55.73 -111.45
CA VAL A 157 20.08 55.16 -110.97
C VAL A 157 20.32 53.76 -111.52
N ALA A 158 19.29 52.91 -111.57
CA ALA A 158 19.39 51.57 -112.16
C ALA A 158 19.64 51.58 -113.67
N ALA A 159 19.27 52.66 -114.37
CA ALA A 159 19.44 52.81 -115.82
C ALA A 159 20.81 53.37 -116.24
N LEU A 160 21.64 53.82 -115.29
CA LEU A 160 22.98 54.33 -115.59
C LEU A 160 23.86 53.24 -116.23
N SER A 161 24.68 53.58 -117.21
CA SER A 161 25.72 52.68 -117.71
C SER A 161 26.85 52.50 -116.69
N GLU A 162 27.65 51.46 -116.87
CA GLU A 162 28.84 51.21 -116.04
C GLU A 162 29.80 52.41 -116.04
N ASP A 163 30.05 53.02 -117.21
CA ASP A 163 30.90 54.21 -117.34
C ASP A 163 30.32 55.41 -116.58
N GLN A 164 28.99 55.60 -116.61
CA GLN A 164 28.32 56.68 -115.87
C GLN A 164 28.38 56.45 -114.35
N VAL A 165 28.21 55.20 -113.91
CA VAL A 165 28.35 54.84 -112.50
C VAL A 165 29.81 55.03 -112.04
N GLY A 166 30.79 54.65 -112.85
CA GLY A 166 32.21 54.86 -112.59
C GLY A 166 32.62 56.34 -112.55
N ALA A 167 31.91 57.20 -113.28
CA ALA A 167 32.16 58.65 -113.31
C ALA A 167 31.62 59.40 -112.08
N LEU A 168 30.72 58.81 -111.29
CA LEU A 168 30.20 59.43 -110.08
C LEU A 168 31.34 59.77 -109.10
N THR A 169 31.48 61.03 -108.74
CA THR A 169 32.46 61.44 -107.74
C THR A 169 32.14 60.82 -106.38
N THR A 170 33.16 60.64 -105.55
CA THR A 170 33.01 60.17 -104.16
C THR A 170 32.04 61.02 -103.34
N GLY A 171 32.04 62.33 -103.57
CA GLY A 171 31.11 63.27 -102.94
C GLY A 171 29.66 63.06 -103.38
N GLN A 172 29.42 62.60 -104.61
CA GLN A 172 28.08 62.27 -105.11
C GLN A 172 27.60 60.94 -104.52
N ILE A 173 28.44 59.90 -104.54
CA ILE A 173 28.13 58.61 -103.93
C ILE A 173 27.77 58.79 -102.45
N ALA A 174 28.57 59.54 -101.67
CA ALA A 174 28.28 59.82 -100.27
C ALA A 174 26.96 60.61 -100.04
N ALA A 175 26.49 61.36 -101.03
CA ALA A 175 25.28 62.18 -100.94
C ALA A 175 24.01 61.48 -101.47
N MET A 176 24.14 60.33 -102.13
CA MET A 176 23.00 59.49 -102.55
C MET A 176 22.28 58.89 -101.33
N LYS A 177 20.96 58.73 -101.45
CA LYS A 177 20.15 58.05 -100.43
C LYS A 177 20.43 56.54 -100.48
N PRO A 178 20.25 55.81 -99.36
CA PRO A 178 20.38 54.36 -99.33
C PRO A 178 19.54 53.66 -100.42
N ALA A 179 18.30 54.09 -100.64
CA ALA A 179 17.44 53.53 -101.69
C ALA A 179 17.97 53.73 -103.13
N GLN A 180 18.74 54.79 -103.38
CA GLN A 180 19.38 55.03 -104.68
C GLN A 180 20.57 54.10 -104.85
N ILE A 181 21.40 53.95 -103.82
CA ILE A 181 22.52 53.01 -103.82
C ILE A 181 22.04 51.56 -103.99
N SER A 182 21.00 51.13 -103.26
CA SER A 182 20.44 49.79 -103.38
C SER A 182 19.76 49.51 -104.72
N ALA A 183 19.48 50.55 -105.52
CA ALA A 183 18.89 50.42 -106.84
C ALA A 183 19.92 50.13 -107.94
N LEU A 184 21.22 50.28 -107.66
CA LEU A 184 22.28 49.85 -108.57
C LEU A 184 22.18 48.34 -108.80
N THR A 185 22.41 47.86 -110.01
CA THR A 185 22.48 46.43 -110.32
C THR A 185 23.77 45.84 -109.74
N THR A 186 23.86 44.50 -109.66
CA THR A 186 25.10 43.81 -109.24
C THR A 186 26.29 44.18 -110.12
N ASP A 187 26.06 44.33 -111.44
CA ASP A 187 27.10 44.68 -112.41
C ASP A 187 27.58 46.13 -112.20
N GLN A 188 26.65 47.06 -111.97
CA GLN A 188 26.98 48.47 -111.66
C GLN A 188 27.74 48.61 -110.34
N ILE A 189 27.38 47.83 -109.31
CA ILE A 189 28.11 47.80 -108.04
C ILE A 189 29.56 47.31 -108.26
N GLY A 190 29.76 46.28 -109.08
CA GLY A 190 31.09 45.78 -109.45
C GLY A 190 31.95 46.80 -110.21
N TYR A 191 31.35 47.80 -110.86
CA TYR A 191 32.07 48.83 -111.61
C TYR A 191 32.47 50.07 -110.77
N LEU A 192 32.00 50.19 -109.53
CA LEU A 192 32.40 51.30 -108.66
C LEU A 192 33.89 51.22 -108.32
N SER A 193 34.63 52.30 -108.47
CA SER A 193 35.99 52.39 -107.96
C SER A 193 36.05 52.19 -106.44
N THR A 194 37.21 51.76 -105.95
CA THR A 194 37.48 51.61 -104.52
C THR A 194 37.27 52.92 -103.74
N ASP A 195 37.60 54.07 -104.34
CA ASP A 195 37.35 55.38 -103.75
C ASP A 195 35.85 55.67 -103.59
N GLN A 196 35.02 55.26 -104.56
CA GLN A 196 33.57 55.41 -104.50
C GLN A 196 32.97 54.49 -103.42
N ILE A 197 33.38 53.23 -103.36
CA ILE A 197 32.97 52.30 -102.30
C ILE A 197 33.41 52.81 -100.91
N GLY A 198 34.64 53.32 -100.81
CA GLY A 198 35.17 53.90 -99.57
C GLY A 198 34.47 55.18 -99.11
N ALA A 199 33.81 55.89 -100.03
CA ALA A 199 33.01 57.08 -99.72
C ALA A 199 31.60 56.76 -99.18
N MET A 200 31.14 55.51 -99.29
CA MET A 200 29.82 55.11 -98.80
C MET A 200 29.71 55.24 -97.27
N THR A 201 28.51 55.57 -96.82
CA THR A 201 28.13 55.62 -95.41
C THR A 201 27.61 54.26 -94.93
N ALA A 202 27.59 54.04 -93.61
CA ALA A 202 27.05 52.81 -93.01
C ALA A 202 25.62 52.49 -93.45
N SER A 203 24.75 53.50 -93.56
CA SER A 203 23.36 53.30 -93.98
C SER A 203 23.24 52.93 -95.46
N GLN A 204 24.18 53.36 -96.31
CA GLN A 204 24.21 52.98 -97.72
C GLN A 204 24.73 51.56 -97.89
N VAL A 205 25.83 51.21 -97.23
CA VAL A 205 26.36 49.83 -97.22
C VAL A 205 25.32 48.85 -96.64
N ALA A 206 24.64 49.23 -95.56
CA ALA A 206 23.55 48.43 -94.97
C ALA A 206 22.38 48.16 -95.93
N SER A 207 22.11 49.09 -96.87
CA SER A 207 21.00 48.96 -97.82
C SER A 207 21.29 48.07 -99.02
N LEU A 208 22.54 47.68 -99.25
CA LEU A 208 22.90 46.75 -100.32
C LEU A 208 22.28 45.37 -100.05
N THR A 209 21.91 44.64 -101.09
CA THR A 209 21.47 43.25 -100.95
C THR A 209 22.66 42.33 -100.73
N ALA A 210 22.41 41.10 -100.25
CA ALA A 210 23.45 40.08 -100.14
C ALA A 210 24.16 39.83 -101.49
N ASP A 211 23.39 39.77 -102.58
CA ASP A 211 23.91 39.56 -103.93
C ASP A 211 24.78 40.74 -104.41
N GLN A 212 24.41 41.99 -104.07
CA GLN A 212 25.21 43.17 -104.38
C GLN A 212 26.53 43.18 -103.60
N ILE A 213 26.52 42.73 -102.34
CA ILE A 213 27.74 42.59 -101.54
C ILE A 213 28.65 41.49 -102.10
N GLY A 214 28.08 40.33 -102.47
CA GLY A 214 28.83 39.24 -103.09
C GLY A 214 29.37 39.56 -104.49
N ALA A 215 28.82 40.57 -105.18
CA ALA A 215 29.30 41.03 -106.49
C ALA A 215 30.52 41.98 -106.41
N LEU A 216 30.92 42.44 -105.23
CA LEU A 216 32.11 43.29 -105.05
C LEU A 216 33.39 42.48 -105.30
N SER A 217 34.38 43.06 -105.96
CA SER A 217 35.75 42.53 -105.98
C SER A 217 36.41 42.58 -104.59
N GLU A 218 37.46 41.81 -104.40
CA GLU A 218 38.29 41.80 -103.19
C GLU A 218 38.80 43.21 -102.85
N GLU A 219 39.28 43.97 -103.84
CA GLU A 219 39.76 45.34 -103.63
C GLU A 219 38.64 46.29 -103.20
N GLN A 220 37.42 46.10 -103.71
CA GLN A 220 36.26 46.87 -103.29
C GLN A 220 35.82 46.52 -101.86
N VAL A 221 35.82 45.24 -101.49
CA VAL A 221 35.54 44.80 -100.12
C VAL A 221 36.56 45.38 -99.15
N GLY A 222 37.85 45.34 -99.49
CA GLY A 222 38.92 46.00 -98.72
C GLY A 222 38.81 47.53 -98.64
N ALA A 223 38.15 48.16 -99.62
CA ALA A 223 37.93 49.61 -99.66
C ALA A 223 36.76 50.11 -98.80
N ILE A 224 35.85 49.23 -98.35
CA ILE A 224 34.73 49.63 -97.48
C ILE A 224 35.28 50.25 -96.18
N ASN A 225 35.07 51.54 -95.95
CA ASN A 225 35.64 52.17 -94.76
C ASN A 225 35.11 51.52 -93.46
N THR A 226 35.92 51.59 -92.40
CA THR A 226 35.60 50.96 -91.10
C THR A 226 34.36 51.53 -90.42
N LYS A 227 33.93 52.76 -90.77
CA LYS A 227 32.67 53.33 -90.28
C LYS A 227 31.45 52.82 -91.05
N ALA A 228 31.64 52.27 -92.24
CA ALA A 228 30.57 51.81 -93.11
C ALA A 228 30.35 50.30 -92.99
N ILE A 229 31.42 49.52 -92.81
CA ILE A 229 31.33 48.05 -92.71
C ILE A 229 30.47 47.58 -91.52
N ILE A 230 30.39 48.37 -90.44
CA ILE A 230 29.51 48.12 -89.29
C ILE A 230 28.01 48.14 -89.66
N GLY A 231 27.65 48.68 -90.83
CA GLY A 231 26.30 48.66 -91.38
C GLY A 231 25.89 47.30 -91.96
N LEU A 232 26.85 46.41 -92.26
CA LEU A 232 26.54 45.09 -92.80
C LEU A 232 25.82 44.21 -91.76
N SER A 233 24.80 43.49 -92.20
CA SER A 233 24.18 42.41 -91.44
C SER A 233 25.00 41.13 -91.50
N ALA A 234 24.73 40.20 -90.58
CA ALA A 234 25.35 38.87 -90.60
C ALA A 234 25.11 38.12 -91.92
N THR A 235 23.94 38.30 -92.54
CA THR A 235 23.60 37.70 -93.83
C THR A 235 24.41 38.28 -94.97
N GLN A 236 24.68 39.59 -94.97
CA GLN A 236 25.52 40.21 -95.99
C GLN A 236 27.00 39.81 -95.81
N ILE A 237 27.48 39.68 -94.58
CA ILE A 237 28.83 39.15 -94.30
C ILE A 237 28.93 37.69 -94.78
N GLY A 238 27.95 36.85 -94.49
CA GLY A 238 27.94 35.46 -94.95
C GLY A 238 27.64 35.28 -96.45
N ALA A 239 27.39 36.36 -97.18
CA ALA A 239 27.25 36.35 -98.64
C ALA A 239 28.57 36.68 -99.36
N LEU A 240 29.60 37.11 -98.62
CA LEU A 240 30.95 37.24 -99.15
C LEU A 240 31.50 35.85 -99.49
N SER A 241 32.28 35.74 -100.55
CA SER A 241 33.12 34.58 -100.80
C SER A 241 34.27 34.52 -99.78
N THR A 242 34.86 33.35 -99.60
CA THR A 242 36.01 33.16 -98.71
C THR A 242 37.18 34.08 -99.09
N ASP A 243 37.46 34.26 -100.39
CA ASP A 243 38.49 35.18 -100.88
C ASP A 243 38.15 36.65 -100.52
N GLN A 244 36.88 37.06 -100.65
CA GLN A 244 36.42 38.40 -100.25
C GLN A 244 36.53 38.61 -98.73
N VAL A 245 36.31 37.57 -97.92
CA VAL A 245 36.57 37.63 -96.47
C VAL A 245 38.07 37.78 -96.20
N GLY A 246 38.93 37.06 -96.93
CA GLY A 246 40.38 37.20 -96.86
C GLY A 246 40.88 38.61 -97.22
N ALA A 247 40.17 39.29 -98.12
CA ALA A 247 40.44 40.68 -98.51
C ALA A 247 40.06 41.74 -97.46
N LEU A 248 39.33 41.37 -96.40
CA LEU A 248 39.02 42.29 -95.30
C LEU A 248 40.31 42.71 -94.59
N THR A 249 40.50 44.02 -94.48
CA THR A 249 41.59 44.60 -93.70
C THR A 249 41.41 44.28 -92.21
N THR A 250 42.52 44.20 -91.49
CA THR A 250 42.54 44.02 -90.03
C THR A 250 41.69 45.04 -89.29
N ALA A 251 41.69 46.30 -89.76
CA ALA A 251 40.87 47.37 -89.20
C ALA A 251 39.36 47.18 -89.43
N GLN A 252 38.97 46.57 -90.56
CA GLN A 252 37.58 46.21 -90.85
C GLN A 252 37.11 45.05 -89.99
N VAL A 253 37.91 43.99 -89.87
CA VAL A 253 37.60 42.84 -89.00
C VAL A 253 37.46 43.27 -87.53
N GLY A 254 38.34 44.16 -87.06
CA GLY A 254 38.33 44.61 -85.66
C GLY A 254 37.10 45.41 -85.24
N VAL A 255 36.35 46.00 -86.19
CA VAL A 255 35.11 46.74 -85.89
C VAL A 255 33.84 45.89 -86.04
N LEU A 256 33.94 44.63 -86.49
CA LEU A 256 32.79 43.74 -86.61
C LEU A 256 32.18 43.42 -85.25
N SER A 257 30.85 43.41 -85.19
CA SER A 257 30.07 42.97 -84.03
C SER A 257 30.02 41.44 -83.92
N ALA A 258 29.66 40.92 -82.74
CA ALA A 258 29.46 39.49 -82.53
C ALA A 258 28.46 38.88 -83.53
N ALA A 259 27.37 39.60 -83.85
CA ALA A 259 26.37 39.11 -84.81
C ALA A 259 26.96 38.98 -86.22
N GLN A 260 27.78 39.95 -86.66
CA GLN A 260 28.43 39.93 -87.96
C GLN A 260 29.47 38.81 -88.07
N LEU A 261 30.27 38.59 -87.02
CA LEU A 261 31.20 37.45 -86.98
C LEU A 261 30.48 36.10 -87.01
N GLY A 262 29.26 36.02 -86.46
CA GLY A 262 28.40 34.83 -86.59
C GLY A 262 27.92 34.58 -88.03
N GLY A 263 28.09 35.55 -88.94
CA GLY A 263 27.86 35.38 -90.37
C GLY A 263 28.95 34.57 -91.07
N LEU A 264 30.18 34.57 -90.54
CA LEU A 264 31.33 33.85 -91.11
C LEU A 264 31.18 32.33 -90.90
N GLY A 265 31.58 31.55 -91.91
CA GLY A 265 31.74 30.10 -91.87
C GLY A 265 33.13 29.68 -91.38
N ALA A 266 33.36 28.36 -91.33
CA ALA A 266 34.65 27.80 -90.94
C ALA A 266 35.77 28.12 -91.94
N ASP A 267 35.48 27.97 -93.24
CA ASP A 267 36.44 28.28 -94.30
C ASP A 267 36.79 29.78 -94.33
N ASP A 268 35.79 30.65 -94.09
CA ASP A 268 35.97 32.11 -94.03
C ASP A 268 36.91 32.53 -92.89
N VAL A 269 36.79 31.90 -91.73
CA VAL A 269 37.65 32.19 -90.58
C VAL A 269 39.06 31.62 -90.77
N ALA A 270 39.20 30.47 -91.43
CA ALA A 270 40.49 29.90 -91.78
C ALA A 270 41.31 30.80 -92.74
N GLU A 271 40.63 31.56 -93.61
CA GLU A 271 41.28 32.48 -94.56
C GLU A 271 41.75 33.80 -93.92
N LEU A 272 41.21 34.19 -92.75
CA LEU A 272 41.62 35.41 -92.06
C LEU A 272 43.08 35.32 -91.57
N SER A 273 43.87 36.38 -91.80
CA SER A 273 45.22 36.47 -91.24
C SER A 273 45.22 36.45 -89.70
N THR A 274 46.34 36.04 -89.09
CA THR A 274 46.55 36.06 -87.63
C THR A 274 46.34 37.47 -87.04
N ASP A 275 46.77 38.52 -87.75
CA ASP A 275 46.55 39.90 -87.34
C ASP A 275 45.06 40.29 -87.36
N ALA A 276 44.28 39.75 -88.31
CA ALA A 276 42.83 39.98 -88.37
C ALA A 276 42.10 39.27 -87.23
N ILE A 277 42.49 38.02 -86.92
CA ILE A 277 41.97 37.28 -85.76
C ILE A 277 42.32 38.00 -84.45
N ALA A 278 43.54 38.49 -84.29
CA ALA A 278 43.96 39.28 -83.12
C ALA A 278 43.21 40.62 -83.01
N ALA A 279 42.83 41.23 -84.15
CA ALA A 279 42.09 42.48 -84.19
C ALA A 279 40.61 42.35 -83.75
N ILE A 280 40.01 41.16 -83.79
CA ILE A 280 38.62 40.93 -83.37
C ILE A 280 38.41 41.49 -81.95
N SER A 281 37.42 42.36 -81.76
CA SER A 281 37.18 42.91 -80.43
C SER A 281 36.83 41.80 -79.42
N THR A 282 37.27 41.94 -78.17
CA THR A 282 36.99 40.97 -77.10
C THR A 282 35.49 40.75 -76.86
N LYS A 283 34.64 41.73 -77.18
CA LYS A 283 33.17 41.59 -77.10
C LYS A 283 32.59 40.80 -78.27
N SER A 284 33.26 40.81 -79.42
CA SER A 284 32.75 40.23 -80.66
C SER A 284 33.13 38.75 -80.83
N ILE A 285 34.25 38.30 -80.27
CA ILE A 285 34.75 36.92 -80.43
C ILE A 285 33.73 35.82 -80.04
N SER A 286 32.85 36.13 -79.08
CA SER A 286 31.75 35.24 -78.64
C SER A 286 30.68 34.97 -79.72
N GLY A 287 30.76 35.70 -80.84
CA GLY A 287 29.90 35.58 -82.02
C GLY A 287 30.31 34.49 -83.01
N LEU A 288 31.57 34.05 -82.99
CA LEU A 288 32.04 32.95 -83.85
C LEU A 288 31.28 31.66 -83.55
N LYS A 289 30.94 30.91 -84.59
CA LYS A 289 30.31 29.58 -84.43
C LYS A 289 31.34 28.55 -83.97
N ASN A 290 30.87 27.46 -83.36
CA ASN A 290 31.75 26.43 -82.81
C ASN A 290 32.60 25.72 -83.89
N ASP A 291 32.03 25.46 -85.06
CA ASP A 291 32.71 24.90 -86.24
C ASP A 291 33.80 25.85 -86.76
N ALA A 292 33.53 27.17 -86.76
CA ALA A 292 34.53 28.17 -87.11
C ALA A 292 35.67 28.28 -86.10
N VAL A 293 35.37 28.12 -84.80
CA VAL A 293 36.41 28.05 -83.76
C VAL A 293 37.25 26.78 -83.89
N ALA A 294 36.63 25.64 -84.19
CA ALA A 294 37.34 24.38 -84.43
C ALA A 294 38.24 24.41 -85.68
N ALA A 295 37.93 25.27 -86.66
CA ALA A 295 38.69 25.43 -87.89
C ALA A 295 39.89 26.39 -87.77
N LEU A 296 40.06 27.10 -86.64
CA LEU A 296 41.21 27.98 -86.44
C LEU A 296 42.53 27.18 -86.54
N SER A 297 43.48 27.69 -87.31
CA SER A 297 44.84 27.14 -87.26
C SER A 297 45.49 27.40 -85.89
N THR A 298 46.53 26.66 -85.58
CA THR A 298 47.29 26.83 -84.32
C THR A 298 47.92 28.23 -84.23
N ASP A 299 48.36 28.79 -85.37
CA ASP A 299 48.86 30.18 -85.46
C ASP A 299 47.74 31.21 -85.21
N GLN A 300 46.54 31.00 -85.75
CA GLN A 300 45.38 31.89 -85.51
C GLN A 300 44.90 31.82 -84.06
N LEU A 301 44.88 30.63 -83.49
CA LEU A 301 44.55 30.42 -82.09
C LEU A 301 45.61 31.06 -81.17
N GLY A 302 46.90 30.93 -81.51
CA GLY A 302 48.01 31.59 -80.82
C GLY A 302 47.96 33.13 -80.90
N ALA A 303 47.37 33.67 -81.98
CA ALA A 303 47.18 35.11 -82.14
C ALA A 303 46.05 35.69 -81.27
N LEU A 304 45.14 34.85 -80.74
CA LEU A 304 44.09 35.32 -79.83
C LEU A 304 44.68 35.83 -78.52
N THR A 305 44.34 37.07 -78.18
CA THR A 305 44.65 37.66 -76.89
C THR A 305 43.95 36.95 -75.74
N THR A 306 44.53 37.01 -74.55
CA THR A 306 43.92 36.48 -73.32
C THR A 306 42.53 37.07 -73.05
N GLY A 307 42.31 38.34 -73.40
CA GLY A 307 41.01 38.99 -73.29
C GLY A 307 39.97 38.44 -74.26
N GLN A 308 40.37 37.95 -75.44
CA GLN A 308 39.46 37.27 -76.37
C GLN A 308 39.14 35.86 -75.88
N ILE A 309 40.17 35.09 -75.48
CA ILE A 309 40.00 33.74 -74.91
C ILE A 309 39.03 33.76 -73.71
N GLY A 310 39.22 34.68 -72.76
CA GLY A 310 38.33 34.79 -71.58
C GLY A 310 36.88 35.20 -71.89
N MET A 311 36.60 35.71 -73.09
CA MET A 311 35.25 36.10 -73.54
C MET A 311 34.57 35.05 -74.44
N MET A 312 35.28 34.00 -74.85
CA MET A 312 34.68 32.86 -75.56
C MET A 312 33.67 32.13 -74.67
N LYS A 313 32.61 31.60 -75.28
CA LYS A 313 31.63 30.76 -74.58
C LYS A 313 32.24 29.39 -74.27
N GLY A 314 31.75 28.73 -73.22
CA GLY A 314 32.16 27.35 -72.90
C GLY A 314 31.99 26.39 -74.08
N THR A 315 30.94 26.55 -74.90
CA THR A 315 30.74 25.73 -76.11
C THR A 315 31.75 25.99 -77.22
N GLN A 316 32.31 27.21 -77.31
CA GLN A 316 33.37 27.53 -78.27
C GLN A 316 34.69 26.94 -77.79
N VAL A 317 34.99 27.03 -76.50
CA VAL A 317 36.18 26.40 -75.89
C VAL A 317 36.12 24.87 -76.02
N ALA A 318 34.96 24.26 -75.75
CA ALA A 318 34.75 22.82 -75.93
C ALA A 318 34.85 22.34 -77.38
N ALA A 319 34.69 23.24 -78.36
CA ALA A 319 34.80 22.92 -79.78
C ALA A 319 36.25 22.87 -80.28
N LEU A 320 37.22 23.41 -79.52
CA LEU A 320 38.64 23.29 -79.84
C LEU A 320 39.06 21.82 -79.86
N THR A 321 39.96 21.43 -80.75
CA THR A 321 40.54 20.09 -80.75
C THR A 321 41.53 19.91 -79.60
N THR A 322 41.90 18.66 -79.28
CA THR A 322 42.95 18.39 -78.28
C THR A 322 44.28 19.03 -78.65
N ASP A 323 44.64 19.03 -79.94
CA ASP A 323 45.87 19.64 -80.44
C ASP A 323 45.82 21.17 -80.26
N GLN A 324 44.69 21.80 -80.60
CA GLN A 324 44.46 23.23 -80.38
C GLN A 324 44.54 23.61 -78.89
N ILE A 325 43.97 22.80 -77.99
CA ILE A 325 44.08 23.02 -76.55
C ILE A 325 45.53 22.89 -76.07
N GLY A 326 46.24 21.85 -76.53
CA GLY A 326 47.66 21.63 -76.20
C GLY A 326 48.59 22.73 -76.71
N ASP A 327 48.25 23.40 -77.81
CA ASP A 327 49.05 24.48 -78.38
C ASP A 327 48.80 25.87 -77.76
N LEU A 328 47.81 26.02 -76.87
CA LEU A 328 47.56 27.29 -76.20
C LEU A 328 48.76 27.72 -75.34
N SER A 329 49.10 29.01 -75.32
CA SER A 329 50.08 29.49 -74.33
C SER A 329 49.53 29.40 -72.91
N THR A 330 50.42 29.29 -71.91
CA THR A 330 50.05 29.34 -70.50
C THR A 330 49.28 30.61 -70.12
N ALA A 331 49.58 31.74 -70.78
CA ALA A 331 48.83 32.99 -70.60
C ALA A 331 47.37 32.89 -71.11
N GLN A 332 47.15 32.19 -72.22
CA GLN A 332 45.81 31.95 -72.77
C GLN A 332 45.02 30.95 -71.91
N VAL A 333 45.63 29.85 -71.47
CA VAL A 333 45.01 28.90 -70.53
C VAL A 333 44.68 29.58 -69.20
N GLY A 334 45.59 30.42 -68.67
CA GLY A 334 45.35 31.20 -67.46
C GLY A 334 44.23 32.24 -67.58
N ALA A 335 43.83 32.59 -68.80
CA ALA A 335 42.69 33.47 -69.08
C ALA A 335 41.34 32.76 -69.06
N PHE A 336 41.32 31.42 -69.03
CA PHE A 336 40.07 30.67 -68.90
C PHE A 336 39.34 31.01 -67.59
N THR A 337 38.02 31.03 -67.69
CA THR A 337 37.10 31.14 -66.58
C THR A 337 36.69 29.75 -66.08
N ALA A 338 36.11 29.67 -64.87
CA ALA A 338 35.62 28.41 -64.32
C ALA A 338 34.60 27.72 -65.24
N THR A 339 33.72 28.48 -65.89
CA THR A 339 32.71 27.93 -66.82
C THR A 339 33.36 27.35 -68.08
N GLN A 340 34.44 27.96 -68.57
CA GLN A 340 35.17 27.45 -69.73
C GLN A 340 35.93 26.16 -69.37
N VAL A 341 36.63 26.14 -68.23
CA VAL A 341 37.30 24.93 -67.73
C VAL A 341 36.30 23.79 -67.51
N ALA A 342 35.13 24.07 -66.92
CA ALA A 342 34.06 23.09 -66.74
C ALA A 342 33.48 22.54 -68.06
N SER A 343 33.66 23.26 -69.18
CA SER A 343 33.16 22.87 -70.50
C SER A 343 34.15 22.01 -71.29
N LEU A 344 35.43 21.94 -70.86
CA LEU A 344 36.43 21.09 -71.49
C LEU A 344 36.04 19.61 -71.36
N THR A 345 36.34 18.81 -72.38
CA THR A 345 36.23 17.35 -72.29
C THR A 345 37.38 16.78 -71.47
N THR A 346 37.26 15.54 -71.00
CA THR A 346 38.35 14.84 -70.32
C THR A 346 39.58 14.69 -71.22
N ASP A 347 39.38 14.47 -72.52
CA ASP A 347 40.46 14.35 -73.50
C ASP A 347 41.19 15.69 -73.69
N GLN A 348 40.45 16.80 -73.68
CA GLN A 348 41.05 18.15 -73.74
C GLN A 348 41.81 18.49 -72.45
N ILE A 349 41.33 18.05 -71.28
CA ILE A 349 42.07 18.19 -70.02
C ILE A 349 43.37 17.37 -70.05
N GLY A 350 43.30 16.12 -70.52
CA GLY A 350 44.47 15.26 -70.68
C GLY A 350 45.48 15.77 -71.73
N ALA A 351 45.05 16.59 -72.68
CA ALA A 351 45.92 17.21 -73.70
C ALA A 351 46.72 18.42 -73.19
N LEU A 352 46.40 18.98 -72.02
CA LEU A 352 47.13 20.11 -71.45
C LEU A 352 48.55 19.70 -71.02
N SER A 353 49.56 20.53 -71.24
CA SER A 353 50.89 20.34 -70.63
C SER A 353 50.85 20.61 -69.13
N GLU A 354 51.86 20.12 -68.41
CA GLU A 354 52.06 20.42 -66.99
C GLU A 354 52.10 21.93 -66.70
N GLU A 355 52.80 22.71 -67.53
CA GLU A 355 52.86 24.16 -67.38
C GLU A 355 51.52 24.84 -67.65
N GLN A 356 50.71 24.29 -68.57
CA GLN A 356 49.36 24.79 -68.82
C GLN A 356 48.42 24.48 -67.64
N VAL A 357 48.49 23.27 -67.07
CA VAL A 357 47.73 22.91 -65.87
C VAL A 357 48.11 23.82 -64.71
N GLY A 358 49.40 24.06 -64.47
CA GLY A 358 49.90 25.01 -63.48
C GLY A 358 49.50 26.47 -63.74
N ALA A 359 49.19 26.83 -64.99
CA ALA A 359 48.76 28.17 -65.37
C ALA A 359 47.25 28.42 -65.18
N ILE A 360 46.42 27.39 -65.01
CA ILE A 360 44.98 27.56 -64.76
C ILE A 360 44.78 28.38 -63.49
N SER A 361 44.09 29.51 -63.57
CA SER A 361 43.91 30.35 -62.38
C SER A 361 43.17 29.62 -61.24
N THR A 362 43.45 30.00 -59.99
CA THR A 362 42.78 29.41 -58.81
C THR A 362 41.25 29.61 -58.81
N LYS A 363 40.74 30.61 -59.54
CA LYS A 363 39.30 30.78 -59.75
C LYS A 363 38.75 29.82 -60.80
N ALA A 364 39.53 29.51 -61.82
CA ALA A 364 39.12 28.67 -62.93
C ALA A 364 39.21 27.17 -62.60
N ILE A 365 40.20 26.77 -61.79
CA ILE A 365 40.38 25.37 -61.38
C ILE A 365 39.18 24.80 -60.60
N LEU A 366 38.44 25.68 -59.90
CA LEU A 366 37.16 25.35 -59.25
C LEU A 366 36.06 24.89 -60.22
N GLY A 367 36.21 25.22 -61.51
CA GLY A 367 35.32 24.76 -62.57
C GLY A 367 35.51 23.29 -62.94
N LEU A 368 36.66 22.67 -62.59
CA LEU A 368 36.87 21.25 -62.89
C LEU A 368 35.83 20.38 -62.17
N THR A 369 35.17 19.53 -62.93
CA THR A 369 34.33 18.46 -62.39
C THR A 369 35.21 17.33 -61.84
N ALA A 370 34.66 16.49 -60.95
CA ALA A 370 35.37 15.32 -60.44
C ALA A 370 35.89 14.41 -61.57
N THR A 371 35.10 14.20 -62.61
CA THR A 371 35.51 13.39 -63.76
C THR A 371 36.69 13.99 -64.52
N GLN A 372 36.76 15.32 -64.64
CA GLN A 372 37.90 16.00 -65.27
C GLN A 372 39.15 15.95 -64.38
N VAL A 373 39.00 16.08 -63.05
CA VAL A 373 40.14 15.93 -62.12
C VAL A 373 40.71 14.51 -62.20
N GLY A 374 39.86 13.48 -62.19
CA GLY A 374 40.29 12.10 -62.35
C GLY A 374 40.78 11.72 -63.76
N ALA A 375 40.71 12.64 -64.73
CA ALA A 375 41.29 12.47 -66.06
C ALA A 375 42.66 13.15 -66.22
N LEU A 376 43.11 13.92 -65.22
CA LEU A 376 44.49 14.42 -65.17
C LEU A 376 45.45 13.23 -65.04
N SER A 377 46.59 13.30 -65.72
CA SER A 377 47.70 12.39 -65.43
C SER A 377 48.32 12.72 -64.08
N THR A 378 49.02 11.75 -63.48
CA THR A 378 49.73 11.96 -62.21
C THR A 378 50.76 13.09 -62.32
N ASP A 379 51.47 13.22 -63.45
CA ASP A 379 52.40 14.32 -63.70
C ASP A 379 51.68 15.68 -63.76
N GLN A 380 50.50 15.75 -64.39
CA GLN A 380 49.66 16.95 -64.41
C GLN A 380 49.15 17.32 -63.00
N VAL A 381 48.85 16.33 -62.16
CA VAL A 381 48.50 16.57 -60.74
C VAL A 381 49.72 17.12 -59.97
N GLY A 382 50.91 16.55 -60.18
CA GLY A 382 52.17 17.05 -59.61
C GLY A 382 52.50 18.50 -60.03
N ALA A 383 52.08 18.90 -61.24
CA ALA A 383 52.24 20.26 -61.75
C ALA A 383 51.25 21.29 -61.15
N LEU A 384 50.23 20.86 -60.40
CA LEU A 384 49.32 21.77 -59.71
C LEU A 384 50.08 22.59 -58.66
N THR A 385 49.90 23.90 -58.72
CA THR A 385 50.42 24.81 -57.69
C THR A 385 49.71 24.59 -56.37
N THR A 386 50.40 24.87 -55.27
CA THR A 386 49.86 24.85 -53.90
C THR A 386 48.54 25.64 -53.78
N ALA A 387 48.42 26.76 -54.48
CA ALA A 387 47.23 27.60 -54.45
C ALA A 387 46.04 26.98 -55.21
N GLN A 388 46.29 26.20 -56.27
CA GLN A 388 45.26 25.46 -56.99
C GLN A 388 44.75 24.27 -56.17
N VAL A 389 45.65 23.49 -55.56
CA VAL A 389 45.29 22.37 -54.67
C VAL A 389 44.50 22.88 -53.46
N GLY A 390 44.93 23.99 -52.84
CA GLY A 390 44.19 24.60 -51.73
C GLY A 390 42.81 25.16 -52.10
N ALA A 391 42.57 25.43 -53.39
CA ALA A 391 41.27 25.87 -53.89
C ALA A 391 40.29 24.71 -54.12
N PHE A 392 40.74 23.45 -54.22
CA PHE A 392 39.86 22.31 -54.49
C PHE A 392 38.75 22.15 -53.44
N SER A 393 37.59 21.72 -53.93
CA SER A 393 36.49 21.23 -53.11
C SER A 393 36.71 19.78 -52.68
N ALA A 394 35.98 19.31 -51.68
CA ALA A 394 36.04 17.91 -51.23
C ALA A 394 35.75 16.91 -52.37
N LEU A 395 34.85 17.26 -53.30
CA LEU A 395 34.49 16.39 -54.42
C LEU A 395 35.62 16.28 -55.46
N GLN A 396 36.35 17.37 -55.69
CA GLN A 396 37.51 17.39 -56.58
C GLN A 396 38.69 16.63 -55.97
N LEU A 397 38.98 16.86 -54.67
CA LEU A 397 40.00 16.08 -53.96
C LEU A 397 39.70 14.59 -53.92
N GLY A 398 38.43 14.21 -53.76
CA GLY A 398 38.03 12.80 -53.76
C GLY A 398 38.11 12.11 -55.12
N ALA A 399 38.35 12.85 -56.20
CA ALA A 399 38.58 12.28 -57.53
C ALA A 399 40.06 11.94 -57.79
N LEU A 400 40.98 12.41 -56.94
CA LEU A 400 42.40 12.04 -57.04
C LEU A 400 42.62 10.60 -56.55
N GLY A 401 43.44 9.86 -57.30
CA GLY A 401 43.89 8.52 -56.93
C GLY A 401 44.99 8.55 -55.86
N ALA A 402 45.41 7.35 -55.44
CA ALA A 402 46.52 7.18 -54.50
C ALA A 402 47.84 7.71 -55.07
N ASP A 403 48.15 7.38 -56.32
CA ASP A 403 49.37 7.82 -57.02
C ASP A 403 49.38 9.35 -57.21
N ASP A 404 48.21 9.94 -57.51
CA ASP A 404 48.06 11.39 -57.67
C ASP A 404 48.34 12.17 -56.39
N VAL A 405 47.86 11.66 -55.25
CA VAL A 405 48.09 12.29 -53.93
C VAL A 405 49.53 12.10 -53.48
N ALA A 406 50.16 10.97 -53.80
CA ALA A 406 51.58 10.73 -53.51
C ALA A 406 52.52 11.73 -54.23
N GLU A 407 52.14 12.20 -55.42
CA GLU A 407 52.91 13.16 -56.21
C GLU A 407 52.76 14.62 -55.71
N LEU A 408 51.76 14.93 -54.89
CA LEU A 408 51.58 16.29 -54.35
C LEU A 408 52.74 16.68 -53.42
N SER A 409 53.26 17.90 -53.55
CA SER A 409 54.22 18.44 -52.58
C SER A 409 53.62 18.56 -51.17
N THR A 410 54.48 18.51 -50.14
CA THR A 410 54.07 18.72 -48.74
C THR A 410 53.35 20.06 -48.53
N ASP A 411 53.80 21.13 -49.20
CA ASP A 411 53.14 22.44 -49.19
C ASP A 411 51.73 22.39 -49.80
N ALA A 412 51.55 21.64 -50.90
CA ALA A 412 50.25 21.43 -51.51
C ALA A 412 49.29 20.66 -50.59
N VAL A 413 49.77 19.61 -49.92
CA VAL A 413 49.00 18.85 -48.92
C VAL A 413 48.62 19.73 -47.72
N ALA A 414 49.55 20.55 -47.20
CA ALA A 414 49.30 21.51 -46.13
C ALA A 414 48.27 22.59 -46.53
N ALA A 415 48.21 22.96 -47.82
CA ALA A 415 47.26 23.95 -48.32
C ALA A 415 45.83 23.42 -48.51
N ILE A 416 45.60 22.09 -48.48
CA ILE A 416 44.27 21.50 -48.60
C ILE A 416 43.36 22.09 -47.52
N SER A 417 42.26 22.75 -47.90
CA SER A 417 41.40 23.36 -46.89
C SER A 417 40.76 22.31 -45.97
N THR A 418 40.48 22.70 -44.72
CA THR A 418 39.80 21.84 -43.74
C THR A 418 38.38 21.42 -44.18
N LYS A 419 37.77 22.14 -45.12
CA LYS A 419 36.50 21.74 -45.75
C LYS A 419 36.65 20.65 -46.80
N ALA A 420 37.83 20.56 -47.41
CA ALA A 420 38.09 19.68 -48.55
C ALA A 420 38.79 18.38 -48.17
N ILE A 421 39.60 18.36 -47.10
CA ILE A 421 40.37 17.18 -46.66
C ILE A 421 39.51 15.92 -46.43
N SER A 422 38.27 16.09 -45.97
CA SER A 422 37.32 14.97 -45.78
C SER A 422 36.86 14.29 -47.08
N GLY A 423 37.25 14.85 -48.23
CA GLY A 423 37.02 14.34 -49.57
C GLY A 423 38.01 13.27 -50.02
N LEU A 424 39.23 13.25 -49.47
CA LEU A 424 40.25 12.25 -49.82
C LEU A 424 39.72 10.82 -49.64
N SER A 425 40.00 9.95 -50.59
CA SER A 425 39.68 8.53 -50.47
C SER A 425 40.55 7.86 -49.41
N ASN A 426 40.11 6.71 -48.89
CA ASN A 426 40.91 5.96 -47.91
C ASN A 426 42.24 5.49 -48.52
N ASP A 427 42.23 5.05 -49.78
CA ASP A 427 43.44 4.62 -50.49
C ASP A 427 44.42 5.79 -50.68
N ALA A 428 43.91 6.99 -50.98
CA ALA A 428 44.73 8.20 -51.07
C ALA A 428 45.33 8.61 -49.71
N VAL A 429 44.58 8.46 -48.62
CA VAL A 429 45.10 8.71 -47.27
C VAL A 429 46.19 7.69 -46.89
N ALA A 430 45.99 6.41 -47.22
CA ALA A 430 46.98 5.37 -46.98
C ALA A 430 48.27 5.56 -47.80
N ALA A 431 48.17 6.23 -48.96
CA ALA A 431 49.31 6.51 -49.84
C ALA A 431 50.12 7.77 -49.46
N LEU A 432 49.65 8.58 -48.50
CA LEU A 432 50.40 9.75 -48.03
C LEU A 432 51.78 9.34 -47.51
N SER A 433 52.83 10.03 -47.95
CA SER A 433 54.15 9.86 -47.33
C SER A 433 54.14 10.40 -45.90
N THR A 434 55.10 9.97 -45.09
CA THR A 434 55.25 10.44 -43.71
C THR A 434 55.50 11.96 -43.65
N ASP A 435 56.23 12.51 -44.61
CA ASP A 435 56.43 13.96 -44.77
C ASP A 435 55.11 14.70 -45.12
N GLN A 436 54.29 14.14 -46.02
CA GLN A 436 53.00 14.72 -46.38
C GLN A 436 52.01 14.66 -45.22
N LEU A 437 52.01 13.56 -44.47
CA LEU A 437 51.18 13.40 -43.27
C LEU A 437 51.63 14.36 -42.16
N GLY A 438 52.94 14.52 -41.96
CA GLY A 438 53.52 15.51 -41.03
C GLY A 438 53.21 16.95 -41.41
N ALA A 439 53.00 17.24 -42.70
CA ALA A 439 52.60 18.55 -43.19
C ALA A 439 51.12 18.89 -42.92
N LEU A 440 50.27 17.91 -42.62
CA LEU A 440 48.87 18.17 -42.26
C LEU A 440 48.77 18.93 -40.93
N THR A 441 48.06 20.04 -40.96
CA THR A 441 47.71 20.81 -39.78
C THR A 441 46.76 20.03 -38.87
N THR A 442 46.80 20.34 -37.57
CA THR A 442 45.85 19.81 -36.57
C THR A 442 44.38 20.06 -36.96
N GLY A 443 44.10 21.21 -37.60
CA GLY A 443 42.76 21.53 -38.11
C GLY A 443 42.31 20.63 -39.27
N GLN A 444 43.24 20.16 -40.12
CA GLN A 444 42.93 19.20 -41.18
C GLN A 444 42.69 17.80 -40.58
N ILE A 445 43.58 17.33 -39.69
CA ILE A 445 43.43 16.05 -38.99
C ILE A 445 42.09 15.96 -38.25
N ALA A 446 41.70 17.01 -37.50
CA ALA A 446 40.44 17.05 -36.78
C ALA A 446 39.18 16.95 -37.68
N MET A 447 39.30 17.31 -38.97
CA MET A 447 38.20 17.27 -39.95
C MET A 447 38.17 16.01 -40.81
N MET A 448 39.20 15.15 -40.73
CA MET A 448 39.19 13.84 -41.38
C MET A 448 38.11 12.93 -40.77
N LYS A 449 37.51 12.08 -41.60
CA LYS A 449 36.54 11.07 -41.15
C LYS A 449 37.26 9.94 -40.41
N GLY A 450 36.55 9.25 -39.51
CA GLY A 450 37.10 8.09 -38.80
C GLY A 450 37.64 7.01 -39.75
N ALA A 451 36.97 6.77 -40.89
CA ALA A 451 37.44 5.81 -41.89
C ALA A 451 38.76 6.23 -42.58
N GLN A 452 39.02 7.53 -42.72
CA GLN A 452 40.29 8.04 -43.26
C GLN A 452 41.41 7.85 -42.23
N ILE A 453 41.14 8.11 -40.95
CA ILE A 453 42.10 7.86 -39.87
C ILE A 453 42.41 6.36 -39.73
N ALA A 454 41.40 5.50 -39.85
CA ALA A 454 41.58 4.04 -39.84
C ALA A 454 42.32 3.49 -41.07
N ALA A 455 42.38 4.26 -42.16
CA ALA A 455 43.11 3.88 -43.38
C ALA A 455 44.62 4.14 -43.30
N LEU A 456 45.07 4.96 -42.33
CA LEU A 456 46.50 5.16 -42.10
C LEU A 456 47.18 3.84 -41.73
N THR A 457 48.44 3.65 -42.10
CA THR A 457 49.24 2.51 -41.67
C THR A 457 49.69 2.69 -40.22
N THR A 458 50.18 1.63 -39.58
CA THR A 458 50.76 1.71 -38.22
C THR A 458 51.96 2.65 -38.18
N ASP A 459 52.80 2.65 -39.22
CA ASP A 459 53.97 3.52 -39.33
C ASP A 459 53.55 4.99 -39.46
N GLN A 460 52.53 5.27 -40.29
CA GLN A 460 51.94 6.60 -40.42
C GLN A 460 51.34 7.12 -39.11
N ILE A 461 50.64 6.27 -38.34
CA ILE A 461 50.13 6.65 -37.03
C ILE A 461 51.28 6.92 -36.05
N GLY A 462 52.31 6.09 -36.05
CA GLY A 462 53.51 6.28 -35.23
C GLY A 462 54.26 7.58 -35.53
N ASP A 463 54.25 8.04 -36.78
CA ASP A 463 54.91 9.28 -37.22
C ASP A 463 54.09 10.56 -36.99
N LEU A 464 52.82 10.47 -36.59
CA LEU A 464 52.03 11.66 -36.24
C LEU A 464 52.62 12.39 -35.04
N SER A 465 52.74 13.72 -35.13
CA SER A 465 53.14 14.52 -33.97
C SER A 465 52.12 14.44 -32.83
N THR A 466 52.56 14.71 -31.60
CA THR A 466 51.68 14.80 -30.43
C THR A 466 50.56 15.83 -30.61
N ASP A 467 50.83 16.94 -31.32
CA ASP A 467 49.80 17.95 -31.62
C ASP A 467 48.73 17.41 -32.58
N GLN A 468 49.12 16.60 -33.56
CA GLN A 468 48.19 15.95 -34.50
C GLN A 468 47.36 14.87 -33.81
N ILE A 469 47.97 14.05 -32.94
CA ILE A 469 47.24 13.06 -32.11
C ILE A 469 46.29 13.78 -31.15
N GLY A 470 46.72 14.86 -30.50
CA GLY A 470 45.89 15.67 -29.61
C GLY A 470 44.72 16.36 -30.30
N ALA A 471 44.81 16.57 -31.63
CA ALA A 471 43.72 17.11 -32.45
C ALA A 471 42.62 16.09 -32.78
N LEU A 472 42.88 14.79 -32.58
CA LEU A 472 41.87 13.74 -32.78
C LEU A 472 40.70 13.91 -31.81
N ASN A 473 39.50 13.61 -32.29
CA ASN A 473 38.29 13.53 -31.48
C ASN A 473 37.94 12.08 -31.11
N ALA A 474 36.99 11.90 -30.18
CA ALA A 474 36.59 10.57 -29.69
C ALA A 474 36.14 9.60 -30.79
N THR A 475 35.46 10.09 -31.83
CA THR A 475 35.02 9.24 -32.96
C THR A 475 36.21 8.77 -33.79
N GLN A 476 37.22 9.62 -33.99
CA GLN A 476 38.43 9.26 -34.72
C GLN A 476 39.30 8.28 -33.92
N VAL A 477 39.51 8.52 -32.62
CA VAL A 477 40.22 7.57 -31.72
C VAL A 477 39.48 6.23 -31.65
N SER A 478 38.14 6.25 -31.62
CA SER A 478 37.33 5.03 -31.69
C SER A 478 37.44 4.31 -33.04
N ALA A 479 37.80 4.98 -34.13
CA ALA A 479 37.96 4.38 -35.45
C ALA A 479 39.35 3.76 -35.67
N LEU A 480 40.37 4.14 -34.89
CA LEU A 480 41.70 3.52 -34.95
C LEU A 480 41.59 1.99 -34.83
N THR A 481 42.39 1.26 -35.59
CA THR A 481 42.47 -0.20 -35.48
C THR A 481 43.23 -0.58 -34.21
N ASN A 482 43.12 -1.85 -33.81
CA ASN A 482 43.84 -2.36 -32.65
C ASN A 482 45.36 -2.24 -32.83
N ASP A 483 45.87 -2.56 -34.02
CA ASP A 483 47.30 -2.46 -34.33
C ASP A 483 47.78 -0.99 -34.32
N GLN A 484 46.95 -0.06 -34.79
CA GLN A 484 47.26 1.38 -34.73
C GLN A 484 47.30 1.92 -33.29
N ILE A 485 46.42 1.43 -32.40
CA ILE A 485 46.49 1.81 -30.97
C ILE A 485 47.78 1.30 -30.34
N GLY A 486 48.17 0.05 -30.62
CA GLY A 486 49.41 -0.53 -30.11
C GLY A 486 50.67 0.15 -30.66
N ALA A 487 50.60 0.78 -31.84
CA ALA A 487 51.70 1.49 -32.48
C ALA A 487 51.94 2.92 -31.94
N LEU A 488 51.05 3.47 -31.11
CA LEU A 488 51.24 4.80 -30.52
C LEU A 488 52.44 4.81 -29.57
N SER A 489 53.28 5.82 -29.63
CA SER A 489 54.29 6.08 -28.59
C SER A 489 53.66 6.53 -27.28
N GLU A 490 54.42 6.45 -26.19
CA GLU A 490 54.02 6.97 -24.87
C GLU A 490 53.64 8.45 -24.93
N GLU A 491 54.44 9.27 -25.61
CA GLU A 491 54.17 10.70 -25.77
C GLU A 491 52.87 10.96 -26.56
N GLN A 492 52.59 10.14 -27.57
CA GLN A 492 51.34 10.23 -28.32
C GLN A 492 50.12 9.82 -27.48
N VAL A 493 50.22 8.76 -26.66
CA VAL A 493 49.16 8.38 -25.74
C VAL A 493 48.90 9.50 -24.72
N GLY A 494 49.95 10.08 -24.15
CA GLY A 494 49.85 11.25 -23.27
C GLY A 494 49.25 12.49 -23.94
N ALA A 495 49.37 12.61 -25.27
CA ALA A 495 48.81 13.72 -26.04
C ALA A 495 47.32 13.58 -26.39
N ILE A 496 46.73 12.38 -26.27
CA ILE A 496 45.29 12.18 -26.55
C ILE A 496 44.46 13.09 -25.63
N SER A 497 43.65 13.98 -26.20
CA SER A 497 42.87 14.90 -25.35
C SER A 497 41.90 14.15 -24.41
N THR A 498 41.55 14.74 -23.27
CA THR A 498 40.59 14.16 -22.30
C THR A 498 39.20 13.93 -22.89
N LYS A 499 38.83 14.64 -23.97
CA LYS A 499 37.60 14.35 -24.72
C LYS A 499 37.76 13.16 -25.65
N ALA A 500 38.93 12.99 -26.24
CA ALA A 500 39.22 11.93 -27.20
C ALA A 500 39.49 10.57 -26.53
N ILE A 501 40.00 10.56 -25.29
CA ILE A 501 40.23 9.33 -24.52
C ILE A 501 38.95 8.50 -24.36
N LEU A 502 37.77 9.13 -24.37
CA LEU A 502 36.45 8.46 -24.34
C LEU A 502 36.19 7.60 -25.60
N GLY A 503 36.94 7.81 -26.67
CA GLY A 503 36.93 6.98 -27.87
C GLY A 503 37.69 5.67 -27.72
N LEU A 504 38.58 5.53 -26.72
CA LEU A 504 39.22 4.26 -26.40
C LEU A 504 38.19 3.35 -25.75
N THR A 505 37.74 2.32 -26.47
CA THR A 505 36.88 1.29 -25.88
C THR A 505 37.66 0.49 -24.83
N SER A 506 36.98 -0.23 -23.95
CA SER A 506 37.64 -1.08 -22.94
C SER A 506 38.59 -2.11 -23.58
N ALA A 507 38.24 -2.66 -24.74
CA ALA A 507 39.10 -3.57 -25.50
C ALA A 507 40.36 -2.88 -26.03
N LYS A 508 40.31 -1.60 -26.37
CA LYS A 508 41.48 -0.82 -26.82
C LYS A 508 42.37 -0.41 -25.66
N VAL A 509 41.78 -0.08 -24.51
CA VAL A 509 42.55 0.17 -23.28
C VAL A 509 43.35 -1.07 -22.88
N ALA A 510 42.74 -2.26 -22.96
CA ALA A 510 43.41 -3.54 -22.68
C ALA A 510 44.53 -3.92 -23.68
N LEU A 511 44.69 -3.18 -24.79
CA LEU A 511 45.76 -3.38 -25.76
C LEU A 511 46.93 -2.42 -25.56
N LEU A 512 46.78 -1.39 -24.72
CA LEU A 512 47.88 -0.52 -24.38
C LEU A 512 48.93 -1.32 -23.61
N SER A 513 50.21 -1.06 -23.89
CA SER A 513 51.29 -1.56 -23.03
C SER A 513 51.24 -0.86 -21.67
N THR A 514 51.83 -1.49 -20.66
CA THR A 514 51.94 -0.90 -19.33
C THR A 514 52.65 0.46 -19.34
N ASP A 515 53.68 0.62 -20.19
CA ASP A 515 54.36 1.92 -20.38
C ASP A 515 53.43 2.98 -21.01
N GLN A 516 52.61 2.59 -22.00
CA GLN A 516 51.59 3.48 -22.59
C GLN A 516 50.50 3.87 -21.58
N VAL A 517 50.10 2.96 -20.68
CA VAL A 517 49.18 3.29 -19.58
C VAL A 517 49.84 4.26 -18.60
N ALA A 518 51.11 4.04 -18.23
CA ALA A 518 51.86 4.93 -17.34
C ALA A 518 52.02 6.35 -17.93
N ALA A 519 52.06 6.46 -19.26
CA ALA A 519 52.08 7.74 -19.96
C ALA A 519 50.74 8.50 -19.95
N LEU A 520 49.63 7.88 -19.52
CA LEU A 520 48.36 8.58 -19.34
C LEU A 520 48.48 9.65 -18.24
N THR A 521 48.12 10.87 -18.59
CA THR A 521 48.02 11.98 -17.65
C THR A 521 46.90 11.75 -16.63
N THR A 522 47.06 12.31 -15.44
CA THR A 522 46.03 12.34 -14.38
C THR A 522 44.66 12.82 -14.89
N ALA A 523 44.64 13.80 -15.79
CA ALA A 523 43.40 14.33 -16.36
C ALA A 523 42.73 13.35 -17.34
N GLN A 524 43.50 12.56 -18.09
CA GLN A 524 42.97 11.51 -18.95
C GLN A 524 42.39 10.36 -18.10
N VAL A 525 43.14 9.89 -17.09
CA VAL A 525 42.66 8.84 -16.16
C VAL A 525 41.37 9.27 -15.45
N GLY A 526 41.31 10.51 -14.96
CA GLY A 526 40.10 11.05 -14.34
C GLY A 526 38.89 11.19 -15.28
N ALA A 527 39.13 11.33 -16.60
CA ALA A 527 38.08 11.38 -17.61
C ALA A 527 37.58 9.98 -18.04
N MET A 528 38.31 8.91 -17.74
CA MET A 528 37.93 7.54 -18.11
C MET A 528 36.64 7.09 -17.45
N THR A 529 35.86 6.29 -18.19
CA THR A 529 34.66 5.62 -17.69
C THR A 529 35.02 4.34 -16.94
N GLY A 530 34.09 3.84 -16.10
CA GLY A 530 34.30 2.56 -15.40
C GLY A 530 34.54 1.37 -16.33
N ALA A 531 33.97 1.36 -17.54
CA ALA A 531 34.25 0.30 -18.52
C ALA A 531 35.70 0.36 -19.03
N GLN A 532 36.24 1.55 -19.25
CA GLN A 532 37.62 1.75 -19.68
C GLN A 532 38.61 1.35 -18.59
N LEU A 533 38.35 1.75 -17.34
CA LEU A 533 39.16 1.32 -16.19
C LEU A 533 39.12 -0.19 -15.98
N GLY A 534 37.98 -0.85 -16.26
CA GLY A 534 37.88 -2.31 -16.23
C GLY A 534 38.64 -3.02 -17.37
N GLY A 535 39.15 -2.27 -18.35
CA GLY A 535 40.07 -2.78 -19.37
C GLY A 535 41.54 -2.73 -18.95
N LEU A 536 41.89 -2.03 -17.86
CA LEU A 536 43.26 -2.00 -17.34
C LEU A 536 43.58 -3.31 -16.60
N GLY A 537 44.76 -3.86 -16.86
CA GLY A 537 45.31 -4.99 -16.12
C GLY A 537 45.77 -4.61 -14.71
N ALA A 538 46.18 -5.62 -13.94
CA ALA A 538 46.73 -5.43 -12.61
C ALA A 538 48.06 -4.65 -12.64
N ASP A 539 48.96 -5.02 -13.55
CA ASP A 539 50.26 -4.36 -13.75
C ASP A 539 50.07 -2.90 -14.22
N ASP A 540 49.08 -2.66 -15.08
CA ASP A 540 48.75 -1.31 -15.58
C ASP A 540 48.31 -0.36 -14.48
N VAL A 541 47.48 -0.84 -13.54
CA VAL A 541 47.00 -0.04 -12.41
C VAL A 541 48.11 0.19 -11.38
N ALA A 542 49.01 -0.77 -11.19
CA ALA A 542 50.15 -0.63 -10.27
C ALA A 542 51.11 0.51 -10.70
N GLU A 543 51.26 0.77 -12.00
CA GLU A 543 52.13 1.84 -12.54
C GLU A 543 51.45 3.23 -12.61
N LEU A 544 50.15 3.34 -12.31
CA LEU A 544 49.51 4.66 -12.22
C LEU A 544 50.02 5.46 -11.03
N SER A 545 50.23 6.76 -11.20
CA SER A 545 50.57 7.64 -10.06
C SER A 545 49.45 7.73 -9.03
N THR A 546 49.79 8.04 -7.77
CA THR A 546 48.81 8.31 -6.71
C THR A 546 47.82 9.41 -7.08
N ASP A 547 48.27 10.44 -7.80
CA ASP A 547 47.41 11.52 -8.31
C ASP A 547 46.43 11.01 -9.36
N ALA A 548 46.85 10.10 -10.24
CA ALA A 548 45.97 9.46 -11.23
C ALA A 548 44.90 8.60 -10.55
N ILE A 549 45.27 7.81 -9.52
CA ILE A 549 44.31 7.04 -8.71
C ILE A 549 43.32 7.96 -8.00
N ALA A 550 43.79 9.05 -7.37
CA ALA A 550 42.93 10.04 -6.70
C ALA A 550 42.00 10.78 -7.68
N ALA A 551 42.40 10.93 -8.95
CA ALA A 551 41.59 11.58 -9.98
C ALA A 551 40.46 10.70 -10.55
N ILE A 552 40.49 9.37 -10.35
CA ILE A 552 39.43 8.47 -10.79
C ILE A 552 38.10 8.91 -10.18
N SER A 553 37.11 9.25 -11.01
CA SER A 553 35.82 9.69 -10.46
C SER A 553 35.13 8.60 -9.63
N THR A 554 34.34 9.00 -8.63
CA THR A 554 33.54 8.07 -7.80
C THR A 554 32.54 7.25 -8.64
N LYS A 555 32.16 7.74 -9.83
CA LYS A 555 31.31 6.99 -10.77
C LYS A 555 32.08 5.87 -11.49
N SER A 556 33.38 6.07 -11.73
CA SER A 556 34.23 5.17 -12.52
C SER A 556 34.98 4.16 -11.67
N ILE A 557 35.33 4.46 -10.41
CA ILE A 557 36.15 3.57 -9.54
C ILE A 557 35.57 2.15 -9.39
N SER A 558 34.24 2.01 -9.42
CA SER A 558 33.54 0.72 -9.37
C SER A 558 33.77 -0.18 -10.61
N GLY A 559 34.44 0.37 -11.63
CA GLY A 559 34.85 -0.31 -12.85
C GLY A 559 36.18 -1.07 -12.74
N LEU A 560 37.04 -0.74 -11.76
CA LEU A 560 38.27 -1.50 -11.52
C LEU A 560 37.95 -2.97 -11.22
N THR A 561 38.74 -3.87 -11.79
CA THR A 561 38.62 -5.31 -11.49
C THR A 561 39.14 -5.60 -10.07
N THR A 562 38.77 -6.75 -9.51
CA THR A 562 39.30 -7.17 -8.20
C THR A 562 40.81 -7.39 -8.23
N ASP A 563 41.34 -7.90 -9.34
CA ASP A 563 42.77 -8.12 -9.52
C ASP A 563 43.54 -6.79 -9.59
N ALA A 564 42.98 -5.78 -10.27
CA ALA A 564 43.53 -4.44 -10.29
C ALA A 564 43.51 -3.77 -8.91
N VAL A 565 42.44 -3.96 -8.12
CA VAL A 565 42.38 -3.44 -6.75
C VAL A 565 43.41 -4.13 -5.84
N ALA A 566 43.57 -5.46 -5.97
CA ALA A 566 44.57 -6.21 -5.22
C ALA A 566 46.02 -5.83 -5.59
N ALA A 567 46.24 -5.26 -6.77
CA ALA A 567 47.55 -4.81 -7.24
C ALA A 567 47.88 -3.34 -6.89
N LEU A 568 46.94 -2.58 -6.31
CA LEU A 568 47.23 -1.21 -5.85
C LEU A 568 48.37 -1.23 -4.82
N SER A 569 49.33 -0.33 -4.95
CA SER A 569 50.34 -0.13 -3.91
C SER A 569 49.73 0.51 -2.66
N GLU A 570 50.44 0.39 -1.54
CA GLU A 570 50.06 0.99 -0.26
C GLU A 570 49.84 2.51 -0.38
N ASP A 571 50.72 3.21 -1.10
CA ASP A 571 50.60 4.64 -1.38
C ASP A 571 49.36 4.97 -2.22
N GLN A 572 49.01 4.13 -3.21
CA GLN A 572 47.80 4.31 -4.01
C GLN A 572 46.52 4.07 -3.20
N ILE A 573 46.52 3.12 -2.25
CA ILE A 573 45.41 2.92 -1.32
C ILE A 573 45.25 4.15 -0.42
N GLY A 574 46.34 4.67 0.13
CA GLY A 574 46.34 5.92 0.90
C GLY A 574 45.84 7.14 0.10
N ALA A 575 46.06 7.15 -1.22
CA ALA A 575 45.62 8.22 -2.11
C ALA A 575 44.12 8.18 -2.49
N LEU A 576 43.42 7.07 -2.25
CA LEU A 576 41.98 7.00 -2.51
C LEU A 576 41.22 8.03 -1.66
N THR A 577 40.33 8.79 -2.27
CA THR A 577 39.46 9.69 -1.53
C THR A 577 38.37 8.90 -0.79
N ASN A 578 37.86 9.45 0.31
CA ASN A 578 36.74 8.89 1.07
C ASN A 578 35.52 8.58 0.17
N GLY A 579 35.26 9.47 -0.80
CA GLY A 579 34.18 9.29 -1.76
C GLY A 579 34.41 8.13 -2.74
N GLN A 580 35.66 7.86 -3.11
CA GLN A 580 36.01 6.69 -3.94
C GLN A 580 35.85 5.39 -3.14
N VAL A 581 36.37 5.34 -1.90
CA VAL A 581 36.22 4.16 -1.02
C VAL A 581 34.75 3.82 -0.80
N ALA A 582 33.90 4.83 -0.52
CA ALA A 582 32.45 4.62 -0.37
C ALA A 582 31.75 4.16 -1.67
N ALA A 583 32.32 4.45 -2.85
CA ALA A 583 31.76 4.08 -4.15
C ALA A 583 32.25 2.74 -4.70
N MET A 584 33.29 2.14 -4.10
CA MET A 584 33.77 0.80 -4.46
C MET A 584 32.71 -0.26 -4.14
N LYS A 585 32.67 -1.32 -4.95
CA LYS A 585 31.80 -2.47 -4.71
C LYS A 585 32.30 -3.27 -3.49
N PRO A 586 31.41 -3.98 -2.77
CA PRO A 586 31.83 -4.88 -1.70
C PRO A 586 32.87 -5.93 -2.13
N THR A 587 32.79 -6.42 -3.36
CA THR A 587 33.80 -7.35 -3.93
C THR A 587 35.16 -6.72 -4.16
N GLN A 588 35.22 -5.41 -4.44
CA GLN A 588 36.49 -4.69 -4.57
C GLN A 588 37.12 -4.44 -3.19
N ILE A 589 36.33 -4.11 -2.17
CA ILE A 589 36.80 -3.99 -0.78
C ILE A 589 37.32 -5.34 -0.27
N SER A 590 36.60 -6.44 -0.53
CA SER A 590 37.02 -7.80 -0.17
C SER A 590 38.30 -8.26 -0.91
N ALA A 591 38.60 -7.66 -2.06
CA ALA A 591 39.81 -7.97 -2.83
C ALA A 591 41.08 -7.27 -2.32
N LEU A 592 40.95 -6.29 -1.42
CA LEU A 592 42.10 -5.67 -0.78
C LEU A 592 42.91 -6.71 -0.01
N THR A 593 44.23 -6.63 -0.04
CA THR A 593 45.09 -7.47 0.80
C THR A 593 45.04 -6.98 2.25
N THR A 594 45.45 -7.83 3.21
CA THR A 594 45.56 -7.43 4.62
C THR A 594 46.50 -6.25 4.81
N ASP A 595 47.59 -6.19 4.03
CA ASP A 595 48.56 -5.10 4.09
C ASP A 595 47.93 -3.79 3.58
N GLN A 596 47.18 -3.84 2.47
CA GLN A 596 46.46 -2.68 1.95
C GLN A 596 45.40 -2.14 2.92
N ILE A 597 44.69 -3.01 3.64
CA ILE A 597 43.71 -2.59 4.66
C ILE A 597 44.38 -1.76 5.76
N GLY A 598 45.60 -2.12 6.18
CA GLY A 598 46.37 -1.37 7.17
C GLY A 598 46.72 0.07 6.73
N TYR A 599 46.75 0.34 5.42
CA TYR A 599 47.04 1.67 4.87
C TYR A 599 45.81 2.56 4.63
N LEU A 600 44.59 2.06 4.87
CA LEU A 600 43.41 2.91 4.87
C LEU A 600 43.47 3.89 6.06
N SER A 601 43.39 5.19 5.78
CA SER A 601 43.19 6.19 6.83
C SER A 601 41.86 5.97 7.57
N THR A 602 41.78 6.47 8.80
CA THR A 602 40.55 6.42 9.61
C THR A 602 39.37 7.09 8.90
N ASP A 603 39.60 8.14 8.11
CA ASP A 603 38.55 8.81 7.35
C ASP A 603 38.02 7.94 6.19
N GLN A 604 38.91 7.19 5.52
CA GLN A 604 38.52 6.23 4.48
C GLN A 604 37.76 5.04 5.09
N VAL A 605 38.22 4.50 6.22
CA VAL A 605 37.50 3.45 6.96
C VAL A 605 36.13 3.95 7.43
N GLY A 606 36.07 5.18 7.94
CA GLY A 606 34.82 5.83 8.35
C GLY A 606 33.87 6.11 7.18
N ALA A 607 34.35 6.12 5.93
CA ALA A 607 33.54 6.25 4.73
C ALA A 607 32.96 4.92 4.22
N LEU A 608 33.42 3.77 4.73
CA LEU A 608 32.86 2.46 4.39
C LEU A 608 31.38 2.40 4.76
N THR A 609 30.60 1.78 3.88
CA THR A 609 29.19 1.48 4.09
C THR A 609 29.01 0.15 4.83
N ALA A 610 27.85 -0.06 5.47
CA ALA A 610 27.53 -1.32 6.15
C ALA A 610 27.74 -2.56 5.25
N THR A 611 27.36 -2.48 3.97
CA THR A 611 27.56 -3.58 3.01
C THR A 611 29.01 -3.84 2.63
N GLN A 612 29.86 -2.81 2.65
CA GLN A 612 31.29 -2.97 2.41
C GLN A 612 31.99 -3.55 3.65
N VAL A 613 31.63 -3.08 4.85
CA VAL A 613 32.09 -3.66 6.13
C VAL A 613 31.72 -5.15 6.23
N ALA A 614 30.51 -5.52 5.82
CA ALA A 614 30.06 -6.92 5.77
C ALA A 614 30.87 -7.81 4.81
N ALA A 615 31.52 -7.22 3.80
CA ALA A 615 32.28 -7.96 2.79
C ALA A 615 33.78 -8.09 3.14
N LEU A 616 34.26 -7.40 4.17
CA LEU A 616 35.61 -7.60 4.68
C LEU A 616 35.76 -9.06 5.15
N THR A 617 36.91 -9.66 4.91
CA THR A 617 37.21 -10.99 5.46
C THR A 617 37.59 -10.87 6.94
N THR A 618 37.57 -11.98 7.67
CA THR A 618 38.05 -12.02 9.06
C THR A 618 39.51 -11.61 9.16
N ASP A 619 40.33 -12.01 8.19
CA ASP A 619 41.76 -11.66 8.16
C ASP A 619 41.97 -10.17 7.91
N GLN A 620 41.15 -9.56 7.05
CA GLN A 620 41.17 -8.11 6.82
C GLN A 620 40.74 -7.34 8.07
N ILE A 621 39.68 -7.77 8.77
CA ILE A 621 39.26 -7.16 10.04
C ILE A 621 40.36 -7.30 11.11
N GLY A 622 40.98 -8.48 11.21
CA GLY A 622 42.08 -8.72 12.14
C GLY A 622 43.35 -7.91 11.84
N ALA A 623 43.55 -7.51 10.58
CA ALA A 623 44.66 -6.64 10.17
C ALA A 623 44.43 -5.14 10.44
N MET A 624 43.20 -4.73 10.76
CA MET A 624 42.90 -3.31 11.06
C MET A 624 43.50 -2.88 12.40
N SER A 625 44.00 -1.65 12.48
CA SER A 625 44.44 -1.05 13.75
C SER A 625 43.25 -0.73 14.66
N GLU A 626 43.53 -0.49 15.94
CA GLU A 626 42.54 -0.04 16.93
C GLU A 626 41.84 1.25 16.48
N GLU A 627 42.60 2.23 15.96
CA GLU A 627 42.05 3.49 15.46
C GLU A 627 41.16 3.27 14.24
N GLN A 628 41.50 2.33 13.36
CA GLN A 628 40.67 1.98 12.21
C GLN A 628 39.36 1.32 12.65
N ILE A 629 39.40 0.38 13.61
CA ILE A 629 38.18 -0.22 14.18
C ILE A 629 37.31 0.85 14.84
N GLY A 630 37.89 1.74 15.65
CA GLY A 630 37.18 2.88 16.25
C GLY A 630 36.61 3.88 15.23
N ALA A 631 37.19 3.94 14.02
CA ALA A 631 36.74 4.83 12.95
C ALA A 631 35.53 4.29 12.16
N ILE A 632 35.20 3.00 12.25
CA ILE A 632 34.00 2.44 11.58
C ILE A 632 32.76 3.14 12.14
N ASN A 633 32.10 3.99 11.35
CA ASN A 633 30.97 4.76 11.87
C ASN A 633 29.83 3.84 12.39
N SER A 634 29.05 4.34 13.36
CA SER A 634 27.97 3.58 14.01
C SER A 634 26.84 3.12 13.08
N LYS A 635 26.71 3.71 11.88
CA LYS A 635 25.75 3.24 10.85
C LYS A 635 26.28 2.05 10.05
N SER A 636 27.58 1.80 10.08
CA SER A 636 28.27 0.81 9.24
C SER A 636 28.76 -0.38 10.04
N ILE A 637 29.04 -0.22 11.33
CA ILE A 637 29.44 -1.32 12.24
C ILE A 637 28.39 -2.45 12.31
N ILE A 638 27.10 -2.12 12.15
CA ILE A 638 26.00 -3.09 12.07
C ILE A 638 26.13 -4.04 10.87
N GLY A 639 26.97 -3.70 9.88
CA GLY A 639 27.31 -4.56 8.76
C GLY A 639 28.22 -5.73 9.12
N LEU A 640 28.96 -5.67 10.24
CA LEU A 640 29.81 -6.79 10.66
C LEU A 640 28.98 -8.06 10.85
N THR A 641 29.45 -9.18 10.33
CA THR A 641 28.88 -10.49 10.61
C THR A 641 29.30 -10.94 12.01
N ALA A 642 28.54 -11.87 12.60
CA ALA A 642 28.90 -12.47 13.89
C ALA A 642 30.31 -13.09 13.87
N THR A 643 30.71 -13.74 12.76
CA THR A 643 32.04 -14.30 12.60
C THR A 643 33.14 -13.24 12.57
N GLN A 644 32.90 -12.08 11.92
CA GLN A 644 33.86 -10.97 11.94
C GLN A 644 33.98 -10.34 13.33
N VAL A 645 32.87 -10.19 14.07
CA VAL A 645 32.91 -9.67 15.46
C VAL A 645 33.68 -10.62 16.37
N GLY A 646 33.42 -11.93 16.30
CA GLY A 646 34.17 -12.92 17.08
C GLY A 646 35.62 -13.15 16.63
N ALA A 647 36.05 -12.51 15.53
CA ALA A 647 37.44 -12.51 15.07
C ALA A 647 38.21 -11.25 15.49
N LEU A 648 37.55 -10.26 16.10
CA LEU A 648 38.23 -9.10 16.69
C LEU A 648 39.14 -9.57 17.82
N SER A 649 40.31 -8.94 17.92
CA SER A 649 41.16 -9.08 19.10
C SER A 649 40.59 -8.29 20.28
N ALA A 650 41.01 -8.64 21.51
CA ALA A 650 40.59 -7.93 22.73
C ALA A 650 40.88 -6.41 22.65
N ASP A 651 42.05 -6.02 22.13
CA ASP A 651 42.42 -4.61 21.96
C ASP A 651 41.49 -3.90 20.95
N GLN A 652 41.12 -4.57 19.86
CA GLN A 652 40.15 -4.03 18.89
C GLN A 652 38.73 -3.92 19.46
N VAL A 653 38.31 -4.84 20.34
CA VAL A 653 37.03 -4.74 21.06
C VAL A 653 37.06 -3.55 22.02
N ALA A 654 38.15 -3.36 22.76
CA ALA A 654 38.34 -2.22 23.65
C ALA A 654 38.34 -0.88 22.90
N ALA A 655 38.80 -0.86 21.64
CA ALA A 655 38.78 0.32 20.77
C ALA A 655 37.38 0.69 20.23
N LEU A 656 36.35 -0.17 20.41
CA LEU A 656 34.98 0.17 20.01
C LEU A 656 34.44 1.33 20.85
N THR A 657 33.97 2.36 20.15
CA THR A 657 33.28 3.50 20.76
C THR A 657 31.92 3.08 21.33
N THR A 658 31.45 3.80 22.35
CA THR A 658 30.11 3.64 22.95
C THR A 658 28.98 3.62 21.92
N ALA A 659 29.08 4.46 20.88
CA ALA A 659 28.08 4.52 19.82
C ALA A 659 28.11 3.30 18.89
N GLN A 660 29.29 2.71 18.65
CA GLN A 660 29.42 1.47 17.89
C GLN A 660 28.85 0.28 18.67
N VAL A 661 29.19 0.14 19.95
CA VAL A 661 28.67 -0.94 20.82
C VAL A 661 27.14 -0.86 20.94
N GLY A 662 26.58 0.34 21.13
CA GLY A 662 25.13 0.52 21.16
C GLY A 662 24.41 0.24 19.84
N ALA A 663 25.13 0.28 18.71
CA ALA A 663 24.60 -0.05 17.39
C ALA A 663 24.62 -1.55 17.07
N LEU A 664 25.40 -2.37 17.80
CA LEU A 664 25.49 -3.81 17.56
C LEU A 664 24.15 -4.52 17.79
N SER A 665 23.87 -5.51 16.94
CA SER A 665 22.72 -6.41 17.06
C SER A 665 22.93 -7.48 18.14
N ALA A 666 21.86 -8.14 18.57
CA ALA A 666 21.93 -9.26 19.51
C ALA A 666 22.85 -10.39 19.02
N THR A 667 22.84 -10.71 17.72
CA THR A 667 23.68 -11.78 17.17
C THR A 667 25.17 -11.40 17.17
N GLN A 668 25.49 -10.14 16.90
CA GLN A 668 26.88 -9.64 16.95
C GLN A 668 27.40 -9.59 18.39
N LEU A 669 26.61 -9.09 19.35
CA LEU A 669 26.99 -9.12 20.76
C LEU A 669 27.16 -10.55 21.29
N GLY A 670 26.36 -11.50 20.82
CA GLY A 670 26.51 -12.91 21.18
C GLY A 670 27.74 -13.59 20.60
N ALA A 671 28.45 -12.94 19.67
CA ALA A 671 29.72 -13.43 19.15
C ALA A 671 30.93 -12.95 19.95
N LEU A 672 30.76 -11.96 20.84
CA LEU A 672 31.80 -11.54 21.77
C LEU A 672 32.01 -12.61 22.85
N GLY A 673 33.27 -12.91 23.15
CA GLY A 673 33.67 -13.77 24.25
C GLY A 673 33.47 -13.10 25.61
N ALA A 674 33.69 -13.88 26.67
CA ALA A 674 33.66 -13.37 28.04
C ALA A 674 34.74 -12.32 28.30
N ASP A 675 35.96 -12.57 27.81
CA ASP A 675 37.10 -11.65 27.92
C ASP A 675 36.83 -10.34 27.15
N ASP A 676 36.25 -10.43 25.93
CA ASP A 676 35.91 -9.27 25.11
C ASP A 676 34.90 -8.34 25.79
N VAL A 677 33.87 -8.91 26.44
CA VAL A 677 32.85 -8.13 27.14
C VAL A 677 33.40 -7.50 28.42
N ALA A 678 34.34 -8.17 29.09
CA ALA A 678 35.02 -7.62 30.27
C ALA A 678 35.85 -6.36 29.94
N GLU A 679 36.43 -6.29 28.74
CA GLU A 679 37.22 -5.13 28.27
C GLU A 679 36.37 -3.92 27.83
N LEU A 680 35.05 -4.06 27.70
CA LEU A 680 34.18 -2.93 27.35
C LEU A 680 34.11 -1.90 28.47
N SER A 681 34.15 -0.60 28.15
CA SER A 681 33.89 0.44 29.16
C SER A 681 32.47 0.35 29.75
N THR A 682 32.28 0.85 30.97
CA THR A 682 30.96 0.95 31.62
C THR A 682 29.95 1.70 30.76
N ASP A 683 30.38 2.77 30.08
CA ASP A 683 29.54 3.55 29.17
C ASP A 683 29.14 2.73 27.93
N ALA A 684 30.05 1.92 27.38
CA ALA A 684 29.76 1.03 26.26
C ALA A 684 28.74 -0.06 26.64
N VAL A 685 28.87 -0.67 27.82
CA VAL A 685 27.89 -1.63 28.36
C VAL A 685 26.53 -0.96 28.58
N ALA A 686 26.51 0.25 29.16
CA ALA A 686 25.28 1.04 29.34
C ALA A 686 24.59 1.37 28.01
N ALA A 687 25.36 1.57 26.93
CA ALA A 687 24.83 1.88 25.60
C ALA A 687 24.24 0.67 24.86
N ILE A 688 24.45 -0.57 25.32
CA ILE A 688 23.86 -1.76 24.69
C ILE A 688 22.34 -1.63 24.65
N SER A 689 21.75 -1.66 23.46
CA SER A 689 20.31 -1.46 23.35
C SER A 689 19.51 -2.57 24.06
N THR A 690 18.31 -2.24 24.56
CA THR A 690 17.39 -3.21 25.18
C THR A 690 16.97 -4.34 24.24
N LYS A 691 17.10 -4.16 22.91
CA LYS A 691 16.86 -5.22 21.91
C LYS A 691 18.06 -6.16 21.77
N SER A 692 19.27 -5.66 22.01
CA SER A 692 20.52 -6.39 21.77
C SER A 692 21.05 -7.11 23.00
N ILE A 693 20.75 -6.64 24.21
CA ILE A 693 21.27 -7.20 25.49
C ILE A 693 20.99 -8.71 25.66
N SER A 694 19.86 -9.19 25.13
CA SER A 694 19.49 -10.61 25.15
C SER A 694 20.40 -11.52 24.30
N GLY A 695 21.31 -10.90 23.53
CA GLY A 695 22.33 -11.54 22.71
C GLY A 695 23.57 -12.01 23.46
N LEU A 696 23.91 -11.37 24.59
CA LEU A 696 25.09 -11.74 25.38
C LEU A 696 25.01 -13.21 25.82
N SER A 697 26.14 -13.91 25.78
CA SER A 697 26.22 -15.28 26.29
C SER A 697 26.11 -15.29 27.82
N ALA A 698 25.81 -16.46 28.41
CA ALA A 698 25.82 -16.63 29.86
C ALA A 698 27.21 -16.33 30.45
N ASP A 699 28.27 -16.81 29.79
CA ASP A 699 29.66 -16.59 30.21
C ASP A 699 30.05 -15.10 30.13
N ALA A 700 29.61 -14.38 29.09
CA ALA A 700 29.84 -12.94 28.97
C ALA A 700 29.13 -12.14 30.06
N VAL A 701 27.90 -12.53 30.44
CA VAL A 701 27.19 -11.90 31.55
C VAL A 701 27.88 -12.18 32.88
N ALA A 702 28.36 -13.40 33.10
CA ALA A 702 29.12 -13.77 34.29
C ALA A 702 30.45 -13.01 34.41
N ALA A 703 31.06 -12.62 33.28
CA ALA A 703 32.31 -11.86 33.24
C ALA A 703 32.16 -10.35 33.43
N LEU A 704 30.93 -9.80 33.46
CA LEU A 704 30.71 -8.38 33.73
C LEU A 704 31.26 -8.00 35.10
N SER A 705 32.07 -6.94 35.18
CA SER A 705 32.38 -6.31 36.46
C SER A 705 31.12 -5.76 37.13
N THR A 706 31.19 -5.55 38.44
CA THR A 706 30.09 -4.99 39.22
C THR A 706 29.76 -3.56 38.78
N ASP A 707 30.77 -2.77 38.36
CA ASP A 707 30.58 -1.45 37.76
C ASP A 707 29.84 -1.51 36.42
N GLN A 708 30.20 -2.44 35.53
CA GLN A 708 29.51 -2.63 34.24
C GLN A 708 28.06 -3.11 34.43
N LEU A 709 27.83 -4.01 35.38
CA LEU A 709 26.48 -4.49 35.71
C LEU A 709 25.63 -3.37 36.34
N GLY A 710 26.21 -2.57 37.24
CA GLY A 710 25.57 -1.40 37.83
C GLY A 710 25.22 -0.31 36.80
N ALA A 711 25.95 -0.24 35.69
CA ALA A 711 25.68 0.68 34.59
C ALA A 711 24.47 0.26 33.71
N LEU A 712 23.97 -0.98 33.83
CA LEU A 712 22.78 -1.42 33.10
C LEU A 712 21.51 -0.73 33.60
N SER A 713 20.75 -0.17 32.68
CA SER A 713 19.41 0.34 32.98
C SER A 713 18.44 -0.78 33.37
N THR A 714 17.41 -0.42 34.12
CA THR A 714 16.28 -1.31 34.46
C THR A 714 15.62 -1.93 33.23
N GLY A 715 15.57 -1.20 32.11
CA GLY A 715 15.06 -1.70 30.83
C GLY A 715 15.97 -2.75 30.17
N GLN A 716 17.29 -2.67 30.34
CA GLN A 716 18.23 -3.70 29.87
C GLN A 716 18.10 -4.96 30.74
N ILE A 717 18.08 -4.81 32.07
CA ILE A 717 17.89 -5.93 33.01
C ILE A 717 16.59 -6.68 32.71
N ALA A 718 15.46 -6.00 32.51
CA ALA A 718 14.18 -6.64 32.19
C ALA A 718 14.15 -7.42 30.87
N MET A 719 15.07 -7.13 29.93
CA MET A 719 15.16 -7.79 28.63
C MET A 719 16.19 -8.93 28.57
N MET A 720 16.95 -9.17 29.65
CA MET A 720 17.82 -10.34 29.76
C MET A 720 17.02 -11.63 29.80
N LYS A 721 17.56 -12.70 29.23
CA LYS A 721 16.98 -14.05 29.31
C LYS A 721 17.18 -14.63 30.71
N GLY A 722 16.31 -15.56 31.10
CA GLY A 722 16.45 -16.30 32.37
C GLY A 722 17.82 -16.97 32.53
N THR A 723 18.40 -17.52 31.46
CA THR A 723 19.74 -18.12 31.48
C THR A 723 20.86 -17.11 31.69
N GLN A 724 20.69 -15.85 31.26
CA GLN A 724 21.66 -14.78 31.52
C GLN A 724 21.58 -14.32 32.97
N VAL A 725 20.37 -14.18 33.52
CA VAL A 725 20.14 -13.83 34.93
C VAL A 725 20.67 -14.93 35.86
N ALA A 726 20.44 -16.21 35.52
CA ALA A 726 20.97 -17.36 36.27
C ALA A 726 22.51 -17.47 36.22
N ALA A 727 23.16 -16.85 35.23
CA ALA A 727 24.62 -16.86 35.09
C ALA A 727 25.31 -15.79 35.94
N LEU A 728 24.58 -14.81 36.46
CA LEU A 728 25.14 -13.83 37.39
C LEU A 728 25.68 -14.55 38.64
N THR A 729 26.83 -14.13 39.12
CA THR A 729 27.38 -14.60 40.40
C THR A 729 26.56 -14.05 41.56
N THR A 730 26.73 -14.64 42.75
CA THR A 730 26.09 -14.14 43.98
C THR A 730 26.52 -12.71 44.30
N ASP A 731 27.80 -12.38 44.07
CA ASP A 731 28.33 -11.03 44.29
C ASP A 731 27.69 -10.03 43.31
N GLN A 732 27.58 -10.39 42.03
CA GLN A 732 26.90 -9.58 41.02
C GLN A 732 25.41 -9.35 41.34
N ILE A 733 24.69 -10.36 41.81
CA ILE A 733 23.28 -10.21 42.23
C ILE A 733 23.17 -9.30 43.45
N GLY A 734 24.06 -9.47 44.43
CA GLY A 734 24.11 -8.63 45.64
C GLY A 734 24.41 -7.16 45.35
N ASP A 735 25.20 -6.87 44.30
CA ASP A 735 25.55 -5.51 43.90
C ASP A 735 24.50 -4.80 43.02
N LEU A 736 23.45 -5.48 42.55
CA LEU A 736 22.37 -4.84 41.80
C LEU A 736 21.63 -3.81 42.65
N SER A 737 21.23 -2.67 42.06
CA SER A 737 20.38 -1.72 42.78
C SER A 737 18.98 -2.29 43.02
N THR A 738 18.27 -1.74 44.01
CA THR A 738 16.86 -2.09 44.26
C THR A 738 15.97 -1.82 43.05
N ASP A 739 16.25 -0.77 42.27
CA ASP A 739 15.55 -0.49 41.01
C ASP A 739 15.81 -1.57 39.94
N GLN A 740 17.04 -2.07 39.84
CA GLN A 740 17.40 -3.16 38.91
C GLN A 740 16.76 -4.49 39.32
N ILE A 741 16.76 -4.84 40.62
CA ILE A 741 16.05 -6.01 41.15
C ILE A 741 14.54 -5.89 40.93
N GLY A 742 13.97 -4.72 41.19
CA GLY A 742 12.54 -4.44 40.98
C GLY A 742 12.12 -4.50 39.51
N ALA A 743 13.06 -4.35 38.58
CA ALA A 743 12.84 -4.47 37.14
C ALA A 743 12.84 -5.92 36.63
N LEU A 744 13.32 -6.88 37.41
CA LEU A 744 13.27 -8.30 37.06
C LEU A 744 11.82 -8.73 36.83
N THR A 745 11.59 -9.52 35.79
CA THR A 745 10.29 -10.12 35.46
C THR A 745 10.08 -11.43 36.23
N ALA A 746 8.84 -11.90 36.32
CA ALA A 746 8.52 -13.18 36.98
C ALA A 746 9.34 -14.37 36.43
N THR A 747 9.57 -14.43 35.13
CA THR A 747 10.38 -15.50 34.51
C THR A 747 11.85 -15.39 34.90
N GLN A 748 12.39 -14.18 35.01
CA GLN A 748 13.78 -13.96 35.42
C GLN A 748 13.96 -14.29 36.90
N VAL A 749 13.03 -13.87 37.77
CA VAL A 749 13.01 -14.25 39.19
C VAL A 749 12.93 -15.77 39.34
N ALA A 750 12.10 -16.46 38.56
CA ALA A 750 12.02 -17.92 38.54
C ALA A 750 13.33 -18.61 38.10
N SER A 751 14.20 -17.90 37.38
CA SER A 751 15.47 -18.43 36.88
C SER A 751 16.64 -18.21 37.85
N LEU A 752 16.48 -17.38 38.89
CA LEU A 752 17.50 -17.20 39.91
C LEU A 752 17.77 -18.55 40.62
N THR A 753 19.02 -18.82 40.93
CA THR A 753 19.38 -19.95 41.78
C THR A 753 19.04 -19.66 43.24
N THR A 754 18.96 -20.70 44.08
CA THR A 754 18.74 -20.52 45.53
C THR A 754 19.86 -19.71 46.18
N ASP A 755 21.10 -19.88 45.72
CA ASP A 755 22.26 -19.15 46.24
C ASP A 755 22.18 -17.66 45.87
N GLN A 756 21.73 -17.35 44.65
CA GLN A 756 21.47 -15.96 44.23
C GLN A 756 20.32 -15.32 45.02
N ILE A 757 19.24 -16.06 45.32
CA ILE A 757 18.15 -15.57 46.18
C ILE A 757 18.67 -15.30 47.60
N GLY A 758 19.47 -16.21 48.16
CA GLY A 758 20.09 -16.02 49.47
C GLY A 758 21.10 -14.87 49.54
N ALA A 759 21.68 -14.47 48.39
CA ALA A 759 22.61 -13.34 48.29
C ALA A 759 21.91 -11.96 48.25
N LEU A 760 20.59 -11.89 48.05
CA LEU A 760 19.86 -10.63 48.03
C LEU A 760 19.87 -9.95 49.41
N SER A 761 20.00 -8.63 49.47
CA SER A 761 19.75 -7.88 50.70
C SER A 761 18.25 -7.82 51.01
N GLU A 762 17.89 -7.48 52.26
CA GLU A 762 16.51 -7.24 52.66
C GLU A 762 15.83 -6.17 51.79
N ASP A 763 16.53 -5.06 51.52
CA ASP A 763 16.03 -3.99 50.64
C ASP A 763 15.78 -4.48 49.21
N GLN A 764 16.65 -5.35 48.68
CA GLN A 764 16.46 -5.95 47.36
C GLN A 764 15.28 -6.93 47.34
N VAL A 765 15.11 -7.75 48.37
CA VAL A 765 13.94 -8.64 48.51
C VAL A 765 12.66 -7.81 48.56
N GLY A 766 12.62 -6.74 49.35
CA GLY A 766 11.49 -5.80 49.38
C GLY A 766 11.23 -5.09 48.04
N ALA A 767 12.26 -4.92 47.22
CA ALA A 767 12.15 -4.29 45.89
C ALA A 767 11.58 -5.22 44.80
N ILE A 768 11.57 -6.55 44.99
CA ILE A 768 10.97 -7.48 44.01
C ILE A 768 9.47 -7.17 43.88
N ASN A 769 9.05 -6.56 42.79
CA ASN A 769 7.65 -6.16 42.68
C ASN A 769 6.68 -7.36 42.75
N SER A 770 5.44 -7.11 43.18
CA SER A 770 4.43 -8.16 43.38
C SER A 770 4.03 -8.92 42.10
N LYS A 771 4.27 -8.39 40.90
CA LYS A 771 4.06 -9.15 39.66
C LYS A 771 5.17 -10.17 39.40
N SER A 772 6.38 -9.90 39.89
CA SER A 772 7.57 -10.72 39.66
C SER A 772 7.78 -11.78 40.73
N ILE A 773 7.45 -11.50 41.99
CA ILE A 773 7.64 -12.45 43.09
C ILE A 773 6.83 -13.74 42.93
N ILE A 774 5.69 -13.68 42.24
CA ILE A 774 4.85 -14.85 41.93
C ILE A 774 5.64 -15.87 41.09
N GLY A 775 6.66 -15.44 40.35
CA GLY A 775 7.55 -16.32 39.59
C GLY A 775 8.46 -17.20 40.45
N MET A 776 8.69 -16.86 41.74
CA MET A 776 9.55 -17.66 42.61
C MET A 776 9.00 -19.08 42.74
N THR A 777 9.86 -20.08 42.64
CA THR A 777 9.53 -21.46 42.99
C THR A 777 9.43 -21.61 44.50
N ALA A 778 8.74 -22.65 44.97
CA ALA A 778 8.68 -22.95 46.40
C ALA A 778 10.09 -23.14 47.01
N THR A 779 11.01 -23.77 46.28
CA THR A 779 12.40 -23.94 46.72
C THR A 779 13.13 -22.61 46.85
N GLN A 780 12.90 -21.64 45.97
CA GLN A 780 13.48 -20.29 46.09
C GLN A 780 12.90 -19.53 47.29
N VAL A 781 11.58 -19.63 47.53
CA VAL A 781 10.94 -18.99 48.69
C VAL A 781 11.48 -19.59 50.00
N GLY A 782 11.67 -20.92 50.07
CA GLY A 782 12.29 -21.58 51.22
C GLY A 782 13.80 -21.39 51.33
N ALA A 783 14.45 -20.76 50.35
CA ALA A 783 15.88 -20.40 50.41
C ALA A 783 16.10 -18.96 50.92
N LEU A 784 15.02 -18.18 51.11
CA LEU A 784 15.10 -16.90 51.80
C LEU A 784 15.54 -17.16 53.25
N SER A 785 16.44 -16.32 53.76
CA SER A 785 16.72 -16.22 55.18
C SER A 785 15.52 -15.64 55.93
N THR A 786 15.46 -15.87 57.25
CA THR A 786 14.40 -15.35 58.12
C THR A 786 14.26 -13.82 58.01
N ASP A 787 15.38 -13.09 58.00
CA ASP A 787 15.37 -11.62 57.84
C ASP A 787 14.81 -11.19 56.47
N GLN A 788 15.17 -11.91 55.39
CA GLN A 788 14.63 -11.67 54.05
C GLN A 788 13.12 -11.96 53.96
N VAL A 789 12.61 -12.97 54.69
CA VAL A 789 11.16 -13.23 54.77
C VAL A 789 10.45 -12.11 55.52
N GLY A 790 11.06 -11.58 56.59
CA GLY A 790 10.58 -10.38 57.29
C GLY A 790 10.54 -9.13 56.42
N ALA A 791 11.48 -9.00 55.47
CA ALA A 791 11.55 -7.89 54.52
C ALA A 791 10.46 -7.94 53.41
N LEU A 792 9.69 -9.03 53.30
CA LEU A 792 8.60 -9.12 52.33
C LEU A 792 7.50 -8.10 52.64
N THR A 793 7.20 -7.27 51.65
CA THR A 793 6.09 -6.31 51.72
C THR A 793 4.74 -7.02 51.73
N THR A 794 3.73 -6.36 52.29
CA THR A 794 2.34 -6.86 52.33
C THR A 794 1.79 -7.22 50.95
N GLY A 795 2.14 -6.43 49.93
CA GLY A 795 1.75 -6.69 48.54
C GLY A 795 2.42 -7.91 47.92
N GLN A 796 3.65 -8.24 48.34
CA GLN A 796 4.36 -9.45 47.91
C GLN A 796 3.80 -10.70 48.58
N VAL A 797 3.57 -10.67 49.90
CA VAL A 797 3.00 -11.81 50.65
C VAL A 797 1.59 -12.15 50.16
N GLY A 798 0.77 -11.14 49.87
CA GLY A 798 -0.62 -11.36 49.44
C GLY A 798 -0.79 -12.04 48.09
N VAL A 799 0.24 -12.03 47.23
CA VAL A 799 0.19 -12.67 45.90
C VAL A 799 0.83 -14.06 45.86
N LEU A 800 1.47 -14.51 46.94
CA LEU A 800 2.06 -15.84 47.00
C LEU A 800 0.99 -16.92 46.89
N SER A 801 1.30 -18.01 46.17
CA SER A 801 0.47 -19.21 46.08
C SER A 801 0.53 -20.04 47.35
N ALA A 802 -0.43 -20.95 47.54
CA ALA A 802 -0.44 -21.90 48.66
C ALA A 802 0.86 -22.73 48.75
N VAL A 803 1.48 -23.08 47.60
CA VAL A 803 2.71 -23.86 47.59
C VAL A 803 3.92 -23.01 48.00
N GLN A 804 3.98 -21.75 47.58
CA GLN A 804 5.03 -20.82 47.99
C GLN A 804 4.93 -20.47 49.48
N LEU A 805 3.74 -20.23 50.01
CA LEU A 805 3.54 -19.94 51.44
C LEU A 805 3.79 -21.13 52.37
N GLY A 806 3.78 -22.36 51.85
CA GLY A 806 4.13 -23.55 52.61
C GLY A 806 5.62 -23.89 52.60
N ALA A 807 6.45 -23.10 51.89
CA ALA A 807 7.89 -23.34 51.77
C ALA A 807 8.74 -22.74 52.91
N PRO A 808 8.47 -21.53 53.44
CA PRO A 808 9.18 -21.01 54.60
C PRO A 808 9.00 -21.89 55.84
N GLY A 809 9.99 -21.86 56.73
CA GLY A 809 9.91 -22.48 58.05
C GLY A 809 8.97 -21.74 59.00
N ALA A 810 8.70 -22.33 60.17
CA ALA A 810 7.85 -21.71 61.18
C ALA A 810 8.44 -20.39 61.71
N ASP A 811 9.76 -20.35 61.92
CA ASP A 811 10.48 -19.15 62.35
C ASP A 811 10.40 -18.02 61.32
N ASP A 812 10.39 -18.36 60.02
CA ASP A 812 10.28 -17.38 58.92
C ASP A 812 8.88 -16.75 58.86
N VAL A 813 7.83 -17.55 59.02
CA VAL A 813 6.44 -17.05 59.02
C VAL A 813 6.17 -16.16 60.24
N ALA A 814 6.83 -16.44 61.37
CA ALA A 814 6.72 -15.64 62.58
C ALA A 814 7.28 -14.22 62.42
N GLU A 815 8.23 -13.99 61.50
CA GLU A 815 8.82 -12.67 61.23
C GLU A 815 7.92 -11.77 60.35
N LEU A 816 6.86 -12.32 59.74
CA LEU A 816 5.93 -11.54 58.92
C LEU A 816 5.15 -10.51 59.77
N SER A 817 5.04 -9.28 59.31
CA SER A 817 4.16 -8.30 59.98
C SER A 817 2.69 -8.75 60.03
N THR A 818 1.93 -8.24 60.99
CA THR A 818 0.47 -8.48 61.10
C THR A 818 -0.28 -8.11 59.82
N ASP A 819 0.13 -7.02 59.16
CA ASP A 819 -0.45 -6.60 57.87
C ASP A 819 -0.14 -7.58 56.74
N ALA A 820 1.06 -8.19 56.76
CA ALA A 820 1.44 -9.21 55.78
C ALA A 820 0.64 -10.51 56.00
N ILE A 821 0.43 -10.92 57.25
CA ILE A 821 -0.45 -12.05 57.60
C ILE A 821 -1.89 -11.78 57.15
N ALA A 822 -2.43 -10.58 57.41
CA ALA A 822 -3.77 -10.19 56.94
C ALA A 822 -3.87 -10.14 55.40
N ALA A 823 -2.77 -9.84 54.71
CA ALA A 823 -2.72 -9.78 53.25
C ALA A 823 -2.71 -11.16 52.56
N ILE A 824 -2.38 -12.25 53.27
CA ILE A 824 -2.36 -13.61 52.69
C ILE A 824 -3.72 -13.91 52.05
N SER A 825 -3.76 -14.21 50.75
CA SER A 825 -5.05 -14.45 50.10
C SER A 825 -5.75 -15.70 50.68
N THR A 826 -7.09 -15.66 50.71
CA THR A 826 -7.92 -16.78 51.20
C THR A 826 -7.74 -18.09 50.40
N LYS A 827 -7.20 -18.00 49.17
CA LYS A 827 -6.84 -19.17 48.36
C LYS A 827 -5.51 -19.79 48.79
N SER A 828 -4.60 -19.01 49.35
CA SER A 828 -3.25 -19.44 49.69
C SER A 828 -3.04 -19.76 51.17
N ILE A 829 -3.88 -19.25 52.08
CA ILE A 829 -3.76 -19.48 53.53
C ILE A 829 -3.71 -20.98 53.92
N SER A 830 -4.38 -21.84 53.14
CA SER A 830 -4.36 -23.30 53.34
C SER A 830 -3.00 -23.96 53.06
N GLY A 831 -2.05 -23.19 52.56
CA GLY A 831 -0.66 -23.55 52.29
C GLY A 831 0.25 -23.52 53.51
N LEU A 832 -0.07 -22.71 54.54
CA LEU A 832 0.73 -22.64 55.76
C LEU A 832 0.86 -24.03 56.40
N SER A 833 2.06 -24.38 56.85
CA SER A 833 2.25 -25.61 57.62
C SER A 833 1.58 -25.48 59.00
N ASN A 834 1.26 -26.62 59.64
CA ASN A 834 0.72 -26.59 60.99
C ASN A 834 1.73 -25.95 61.97
N ASP A 835 3.03 -26.20 61.79
CA ASP A 835 4.09 -25.63 62.62
C ASP A 835 4.17 -24.11 62.45
N ALA A 836 4.03 -23.59 61.23
CA ALA A 836 3.98 -22.15 60.96
C ALA A 836 2.74 -21.49 61.57
N VAL A 837 1.58 -22.16 61.55
CA VAL A 837 0.36 -21.65 62.20
C VAL A 837 0.53 -21.62 63.72
N ALA A 838 1.16 -22.65 64.30
CA ALA A 838 1.44 -22.70 65.74
C ALA A 838 2.46 -21.64 66.18
N ALA A 839 3.39 -21.23 65.30
CA ALA A 839 4.39 -20.21 65.59
C ALA A 839 3.89 -18.76 65.46
N LEU A 840 2.67 -18.52 64.97
CA LEU A 840 2.10 -17.17 64.90
C LEU A 840 2.00 -16.54 66.29
N SER A 841 2.38 -15.29 66.43
CA SER A 841 2.06 -14.50 67.63
C SER A 841 0.55 -14.28 67.74
N GLU A 842 0.08 -13.97 68.95
CA GLU A 842 -1.32 -13.63 69.22
C GLU A 842 -1.80 -12.48 68.31
N ASP A 843 -0.99 -11.44 68.13
CA ASP A 843 -1.30 -10.31 67.25
C ASP A 843 -1.43 -10.72 65.78
N GLN A 844 -0.58 -11.65 65.30
CA GLN A 844 -0.70 -12.21 63.94
C GLN A 844 -1.95 -13.08 63.79
N VAL A 845 -2.32 -13.87 64.81
CA VAL A 845 -3.57 -14.64 64.82
C VAL A 845 -4.79 -13.70 64.82
N GLY A 846 -4.74 -12.62 65.60
CA GLY A 846 -5.77 -11.57 65.60
C GLY A 846 -5.89 -10.82 64.27
N ALA A 847 -4.80 -10.72 63.51
CA ALA A 847 -4.78 -10.09 62.18
C ALA A 847 -5.42 -10.97 61.08
N LEU A 848 -5.63 -12.27 61.31
CA LEU A 848 -6.29 -13.14 60.33
C LEU A 848 -7.72 -12.66 60.05
N THR A 849 -8.05 -12.44 58.79
CA THR A 849 -9.42 -12.12 58.39
C THR A 849 -10.34 -13.32 58.57
N THR A 850 -11.64 -13.05 58.76
CA THR A 850 -12.69 -14.08 58.85
C THR A 850 -12.70 -15.00 57.62
N GLY A 851 -12.43 -14.44 56.44
CA GLY A 851 -12.30 -15.20 55.19
C GLY A 851 -11.08 -16.12 55.17
N GLN A 852 -9.97 -15.74 55.78
CA GLN A 852 -8.78 -16.60 55.92
C GLN A 852 -9.07 -17.74 56.90
N ILE A 853 -9.61 -17.43 58.09
CA ILE A 853 -10.00 -18.42 59.10
C ILE A 853 -10.94 -19.47 58.50
N GLY A 854 -11.99 -19.07 57.77
CA GLY A 854 -12.92 -20.01 57.14
C GLY A 854 -12.32 -20.90 56.04
N MET A 855 -11.17 -20.53 55.47
CA MET A 855 -10.48 -21.29 54.41
C MET A 855 -9.29 -22.12 54.91
N MET A 856 -8.87 -21.95 56.17
CA MET A 856 -7.86 -22.79 56.79
C MET A 856 -8.35 -24.25 56.91
N LYS A 857 -7.43 -25.21 56.85
CA LYS A 857 -7.75 -26.62 57.09
C LYS A 857 -8.05 -26.83 58.57
N GLY A 858 -8.86 -27.85 58.89
CA GLY A 858 -9.12 -28.24 60.29
C GLY A 858 -7.84 -28.52 61.08
N THR A 859 -6.81 -29.10 60.44
CA THR A 859 -5.50 -29.34 61.08
C THR A 859 -4.72 -28.06 61.37
N GLN A 860 -4.88 -27.01 60.56
CA GLN A 860 -4.24 -25.72 60.79
C GLN A 860 -4.93 -24.99 61.95
N ILE A 861 -6.27 -25.00 62.01
CA ILE A 861 -7.02 -24.46 63.14
C ILE A 861 -6.68 -25.22 64.43
N ALA A 862 -6.57 -26.55 64.37
CA ALA A 862 -6.18 -27.38 65.51
C ALA A 862 -4.71 -27.18 65.94
N ALA A 863 -3.85 -26.65 65.06
CA ALA A 863 -2.46 -26.35 65.37
C ALA A 863 -2.28 -25.05 66.17
N LEU A 864 -3.28 -24.17 66.20
CA LEU A 864 -3.26 -22.99 67.06
C LEU A 864 -3.12 -23.42 68.53
N THR A 865 -2.34 -22.71 69.32
CA THR A 865 -2.26 -22.97 70.76
C THR A 865 -3.59 -22.61 71.44
N THR A 866 -3.79 -23.08 72.68
CA THR A 866 -4.96 -22.69 73.48
C THR A 866 -5.04 -21.17 73.65
N ASP A 867 -3.90 -20.51 73.83
CA ASP A 867 -3.81 -19.05 74.00
C ASP A 867 -4.19 -18.32 72.69
N GLN A 868 -3.69 -18.80 71.55
CA GLN A 868 -4.05 -18.26 70.23
C GLN A 868 -5.55 -18.45 69.90
N ILE A 869 -6.14 -19.59 70.28
CA ILE A 869 -7.60 -19.81 70.13
C ILE A 869 -8.40 -18.84 71.00
N GLY A 870 -7.95 -18.61 72.24
CA GLY A 870 -8.54 -17.61 73.14
C GLY A 870 -8.43 -16.18 72.61
N TYR A 871 -7.40 -15.88 71.81
CA TYR A 871 -7.20 -14.54 71.23
C TYR A 871 -8.01 -14.26 69.95
N LEU A 872 -8.72 -15.25 69.38
CA LEU A 872 -9.56 -15.03 68.20
C LEU A 872 -10.67 -14.01 68.50
N SER A 873 -10.95 -13.09 67.58
CA SER A 873 -12.15 -12.25 67.69
C SER A 873 -13.43 -13.08 67.56
N THR A 874 -14.53 -12.58 68.09
CA THR A 874 -15.85 -13.21 67.94
C THR A 874 -16.25 -13.40 66.49
N ASP A 875 -15.89 -12.46 65.60
CA ASP A 875 -16.09 -12.60 64.15
C ASP A 875 -15.27 -13.76 63.57
N GLN A 876 -13.99 -13.90 63.95
CA GLN A 876 -13.13 -15.00 63.51
C GLN A 876 -13.67 -16.36 64.00
N VAL A 877 -14.11 -16.46 65.26
CA VAL A 877 -14.75 -17.67 65.80
C VAL A 877 -16.06 -17.98 65.08
N GLY A 878 -16.86 -16.96 64.77
CA GLY A 878 -18.09 -17.12 63.98
C GLY A 878 -17.85 -17.56 62.54
N ALA A 879 -16.67 -17.30 61.98
CA ALA A 879 -16.27 -17.76 60.65
C ALA A 879 -15.82 -19.24 60.62
N LEU A 880 -15.61 -19.88 61.77
CA LEU A 880 -15.26 -21.30 61.83
C LEU A 880 -16.37 -22.16 61.24
N THR A 881 -15.96 -23.18 60.48
CA THR A 881 -16.84 -24.19 59.90
C THR A 881 -17.02 -25.38 60.85
N ALA A 882 -18.06 -26.19 60.63
CA ALA A 882 -18.30 -27.40 61.43
C ALA A 882 -17.10 -28.35 61.45
N THR A 883 -16.39 -28.50 60.33
CA THR A 883 -15.21 -29.39 60.26
C THR A 883 -14.01 -28.83 61.02
N GLN A 884 -13.82 -27.50 61.00
CA GLN A 884 -12.76 -26.85 61.78
C GLN A 884 -13.05 -26.94 63.28
N VAL A 885 -14.29 -26.65 63.71
CA VAL A 885 -14.71 -26.81 65.10
C VAL A 885 -14.54 -28.27 65.55
N ALA A 886 -14.92 -29.26 64.74
CA ALA A 886 -14.71 -30.68 65.06
C ALA A 886 -13.23 -31.08 65.21
N SER A 887 -12.32 -30.30 64.62
CA SER A 887 -10.88 -30.57 64.67
C SER A 887 -10.21 -29.98 65.92
N LEU A 888 -10.86 -29.03 66.60
CA LEU A 888 -10.35 -28.45 67.84
C LEU A 888 -10.23 -29.53 68.93
N THR A 889 -9.27 -29.36 69.82
CA THR A 889 -9.18 -30.16 71.04
C THR A 889 -10.19 -29.68 72.08
N ALA A 890 -10.46 -30.52 73.07
CA ALA A 890 -11.27 -30.15 74.22
C ALA A 890 -10.73 -28.90 74.93
N ASP A 891 -9.40 -28.84 75.13
CA ASP A 891 -8.73 -27.72 75.80
C ASP A 891 -8.87 -26.41 75.00
N GLN A 892 -8.78 -26.47 73.66
CA GLN A 892 -8.99 -25.29 72.80
C GLN A 892 -10.43 -24.80 72.84
N ILE A 893 -11.42 -25.69 72.90
CA ILE A 893 -12.83 -25.30 73.07
C ILE A 893 -13.05 -24.68 74.46
N GLY A 894 -12.44 -25.25 75.50
CA GLY A 894 -12.48 -24.70 76.85
C GLY A 894 -11.77 -23.35 76.98
N ALA A 895 -10.79 -23.05 76.13
CA ALA A 895 -10.07 -21.76 76.12
C ALA A 895 -10.86 -20.59 75.51
N LEU A 896 -12.00 -20.82 74.86
CA LEU A 896 -12.85 -19.75 74.32
C LEU A 896 -13.48 -18.93 75.46
N SER A 897 -13.57 -17.61 75.32
CA SER A 897 -14.43 -16.80 76.18
C SER A 897 -15.92 -17.08 75.94
N GLU A 898 -16.77 -16.70 76.88
CA GLU A 898 -18.23 -16.76 76.75
C GLU A 898 -18.72 -16.07 75.47
N GLU A 899 -18.20 -14.88 75.16
CA GLU A 899 -18.55 -14.12 73.95
C GLU A 899 -18.16 -14.87 72.67
N GLN A 900 -17.00 -15.54 72.67
CA GLN A 900 -16.57 -16.37 71.55
C GLN A 900 -17.42 -17.64 71.41
N VAL A 901 -17.81 -18.29 72.51
CA VAL A 901 -18.72 -19.44 72.49
C VAL A 901 -20.09 -19.06 71.93
N GLY A 902 -20.63 -17.90 72.35
CA GLY A 902 -21.85 -17.33 71.78
C GLY A 902 -21.73 -16.96 70.29
N ALA A 903 -20.52 -16.66 69.81
CA ALA A 903 -20.25 -16.32 68.42
C ALA A 903 -20.14 -17.54 67.48
N ILE A 904 -19.96 -18.77 67.99
CA ILE A 904 -19.89 -19.99 67.17
C ILE A 904 -21.17 -20.11 66.33
N SER A 905 -21.06 -20.11 64.99
CA SER A 905 -22.27 -20.18 64.18
C SER A 905 -23.08 -21.47 64.43
N THR A 906 -24.40 -21.43 64.30
CA THR A 906 -25.26 -22.61 64.49
C THR A 906 -24.90 -23.78 63.57
N LYS A 907 -24.31 -23.50 62.40
CA LYS A 907 -23.77 -24.56 61.52
C LYS A 907 -22.50 -25.19 62.10
N ALA A 908 -21.64 -24.39 62.73
CA ALA A 908 -20.39 -24.85 63.33
C ALA A 908 -20.62 -25.63 64.63
N VAL A 909 -21.64 -25.29 65.42
CA VAL A 909 -22.07 -26.03 66.61
C VAL A 909 -22.38 -27.51 66.29
N LEU A 910 -22.91 -27.82 65.11
CA LEU A 910 -23.13 -29.22 64.68
C LEU A 910 -21.83 -30.03 64.53
N GLY A 911 -20.68 -29.35 64.41
CA GLY A 911 -19.37 -29.96 64.38
C GLY A 911 -18.81 -30.31 65.76
N LEU A 912 -19.35 -29.76 66.85
CA LEU A 912 -18.86 -30.06 68.19
C LEU A 912 -19.02 -31.55 68.51
N THR A 913 -17.95 -32.18 68.98
CA THR A 913 -18.02 -33.54 69.50
C THR A 913 -18.56 -33.52 70.93
N ALA A 914 -19.07 -34.66 71.42
CA ALA A 914 -19.52 -34.79 72.80
C ALA A 914 -18.43 -34.42 73.81
N THR A 915 -17.17 -34.79 73.53
CA THR A 915 -16.03 -34.46 74.39
C THR A 915 -15.75 -32.96 74.43
N GLN A 916 -15.91 -32.25 73.31
CA GLN A 916 -15.75 -30.80 73.26
C GLN A 916 -16.89 -30.07 73.98
N VAL A 917 -18.14 -30.54 73.84
CA VAL A 917 -19.28 -29.97 74.57
C VAL A 917 -19.11 -30.14 76.08
N GLY A 918 -18.67 -31.32 76.53
CA GLY A 918 -18.36 -31.56 77.95
C GLY A 918 -17.08 -30.89 78.46
N ALA A 919 -16.31 -30.24 77.59
CA ALA A 919 -15.14 -29.43 77.98
C ALA A 919 -15.49 -27.94 78.15
N LEU A 920 -16.70 -27.52 77.77
CA LEU A 920 -17.21 -26.20 78.10
C LEU A 920 -17.38 -26.11 79.62
N SER A 921 -16.96 -24.99 80.20
CA SER A 921 -17.37 -24.58 81.53
C SER A 921 -18.86 -24.25 81.55
N THR A 922 -19.44 -24.30 82.74
CA THR A 922 -20.86 -23.99 82.94
C THR A 922 -21.22 -22.58 82.46
N ASP A 923 -20.35 -21.59 82.67
CA ASP A 923 -20.54 -20.22 82.17
C ASP A 923 -20.54 -20.16 80.63
N GLN A 924 -19.63 -20.90 79.97
CA GLN A 924 -19.62 -21.02 78.51
C GLN A 924 -20.86 -21.74 77.96
N VAL A 925 -21.42 -22.73 78.67
CA VAL A 925 -22.70 -23.35 78.30
C VAL A 925 -23.84 -22.34 78.44
N GLY A 926 -23.85 -21.53 79.50
CA GLY A 926 -24.79 -20.42 79.69
C GLY A 926 -24.73 -19.37 78.58
N ALA A 927 -23.53 -19.15 78.02
CA ALA A 927 -23.31 -18.24 76.89
C ALA A 927 -23.83 -18.78 75.53
N LEU A 928 -24.24 -20.05 75.44
CA LEU A 928 -24.88 -20.57 74.23
C LEU A 928 -26.20 -19.84 73.97
N THR A 929 -26.31 -19.27 72.78
CA THR A 929 -27.56 -18.69 72.31
C THR A 929 -28.64 -19.76 72.15
N THR A 930 -29.89 -19.36 72.29
CA THR A 930 -31.08 -20.20 72.06
C THR A 930 -31.02 -20.96 70.73
N ALA A 931 -30.50 -20.33 69.68
CA ALA A 931 -30.38 -20.94 68.36
C ALA A 931 -29.27 -22.01 68.30
N GLN A 932 -28.16 -21.82 69.02
CA GLN A 932 -27.09 -22.82 69.14
C GLN A 932 -27.55 -24.03 69.95
N VAL A 933 -28.25 -23.82 71.06
CA VAL A 933 -28.83 -24.91 71.87
C VAL A 933 -29.84 -25.73 71.05
N GLY A 934 -30.67 -25.07 70.24
CA GLY A 934 -31.68 -25.75 69.42
C GLY A 934 -31.12 -26.67 68.32
N VAL A 935 -29.87 -26.46 67.89
CA VAL A 935 -29.21 -27.32 66.89
C VAL A 935 -28.36 -28.44 67.49
N LEU A 936 -28.18 -28.48 68.82
CA LEU A 936 -27.44 -29.57 69.47
C LEU A 936 -28.08 -30.93 69.14
N SER A 937 -27.25 -31.90 68.80
CA SER A 937 -27.63 -33.30 68.64
C SER A 937 -27.87 -33.96 70.00
N ALA A 938 -28.57 -35.10 70.00
CA ALA A 938 -28.80 -35.88 71.23
C ALA A 938 -27.49 -36.24 71.96
N THR A 939 -26.43 -36.57 71.23
CA THR A 939 -25.13 -36.94 71.82
C THR A 939 -24.42 -35.73 72.43
N GLN A 940 -24.53 -34.56 71.81
CA GLN A 940 -23.96 -33.31 72.34
C GLN A 940 -24.72 -32.85 73.59
N LEU A 941 -26.06 -32.88 73.56
CA LEU A 941 -26.89 -32.59 74.74
C LEU A 941 -26.63 -33.56 75.89
N GLY A 942 -26.37 -34.83 75.60
CA GLY A 942 -26.02 -35.82 76.62
C GLY A 942 -24.62 -35.66 77.22
N ALA A 943 -23.79 -34.78 76.65
CA ALA A 943 -22.49 -34.42 77.21
C ALA A 943 -22.57 -33.26 78.22
N LEU A 944 -23.69 -32.52 78.26
CA LEU A 944 -23.92 -31.48 79.25
C LEU A 944 -24.17 -32.10 80.63
N GLY A 945 -23.49 -31.55 81.64
CA GLY A 945 -23.71 -31.89 83.03
C GLY A 945 -25.04 -31.34 83.58
N ALA A 946 -25.34 -31.69 84.82
CA ALA A 946 -26.48 -31.16 85.55
C ALA A 946 -26.39 -29.63 85.72
N ASP A 947 -25.21 -29.14 86.11
CA ASP A 947 -24.96 -27.71 86.33
C ASP A 947 -25.06 -26.91 85.02
N ASP A 948 -24.57 -27.49 83.92
CA ASP A 948 -24.61 -26.90 82.57
C ASP A 948 -26.05 -26.71 82.05
N VAL A 949 -26.91 -27.71 82.28
CA VAL A 949 -28.32 -27.65 81.87
C VAL A 949 -29.12 -26.70 82.75
N ALA A 950 -28.76 -26.56 84.02
CA ALA A 950 -29.38 -25.60 84.93
C ALA A 950 -29.13 -24.14 84.50
N GLU A 951 -27.99 -23.84 83.88
CA GLU A 951 -27.65 -22.49 83.42
C GLU A 951 -28.34 -22.09 82.09
N LEU A 952 -28.99 -23.03 81.40
CA LEU A 952 -29.72 -22.72 80.16
C LEU A 952 -30.90 -21.79 80.42
N THR A 953 -31.15 -20.82 79.53
CA THR A 953 -32.39 -20.03 79.64
C THR A 953 -33.62 -20.88 79.33
N THR A 954 -34.79 -20.49 79.82
CA THR A 954 -36.07 -21.14 79.50
C THR A 954 -36.32 -21.19 77.98
N ASP A 955 -35.98 -20.12 77.26
CA ASP A 955 -36.04 -20.08 75.80
C ASP A 955 -35.09 -21.09 75.14
N ALA A 956 -33.88 -21.26 75.67
CA ALA A 956 -32.92 -22.25 75.19
C ALA A 956 -33.41 -23.68 75.42
N VAL A 957 -33.98 -23.97 76.60
CA VAL A 957 -34.60 -25.27 76.91
C VAL A 957 -35.79 -25.54 75.97
N ALA A 958 -36.65 -24.55 75.72
CA ALA A 958 -37.75 -24.65 74.76
C ALA A 958 -37.27 -24.87 73.31
N ALA A 959 -36.10 -24.34 72.96
CA ALA A 959 -35.52 -24.49 71.62
C ALA A 959 -34.88 -25.87 71.37
N ILE A 960 -34.60 -26.68 72.41
CA ILE A 960 -34.03 -28.02 72.24
C ILE A 960 -34.88 -28.84 71.26
N SER A 961 -34.29 -29.31 70.18
CA SER A 961 -35.04 -30.08 69.18
C SER A 961 -35.69 -31.33 69.79
N THR A 962 -36.92 -31.63 69.39
CA THR A 962 -37.63 -32.87 69.77
C THR A 962 -36.87 -34.14 69.38
N LYS A 963 -35.94 -34.06 68.42
CA LYS A 963 -35.04 -35.17 68.04
C LYS A 963 -33.88 -35.37 69.03
N SER A 964 -33.52 -34.33 69.77
CA SER A 964 -32.34 -34.30 70.62
C SER A 964 -32.63 -34.33 72.12
N ILE A 965 -33.84 -33.93 72.55
CA ILE A 965 -34.24 -33.89 73.97
C ILE A 965 -34.04 -35.22 74.72
N SER A 966 -34.19 -36.35 74.02
CA SER A 966 -33.93 -37.69 74.57
C SER A 966 -32.46 -37.97 74.91
N GLY A 967 -31.57 -37.05 74.53
CA GLY A 967 -30.15 -37.06 74.81
C GLY A 967 -29.80 -36.58 76.22
N LEU A 968 -30.63 -35.75 76.86
CA LEU A 968 -30.37 -35.27 78.22
C LEU A 968 -30.21 -36.44 79.19
N SER A 969 -29.20 -36.37 80.07
CA SER A 969 -29.06 -37.35 81.13
C SER A 969 -30.22 -37.20 82.14
N ASN A 970 -30.52 -38.25 82.90
CA ASN A 970 -31.54 -38.15 83.94
C ASN A 970 -31.15 -37.08 84.99
N ASP A 971 -29.86 -36.97 85.32
CA ASP A 971 -29.35 -35.97 86.27
C ASP A 971 -29.53 -34.54 85.74
N ALA A 972 -29.30 -34.33 84.45
CA ALA A 972 -29.56 -33.04 83.80
C ALA A 972 -31.05 -32.68 83.76
N VAL A 973 -31.93 -33.66 83.54
CA VAL A 973 -33.38 -33.44 83.59
C VAL A 973 -33.85 -33.10 85.01
N ALA A 974 -33.28 -33.77 86.02
CA ALA A 974 -33.56 -33.48 87.42
C ALA A 974 -33.09 -32.07 87.82
N ALA A 975 -31.99 -31.60 87.23
CA ALA A 975 -31.40 -30.29 87.52
C ALA A 975 -32.13 -29.10 86.87
N LEU A 976 -33.10 -29.35 85.98
CA LEU A 976 -33.91 -28.27 85.42
C LEU A 976 -34.59 -27.46 86.55
N SER A 977 -34.68 -26.15 86.42
CA SER A 977 -35.59 -25.38 87.28
C SER A 977 -37.04 -25.68 86.90
N THR A 978 -37.97 -25.37 87.79
CA THR A 978 -39.39 -25.49 87.49
C THR A 978 -39.81 -24.62 86.31
N ASP A 979 -39.23 -23.43 86.17
CA ASP A 979 -39.44 -22.54 85.02
C ASP A 979 -38.93 -23.18 83.70
N GLN A 980 -37.79 -23.86 83.73
CA GLN A 980 -37.24 -24.57 82.56
C GLN A 980 -38.10 -25.79 82.19
N VAL A 981 -38.60 -26.53 83.18
CA VAL A 981 -39.53 -27.65 82.95
C VAL A 981 -40.85 -27.14 82.37
N GLY A 982 -41.38 -26.02 82.87
CA GLY A 982 -42.56 -25.36 82.31
C GLY A 982 -42.35 -24.84 80.89
N ALA A 983 -41.11 -24.49 80.52
CA ALA A 983 -40.77 -24.07 79.17
C ALA A 983 -40.69 -25.22 78.15
N LEU A 984 -40.65 -26.49 78.60
CA LEU A 984 -40.64 -27.63 77.68
C LEU A 984 -41.93 -27.66 76.84
N THR A 985 -41.79 -27.70 75.54
CA THR A 985 -42.93 -27.89 74.64
C THR A 985 -43.53 -29.28 74.83
N THR A 986 -44.83 -29.41 74.55
CA THR A 986 -45.53 -30.71 74.56
C THR A 986 -44.86 -31.76 73.65
N GLY A 987 -44.29 -31.31 72.53
CA GLY A 987 -43.52 -32.16 71.63
C GLY A 987 -42.19 -32.65 72.21
N GLN A 988 -41.53 -31.85 73.06
CA GLN A 988 -40.32 -32.28 73.77
C GLN A 988 -40.68 -33.28 74.88
N ILE A 989 -41.69 -32.97 75.70
CA ILE A 989 -42.20 -33.88 76.74
C ILE A 989 -42.55 -35.23 76.14
N GLY A 990 -43.30 -35.29 75.04
CA GLY A 990 -43.67 -36.56 74.39
C GLY A 990 -42.50 -37.36 73.79
N MET A 991 -41.34 -36.74 73.57
CA MET A 991 -40.14 -37.39 73.02
C MET A 991 -39.09 -37.74 74.08
N MET A 992 -39.25 -37.29 75.33
CA MET A 992 -38.41 -37.70 76.45
C MET A 992 -38.58 -39.20 76.74
N LYS A 993 -37.52 -39.84 77.23
CA LYS A 993 -37.59 -41.23 77.71
C LYS A 993 -38.40 -41.28 79.00
N GLY A 994 -39.03 -42.43 79.28
CA GLY A 994 -39.70 -42.63 80.57
C GLY A 994 -38.77 -42.40 81.76
N SER A 995 -37.49 -42.79 81.66
CA SER A 995 -36.50 -42.52 82.71
C SER A 995 -36.20 -41.04 82.94
N GLN A 996 -36.32 -40.20 81.89
CA GLN A 996 -36.13 -38.75 82.01
C GLN A 996 -37.36 -38.11 82.66
N ILE A 997 -38.57 -38.52 82.26
CA ILE A 997 -39.81 -38.08 82.90
C ILE A 997 -39.83 -38.48 84.39
N ALA A 998 -39.39 -39.69 84.71
CA ALA A 998 -39.27 -40.16 86.09
C ALA A 998 -38.18 -39.41 86.90
N ALA A 999 -37.18 -38.85 86.23
CA ALA A 999 -36.11 -38.09 86.88
C ALA A 999 -36.52 -36.66 87.28
N LEU A 1000 -37.62 -36.14 86.72
CA LEU A 1000 -38.22 -34.90 87.20
C LEU A 1000 -38.57 -35.07 88.70
N THR A 1001 -38.25 -34.08 89.51
CA THR A 1001 -38.67 -34.02 90.91
C THR A 1001 -40.19 -33.89 91.00
N VAL A 1002 -40.71 -34.14 92.20
CA VAL A 1002 -42.15 -34.03 92.49
C VAL A 1002 -42.65 -32.61 92.16
N ASP A 1003 -41.89 -31.58 92.53
CA ASP A 1003 -42.24 -30.17 92.27
C ASP A 1003 -42.23 -29.87 90.76
N GLN A 1004 -41.25 -30.37 90.01
CA GLN A 1004 -41.19 -30.20 88.56
C GLN A 1004 -42.35 -30.91 87.83
N ILE A 1005 -42.80 -32.08 88.31
CA ILE A 1005 -43.98 -32.75 87.74
C ILE A 1005 -45.25 -31.96 88.05
N GLY A 1006 -45.38 -31.42 89.26
CA GLY A 1006 -46.49 -30.54 89.65
C GLY A 1006 -46.54 -29.26 88.81
N ASP A 1007 -45.40 -28.71 88.41
CA ASP A 1007 -45.31 -27.49 87.61
C ASP A 1007 -45.50 -27.68 86.10
N LEU A 1008 -45.71 -28.90 85.62
CA LEU A 1008 -46.09 -29.12 84.22
C LEU A 1008 -47.44 -28.45 83.90
N SER A 1009 -47.62 -27.90 82.70
CA SER A 1009 -48.94 -27.49 82.24
C SER A 1009 -49.82 -28.72 82.01
N ALA A 1010 -51.13 -28.52 82.07
CA ALA A 1010 -52.10 -29.56 81.74
C ALA A 1010 -51.85 -30.15 80.34
N GLU A 1011 -51.47 -29.31 79.36
CA GLU A 1011 -51.11 -29.75 78.01
C GLU A 1011 -49.81 -30.56 77.96
N GLN A 1012 -48.81 -30.21 78.78
CA GLN A 1012 -47.56 -30.99 78.90
C GLN A 1012 -47.84 -32.37 79.50
N VAL A 1013 -48.66 -32.44 80.56
CA VAL A 1013 -49.10 -33.72 81.16
C VAL A 1013 -49.93 -34.53 80.16
N GLY A 1014 -50.80 -33.89 79.38
CA GLY A 1014 -51.58 -34.54 78.33
C GLY A 1014 -50.73 -35.09 77.17
N ALA A 1015 -49.52 -34.54 76.96
CA ALA A 1015 -48.56 -35.04 75.98
C ALA A 1015 -47.81 -36.29 76.43
N LEU A 1016 -47.90 -36.67 77.71
CA LEU A 1016 -47.30 -37.91 78.22
C LEU A 1016 -47.84 -39.11 77.46
N THR A 1017 -46.91 -39.99 77.09
CA THR A 1017 -47.22 -41.30 76.53
C THR A 1017 -47.53 -42.31 77.64
N ALA A 1018 -48.14 -43.44 77.28
CA ALA A 1018 -48.39 -44.54 78.21
C ALA A 1018 -47.13 -45.02 78.95
N ILE A 1019 -45.98 -45.04 78.27
CA ILE A 1019 -44.71 -45.48 78.86
C ILE A 1019 -44.18 -44.44 79.85
N GLN A 1020 -44.31 -43.16 79.53
CA GLN A 1020 -43.86 -42.08 80.42
C GLN A 1020 -44.76 -41.95 81.65
N ALA A 1021 -46.08 -42.05 81.46
CA ALA A 1021 -47.03 -42.10 82.57
C ALA A 1021 -46.76 -43.30 83.49
N ALA A 1022 -46.47 -44.49 82.92
CA ALA A 1022 -46.10 -45.67 83.69
C ALA A 1022 -44.77 -45.53 84.46
N SER A 1023 -43.86 -44.66 84.02
CA SER A 1023 -42.59 -44.43 84.69
C SER A 1023 -42.66 -43.42 85.84
N LEU A 1024 -43.75 -42.67 85.97
CA LEU A 1024 -43.94 -41.77 87.11
C LEU A 1024 -44.03 -42.59 88.41
N THR A 1025 -43.46 -42.07 89.47
CA THR A 1025 -43.64 -42.60 90.82
C THR A 1025 -45.04 -42.24 91.34
N ALA A 1026 -45.48 -42.95 92.38
CA ALA A 1026 -46.73 -42.64 93.05
C ALA A 1026 -46.77 -41.19 93.57
N ASP A 1027 -45.66 -40.71 94.13
CA ASP A 1027 -45.54 -39.35 94.66
C ASP A 1027 -45.63 -38.28 93.56
N GLN A 1028 -45.04 -38.54 92.40
CA GLN A 1028 -45.17 -37.66 91.23
C GLN A 1028 -46.59 -37.62 90.67
N ILE A 1029 -47.31 -38.75 90.67
CA ILE A 1029 -48.72 -38.78 90.25
C ILE A 1029 -49.60 -38.02 91.25
N GLY A 1030 -49.36 -38.20 92.55
CA GLY A 1030 -50.08 -37.49 93.61
C GLY A 1030 -49.81 -35.98 93.63
N ALA A 1031 -48.70 -35.52 93.04
CA ALA A 1031 -48.37 -34.10 92.94
C ALA A 1031 -49.02 -33.37 91.75
N LEU A 1032 -49.71 -34.09 90.86
CA LEU A 1032 -50.46 -33.46 89.77
C LEU A 1032 -51.62 -32.63 90.32
N SER A 1033 -51.97 -31.52 89.71
CA SER A 1033 -53.21 -30.82 90.00
C SER A 1033 -54.40 -31.56 89.37
N GLU A 1034 -55.61 -31.24 89.82
CA GLU A 1034 -56.84 -31.75 89.22
C GLU A 1034 -56.90 -31.49 87.70
N ASP A 1035 -56.51 -30.29 87.26
CA ASP A 1035 -56.46 -29.93 85.84
C ASP A 1035 -55.45 -30.78 85.06
N GLN A 1036 -54.28 -31.05 85.65
CA GLN A 1036 -53.27 -31.93 85.05
C GLN A 1036 -53.76 -33.38 84.98
N VAL A 1037 -54.41 -33.88 86.04
CA VAL A 1037 -54.99 -35.24 86.09
C VAL A 1037 -56.10 -35.38 85.04
N GLY A 1038 -56.99 -34.40 84.92
CA GLY A 1038 -58.02 -34.35 83.88
C GLY A 1038 -57.46 -34.25 82.45
N ALA A 1039 -56.24 -33.72 82.30
CA ALA A 1039 -55.56 -33.64 81.00
C ALA A 1039 -54.78 -34.90 80.62
N ILE A 1040 -54.52 -35.84 81.53
CA ILE A 1040 -53.81 -37.11 81.21
C ILE A 1040 -54.55 -37.80 80.06
N SER A 1041 -53.89 -38.01 78.92
CA SER A 1041 -54.59 -38.64 77.79
C SER A 1041 -55.11 -40.03 78.16
N THR A 1042 -56.22 -40.45 77.56
CA THR A 1042 -56.78 -41.80 77.80
C THR A 1042 -55.79 -42.93 77.46
N LYS A 1043 -54.82 -42.66 76.57
CA LYS A 1043 -53.70 -43.58 76.29
C LYS A 1043 -52.68 -43.63 77.43
N ALA A 1044 -52.39 -42.49 78.05
CA ALA A 1044 -51.50 -42.40 79.20
C ALA A 1044 -52.11 -43.05 80.45
N ILE A 1045 -53.42 -42.85 80.69
CA ILE A 1045 -54.17 -43.49 81.78
C ILE A 1045 -54.02 -45.01 81.76
N ILE A 1046 -54.07 -45.65 80.58
CA ILE A 1046 -53.89 -47.10 80.45
C ILE A 1046 -52.49 -47.55 80.92
N GLY A 1047 -51.48 -46.68 80.82
CA GLY A 1047 -50.13 -46.95 81.31
C GLY A 1047 -49.98 -46.88 82.82
N LEU A 1048 -50.89 -46.22 83.55
CA LEU A 1048 -50.78 -46.09 85.00
C LEU A 1048 -50.93 -47.46 85.69
N SER A 1049 -50.04 -47.75 86.62
CA SER A 1049 -50.18 -48.89 87.52
C SER A 1049 -51.30 -48.65 88.53
N ALA A 1050 -51.80 -49.72 89.14
CA ALA A 1050 -52.79 -49.63 90.20
C ALA A 1050 -52.31 -48.79 91.39
N THR A 1051 -51.01 -48.85 91.73
CA THR A 1051 -50.43 -48.03 92.79
C THR A 1051 -50.39 -46.55 92.44
N GLN A 1052 -50.18 -46.20 91.16
CA GLN A 1052 -50.24 -44.81 90.70
C GLN A 1052 -51.68 -44.29 90.70
N VAL A 1053 -52.65 -45.10 90.27
CA VAL A 1053 -54.07 -44.72 90.31
C VAL A 1053 -54.55 -44.54 91.75
N GLY A 1054 -54.15 -45.43 92.66
CA GLY A 1054 -54.46 -45.29 94.10
C GLY A 1054 -53.63 -44.23 94.83
N ALA A 1055 -52.65 -43.60 94.17
CA ALA A 1055 -51.93 -42.44 94.71
C ALA A 1055 -52.63 -41.12 94.37
N LEU A 1056 -53.65 -41.16 93.50
CA LEU A 1056 -54.51 -40.01 93.29
C LEU A 1056 -55.28 -39.70 94.58
N SER A 1057 -55.35 -38.43 94.95
CA SER A 1057 -56.30 -37.98 95.95
C SER A 1057 -57.73 -38.14 95.44
N THR A 1058 -58.69 -38.18 96.34
CA THR A 1058 -60.11 -38.27 95.98
C THR A 1058 -60.55 -37.13 95.05
N ASP A 1059 -60.06 -35.91 95.27
CA ASP A 1059 -60.34 -34.76 94.37
C ASP A 1059 -59.74 -34.96 92.98
N GLN A 1060 -58.52 -35.50 92.89
CA GLN A 1060 -57.88 -35.84 91.61
C GLN A 1060 -58.62 -36.99 90.88
N VAL A 1061 -59.16 -37.97 91.61
CA VAL A 1061 -60.04 -38.99 91.02
C VAL A 1061 -61.31 -38.37 90.48
N GLY A 1062 -61.92 -37.42 91.21
CA GLY A 1062 -63.08 -36.65 90.77
C GLY A 1062 -62.80 -35.83 89.50
N ALA A 1063 -61.56 -35.36 89.34
CA ALA A 1063 -61.11 -34.64 88.14
C ALA A 1063 -60.90 -35.55 86.91
N LEU A 1064 -60.94 -36.88 87.05
CA LEU A 1064 -60.90 -37.78 85.90
C LEU A 1064 -62.13 -37.57 85.03
N THR A 1065 -61.88 -37.25 83.77
CA THR A 1065 -62.92 -37.20 82.75
C THR A 1065 -63.55 -38.58 82.56
N THR A 1066 -64.81 -38.59 82.12
CA THR A 1066 -65.57 -39.82 81.85
C THR A 1066 -64.83 -40.76 80.89
N ALA A 1067 -64.11 -40.22 79.91
CA ALA A 1067 -63.31 -41.00 78.97
C ALA A 1067 -62.07 -41.64 79.62
N GLN A 1068 -61.43 -40.95 80.58
CA GLN A 1068 -60.30 -41.50 81.34
C GLN A 1068 -60.77 -42.60 82.28
N VAL A 1069 -61.87 -42.39 83.00
CA VAL A 1069 -62.48 -43.41 83.87
C VAL A 1069 -62.86 -44.66 83.05
N GLY A 1070 -63.44 -44.48 81.86
CA GLY A 1070 -63.75 -45.58 80.96
C GLY A 1070 -62.53 -46.29 80.37
N ALA A 1071 -61.36 -45.65 80.36
CA ALA A 1071 -60.09 -46.25 79.95
C ALA A 1071 -59.40 -47.06 81.06
N LEU A 1072 -59.81 -46.90 82.32
CA LEU A 1072 -59.26 -47.67 83.43
C LEU A 1072 -59.52 -49.17 83.25
N SER A 1073 -58.50 -49.97 83.53
CA SER A 1073 -58.60 -51.43 83.62
C SER A 1073 -59.24 -51.85 84.94
N ALA A 1074 -59.68 -53.12 85.02
CA ALA A 1074 -60.25 -53.67 86.26
C ALA A 1074 -59.34 -53.52 87.49
N VAL A 1075 -58.02 -53.64 87.31
CA VAL A 1075 -57.06 -53.54 88.41
C VAL A 1075 -56.90 -52.08 88.86
N GLN A 1076 -56.95 -51.13 87.92
CA GLN A 1076 -56.89 -49.70 88.23
C GLN A 1076 -58.20 -49.20 88.86
N VAL A 1077 -59.36 -49.64 88.37
CA VAL A 1077 -60.66 -49.36 89.02
C VAL A 1077 -60.70 -49.94 90.42
N GLY A 1078 -60.13 -51.13 90.63
CA GLY A 1078 -60.02 -51.73 91.96
C GLY A 1078 -59.03 -51.05 92.91
N ALA A 1079 -58.21 -50.13 92.41
CA ALA A 1079 -57.37 -49.27 93.24
C ALA A 1079 -58.11 -48.03 93.76
N LEU A 1080 -59.27 -47.70 93.19
CA LEU A 1080 -60.12 -46.62 93.67
C LEU A 1080 -60.82 -47.08 94.95
N GLY A 1081 -60.67 -46.28 96.00
CA GLY A 1081 -61.36 -46.48 97.28
C GLY A 1081 -62.86 -46.22 97.18
N ALA A 1082 -63.58 -46.48 98.27
CA ALA A 1082 -65.00 -46.16 98.34
C ALA A 1082 -65.26 -44.64 98.20
N ASP A 1083 -64.42 -43.80 98.81
CA ASP A 1083 -64.51 -42.35 98.73
C ASP A 1083 -64.25 -41.84 97.31
N ASP A 1084 -63.27 -42.43 96.62
CA ASP A 1084 -62.93 -42.12 95.23
C ASP A 1084 -64.08 -42.45 94.27
N ILE A 1085 -64.73 -43.61 94.48
CA ILE A 1085 -65.90 -44.02 93.69
C ILE A 1085 -67.10 -43.13 94.00
N ALA A 1086 -67.27 -42.65 95.23
CA ALA A 1086 -68.33 -41.72 95.59
C ALA A 1086 -68.16 -40.34 94.93
N GLU A 1087 -66.92 -39.90 94.71
CA GLU A 1087 -66.63 -38.61 94.06
C GLU A 1087 -66.84 -38.65 92.53
N LEU A 1088 -66.82 -39.83 91.92
CA LEU A 1088 -67.07 -39.97 90.48
C LEU A 1088 -68.49 -39.53 90.09
N SER A 1089 -68.60 -38.75 89.01
CA SER A 1089 -69.92 -38.42 88.47
C SER A 1089 -70.67 -39.68 87.99
N THR A 1090 -72.00 -39.59 87.91
CA THR A 1090 -72.84 -40.66 87.39
C THR A 1090 -72.44 -41.09 85.98
N ASP A 1091 -72.07 -40.14 85.12
CA ASP A 1091 -71.55 -40.42 83.77
C ASP A 1091 -70.20 -41.16 83.81
N ALA A 1092 -69.34 -40.86 84.78
CA ALA A 1092 -68.07 -41.56 84.96
C ALA A 1092 -68.29 -43.00 85.46
N ILE A 1093 -69.22 -43.21 86.39
CA ILE A 1093 -69.63 -44.55 86.84
C ILE A 1093 -70.21 -45.37 85.68
N ALA A 1094 -71.08 -44.77 84.87
CA ALA A 1094 -71.61 -45.40 83.66
C ALA A 1094 -70.51 -45.70 82.63
N ALA A 1095 -69.47 -44.89 82.58
CA ALA A 1095 -68.34 -45.07 81.67
C ALA A 1095 -67.39 -46.20 82.09
N ILE A 1096 -67.40 -46.67 83.34
CA ILE A 1096 -66.56 -47.79 83.80
C ILE A 1096 -66.79 -48.98 82.87
N SER A 1097 -65.78 -49.34 82.08
CA SER A 1097 -66.01 -50.31 81.02
C SER A 1097 -66.49 -51.67 81.58
N THR A 1098 -67.23 -52.41 80.77
CA THR A 1098 -67.70 -53.76 81.13
C THR A 1098 -66.56 -54.74 81.46
N LYS A 1099 -65.33 -54.46 81.01
CA LYS A 1099 -64.13 -55.21 81.40
C LYS A 1099 -63.59 -54.79 82.76
N ALA A 1100 -63.84 -53.55 83.18
CA ALA A 1100 -63.30 -52.95 84.39
C ALA A 1100 -64.26 -53.01 85.59
N ILE A 1101 -65.58 -53.06 85.36
CA ILE A 1101 -66.60 -53.02 86.42
C ILE A 1101 -66.46 -54.13 87.48
N SER A 1102 -65.99 -55.32 87.08
CA SER A 1102 -65.70 -56.42 88.01
C SER A 1102 -64.52 -56.14 88.97
N GLY A 1103 -63.80 -55.05 88.73
CA GLY A 1103 -62.71 -54.52 89.55
C GLY A 1103 -63.17 -53.71 90.75
N LEU A 1104 -64.39 -53.16 90.75
CA LEU A 1104 -64.91 -52.41 91.90
C LEU A 1104 -64.84 -53.29 93.16
N SER A 1105 -64.33 -52.73 94.26
CA SER A 1105 -64.39 -53.44 95.53
C SER A 1105 -65.85 -53.56 96.00
N ASN A 1106 -66.15 -54.54 96.85
CA ASN A 1106 -67.49 -54.63 97.44
C ASN A 1106 -67.85 -53.35 98.22
N ASP A 1107 -66.87 -52.74 98.89
CA ASP A 1107 -67.07 -51.50 99.64
C ASP A 1107 -67.37 -50.31 98.71
N ALA A 1108 -66.69 -50.23 97.56
CA ALA A 1108 -66.99 -49.23 96.53
C ALA A 1108 -68.38 -49.42 95.93
N VAL A 1109 -68.82 -50.67 95.72
CA VAL A 1109 -70.17 -50.96 95.21
C VAL A 1109 -71.23 -50.58 96.24
N ALA A 1110 -71.00 -50.88 97.52
CA ALA A 1110 -71.89 -50.48 98.61
C ALA A 1110 -71.95 -48.95 98.78
N ALA A 1111 -70.85 -48.25 98.48
CA ALA A 1111 -70.76 -46.80 98.57
C ALA A 1111 -71.41 -46.05 97.39
N LEU A 1112 -71.89 -46.76 96.36
CA LEU A 1112 -72.59 -46.11 95.24
C LEU A 1112 -73.80 -45.34 95.76
N SER A 1113 -73.88 -44.05 95.47
CA SER A 1113 -75.12 -43.32 95.71
C SER A 1113 -76.25 -43.88 94.85
N THR A 1114 -77.49 -43.61 95.21
CA THR A 1114 -78.66 -44.04 94.43
C THR A 1114 -78.55 -43.59 92.96
N ASP A 1115 -78.07 -42.37 92.72
CA ASP A 1115 -77.90 -41.83 91.36
C ASP A 1115 -76.77 -42.52 90.59
N GLN A 1116 -75.66 -42.85 91.27
CA GLN A 1116 -74.55 -43.59 90.66
C GLN A 1116 -74.94 -45.04 90.36
N LEU A 1117 -75.67 -45.69 91.26
CA LEU A 1117 -76.17 -47.04 91.06
C LEU A 1117 -77.18 -47.09 89.90
N ALA A 1118 -78.05 -46.10 89.78
CA ALA A 1118 -78.95 -45.96 88.64
C ALA A 1118 -78.20 -45.78 87.31
N ALA A 1119 -77.01 -45.15 87.36
CA ALA A 1119 -76.15 -44.99 86.19
C ALA A 1119 -75.38 -46.27 85.81
N VAL A 1120 -75.32 -47.28 86.68
CA VAL A 1120 -74.72 -48.59 86.34
C VAL A 1120 -75.60 -49.27 85.30
N THR A 1121 -75.10 -49.38 84.08
CA THR A 1121 -75.84 -49.98 82.97
C THR A 1121 -76.14 -51.46 83.23
N THR A 1122 -77.18 -51.97 82.57
CA THR A 1122 -77.56 -53.39 82.61
C THR A 1122 -76.41 -54.33 82.23
N SER A 1123 -75.58 -53.93 81.27
CA SER A 1123 -74.41 -54.71 80.85
C SER A 1123 -73.30 -54.72 81.90
N GLN A 1124 -73.16 -53.64 82.68
CA GLN A 1124 -72.24 -53.58 83.81
C GLN A 1124 -72.77 -54.44 84.96
N ILE A 1125 -74.06 -54.31 85.33
CA ILE A 1125 -74.73 -55.14 86.35
C ILE A 1125 -74.52 -56.62 86.05
N ALA A 1126 -74.78 -57.09 84.83
CA ALA A 1126 -74.62 -58.50 84.45
C ALA A 1126 -73.18 -59.05 84.60
N LEU A 1127 -72.17 -58.17 84.59
CA LEU A 1127 -70.75 -58.53 84.67
C LEU A 1127 -70.12 -58.23 86.03
N MET A 1128 -70.87 -57.62 86.94
CA MET A 1128 -70.49 -57.56 88.35
C MET A 1128 -70.44 -58.97 88.93
N LYS A 1129 -69.51 -59.20 89.85
CA LYS A 1129 -69.42 -60.47 90.56
C LYS A 1129 -70.67 -60.64 91.43
N PRO A 1130 -71.12 -61.87 91.69
CA PRO A 1130 -72.19 -62.13 92.64
C PRO A 1130 -71.99 -61.42 93.98
N THR A 1131 -70.77 -61.40 94.50
CA THR A 1131 -70.43 -60.70 95.75
C THR A 1131 -70.56 -59.18 95.68
N GLN A 1132 -70.38 -58.58 94.50
CA GLN A 1132 -70.55 -57.14 94.30
C GLN A 1132 -72.04 -56.80 94.27
N ILE A 1133 -72.86 -57.59 93.57
CA ILE A 1133 -74.33 -57.43 93.60
C ILE A 1133 -74.87 -57.64 95.01
N ALA A 1134 -74.39 -58.66 95.72
CA ALA A 1134 -74.77 -58.92 97.10
C ALA A 1134 -74.26 -57.83 98.08
N ALA A 1135 -73.25 -57.05 97.70
CA ALA A 1135 -72.75 -55.95 98.52
C ALA A 1135 -73.63 -54.70 98.44
N LEU A 1136 -74.56 -54.63 97.47
CA LEU A 1136 -75.58 -53.59 97.46
C LEU A 1136 -76.41 -53.69 98.73
N THR A 1137 -76.75 -52.55 99.33
CA THR A 1137 -77.69 -52.53 100.45
C THR A 1137 -79.06 -53.02 99.99
N THR A 1138 -79.92 -53.42 100.93
CA THR A 1138 -81.30 -53.78 100.61
C THR A 1138 -82.04 -52.65 99.90
N ASP A 1139 -81.76 -51.40 100.29
CA ASP A 1139 -82.34 -50.21 99.65
C ASP A 1139 -81.83 -50.05 98.22
N GLN A 1140 -80.52 -50.23 98.01
CA GLN A 1140 -79.92 -50.21 96.68
C GLN A 1140 -80.45 -51.32 95.76
N ILE A 1141 -80.72 -52.52 96.28
CA ILE A 1141 -81.34 -53.60 95.51
C ILE A 1141 -82.77 -53.23 95.11
N GLY A 1142 -83.54 -52.65 96.03
CA GLY A 1142 -84.89 -52.15 95.75
C GLY A 1142 -84.90 -50.96 94.78
N ASP A 1143 -83.83 -50.17 94.74
CA ASP A 1143 -83.69 -49.02 93.83
C ASP A 1143 -83.21 -49.41 92.42
N LEU A 1144 -82.83 -50.68 92.18
CA LEU A 1144 -82.46 -51.12 90.84
C LEU A 1144 -83.64 -50.98 89.89
N SER A 1145 -83.44 -50.40 88.71
CA SER A 1145 -84.50 -50.42 87.69
C SER A 1145 -84.84 -51.86 87.29
N THR A 1146 -86.06 -52.06 86.79
CA THR A 1146 -86.51 -53.36 86.28
C THR A 1146 -85.57 -53.92 85.20
N ASP A 1147 -85.00 -53.05 84.36
CA ASP A 1147 -84.00 -53.43 83.36
C ASP A 1147 -82.68 -53.91 84.00
N GLN A 1148 -82.23 -53.29 85.10
CA GLN A 1148 -81.04 -53.70 85.84
C GLN A 1148 -81.27 -55.03 86.58
N VAL A 1149 -82.44 -55.21 87.22
CA VAL A 1149 -82.82 -56.48 87.85
C VAL A 1149 -82.95 -57.59 86.81
N GLY A 1150 -83.54 -57.31 85.65
CA GLY A 1150 -83.64 -58.26 84.55
C GLY A 1150 -82.30 -58.66 83.94
N ALA A 1151 -81.28 -57.81 84.08
CA ALA A 1151 -79.92 -58.11 83.66
C ALA A 1151 -79.14 -58.98 84.67
N LEU A 1152 -79.67 -59.20 85.88
CA LEU A 1152 -79.05 -60.10 86.85
C LEU A 1152 -78.96 -61.51 86.28
N THR A 1153 -77.83 -62.14 86.53
CA THR A 1153 -77.58 -63.55 86.17
C THR A 1153 -78.04 -64.46 87.30
N ALA A 1154 -78.25 -65.75 86.99
CA ALA A 1154 -78.62 -66.75 87.98
C ALA A 1154 -77.70 -66.77 89.20
N GLY A 1155 -76.39 -66.63 88.98
CA GLY A 1155 -75.40 -66.62 90.06
C GLY A 1155 -75.46 -65.37 90.94
N GLN A 1156 -75.88 -64.23 90.37
CA GLN A 1156 -76.06 -62.99 91.13
C GLN A 1156 -77.37 -63.01 91.93
N VAL A 1157 -78.48 -63.46 91.32
CA VAL A 1157 -79.74 -63.64 92.04
C VAL A 1157 -79.59 -64.63 93.18
N ALA A 1158 -78.90 -65.76 92.96
CA ALA A 1158 -78.61 -66.73 94.01
C ALA A 1158 -77.77 -66.17 95.17
N SER A 1159 -76.98 -65.12 94.91
CA SER A 1159 -76.15 -64.48 95.94
C SER A 1159 -76.86 -63.39 96.72
N LEU A 1160 -78.04 -62.95 96.26
CA LEU A 1160 -78.87 -62.02 97.01
C LEU A 1160 -79.31 -62.68 98.32
N THR A 1161 -79.30 -61.92 99.40
CA THR A 1161 -79.89 -62.37 100.65
C THR A 1161 -81.40 -62.47 100.50
N THR A 1162 -82.05 -63.19 101.41
CA THR A 1162 -83.52 -63.23 101.47
C THR A 1162 -84.11 -61.83 101.65
N ASP A 1163 -83.43 -60.95 102.38
CA ASP A 1163 -83.87 -59.56 102.58
C ASP A 1163 -83.74 -58.75 101.30
N GLN A 1164 -82.70 -58.98 100.51
CA GLN A 1164 -82.52 -58.34 99.20
C GLN A 1164 -83.52 -58.85 98.16
N ILE A 1165 -83.85 -60.14 98.15
CA ILE A 1165 -84.91 -60.68 97.28
C ILE A 1165 -86.27 -60.13 97.70
N GLY A 1166 -86.56 -60.08 99.01
CA GLY A 1166 -87.79 -59.49 99.52
C GLY A 1166 -87.92 -58.00 99.24
N ALA A 1167 -86.79 -57.28 99.08
CA ALA A 1167 -86.77 -55.86 98.74
C ALA A 1167 -87.09 -55.57 97.27
N LEU A 1168 -87.15 -56.60 96.40
CA LEU A 1168 -87.56 -56.39 95.01
C LEU A 1168 -89.02 -55.94 94.94
N THR A 1169 -89.36 -55.05 94.03
CA THR A 1169 -90.76 -54.78 93.71
C THR A 1169 -91.34 -55.91 92.86
N GLU A 1170 -92.66 -56.03 92.82
CA GLU A 1170 -93.34 -56.98 91.92
C GLU A 1170 -92.87 -56.81 90.47
N ASP A 1171 -92.77 -55.56 89.99
CA ASP A 1171 -92.28 -55.24 88.65
C ASP A 1171 -90.83 -55.72 88.43
N GLN A 1172 -89.98 -55.62 89.45
CA GLN A 1172 -88.59 -56.09 89.38
C GLN A 1172 -88.50 -57.62 89.40
N VAL A 1173 -89.32 -58.28 90.20
CA VAL A 1173 -89.42 -59.76 90.20
C VAL A 1173 -89.91 -60.26 88.85
N GLY A 1174 -90.96 -59.66 88.31
CA GLY A 1174 -91.46 -59.96 86.96
C GLY A 1174 -90.42 -59.66 85.88
N ALA A 1175 -89.56 -58.66 86.09
CA ALA A 1175 -88.46 -58.35 85.18
C ALA A 1175 -87.27 -59.32 85.26
N LEU A 1176 -87.17 -60.18 86.29
CA LEU A 1176 -86.09 -61.16 86.39
C LEU A 1176 -86.04 -62.01 85.13
N SER A 1177 -84.90 -62.07 84.45
CA SER A 1177 -84.84 -62.90 83.25
C SER A 1177 -85.11 -64.37 83.62
N VAL A 1178 -85.75 -65.10 82.72
CA VAL A 1178 -86.03 -66.54 82.88
C VAL A 1178 -84.76 -67.30 83.32
N LYS A 1179 -83.58 -66.95 82.79
CA LYS A 1179 -82.32 -67.55 83.22
C LYS A 1179 -81.93 -67.22 84.66
N ALA A 1180 -82.24 -66.00 85.12
CA ALA A 1180 -81.95 -65.54 86.47
C ALA A 1180 -82.84 -66.23 87.51
N VAL A 1181 -84.11 -66.44 87.18
CA VAL A 1181 -85.11 -67.12 88.04
C VAL A 1181 -84.67 -68.55 88.41
N VAL A 1182 -83.96 -69.26 87.52
CA VAL A 1182 -83.36 -70.58 87.86
C VAL A 1182 -82.37 -70.49 89.02
N GLY A 1183 -81.76 -69.33 89.23
CA GLY A 1183 -80.85 -69.07 90.34
C GLY A 1183 -81.54 -68.88 91.69
N LEU A 1184 -82.87 -68.67 91.73
CA LEU A 1184 -83.59 -68.52 92.97
C LEU A 1184 -83.51 -69.80 93.80
N THR A 1185 -83.03 -69.67 95.02
CA THR A 1185 -83.06 -70.77 95.97
C THR A 1185 -84.47 -70.92 96.55
N ALA A 1186 -84.79 -72.11 97.05
CA ALA A 1186 -86.07 -72.34 97.73
C ALA A 1186 -86.30 -71.32 98.87
N SER A 1187 -85.27 -70.99 99.64
CA SER A 1187 -85.37 -69.98 100.71
C SER A 1187 -85.62 -68.57 100.20
N GLN A 1188 -85.19 -68.25 98.97
CA GLN A 1188 -85.49 -66.98 98.35
C GLN A 1188 -86.94 -66.95 97.84
N ILE A 1189 -87.45 -68.04 97.26
CA ILE A 1189 -88.87 -68.16 96.87
C ILE A 1189 -89.77 -68.00 98.10
N THR A 1190 -89.47 -68.66 99.22
CA THR A 1190 -90.25 -68.51 100.46
C THR A 1190 -90.15 -67.10 101.06
N ALA A 1191 -89.08 -66.36 100.78
CA ALA A 1191 -88.94 -64.99 101.24
C ALA A 1191 -89.73 -63.99 100.37
N MET A 1192 -90.24 -64.44 99.22
CA MET A 1192 -91.07 -63.60 98.36
C MET A 1192 -92.48 -63.48 98.95
N THR A 1193 -93.07 -62.31 98.78
CA THR A 1193 -94.50 -62.12 99.01
C THR A 1193 -95.29 -62.84 97.92
N ALA A 1194 -96.52 -63.20 98.22
CA ALA A 1194 -97.38 -63.82 97.22
C ALA A 1194 -97.55 -62.94 95.97
N ASP A 1195 -97.57 -61.60 96.11
CA ASP A 1195 -97.64 -60.67 94.97
C ASP A 1195 -96.38 -60.73 94.10
N GLN A 1196 -95.20 -60.91 94.72
CA GLN A 1196 -93.96 -61.10 93.98
C GLN A 1196 -93.95 -62.46 93.26
N VAL A 1197 -94.45 -63.52 93.91
CA VAL A 1197 -94.52 -64.85 93.28
C VAL A 1197 -95.51 -64.85 92.12
N GLU A 1198 -96.66 -64.17 92.26
CA GLU A 1198 -97.64 -63.96 91.19
C GLU A 1198 -97.05 -63.19 90.01
N ALA A 1199 -96.12 -62.26 90.27
CA ALA A 1199 -95.49 -61.49 89.21
C ALA A 1199 -94.59 -62.33 88.27
N PHE A 1200 -94.38 -63.62 88.55
CA PHE A 1200 -93.75 -64.50 87.58
C PHE A 1200 -94.60 -64.63 86.32
N SER A 1201 -93.96 -64.37 85.18
CA SER A 1201 -94.51 -64.75 83.89
C SER A 1201 -94.46 -66.26 83.71
N GLU A 1202 -95.36 -66.76 82.86
CA GLU A 1202 -95.42 -68.17 82.46
C GLU A 1202 -94.05 -68.74 82.06
N ALA A 1203 -93.23 -67.93 81.37
CA ALA A 1203 -91.90 -68.35 80.95
C ALA A 1203 -90.91 -68.50 82.12
N GLN A 1204 -91.01 -67.65 83.15
CA GLN A 1204 -90.23 -67.76 84.39
C GLN A 1204 -90.74 -68.93 85.23
N THR A 1205 -92.06 -69.09 85.35
CA THR A 1205 -92.71 -70.22 86.02
C THR A 1205 -92.27 -71.56 85.41
N ALA A 1206 -92.14 -71.63 84.08
CA ALA A 1206 -91.73 -72.84 83.37
C ALA A 1206 -90.33 -73.35 83.72
N VAL A 1207 -89.43 -72.48 84.16
CA VAL A 1207 -88.04 -72.85 84.47
C VAL A 1207 -87.78 -73.04 85.95
N LEU A 1208 -88.79 -72.84 86.79
CA LEU A 1208 -88.72 -73.22 88.20
C LEU A 1208 -88.52 -74.73 88.29
N GLY A 1209 -87.63 -75.15 89.17
CA GLY A 1209 -87.40 -76.55 89.52
C GLY A 1209 -88.39 -77.03 90.56
N SER A 1210 -88.48 -78.34 90.74
CA SER A 1210 -89.42 -78.95 91.70
C SER A 1210 -89.22 -78.48 93.14
N GLY A 1211 -87.99 -78.13 93.54
CA GLY A 1211 -87.72 -77.57 94.87
C GLY A 1211 -88.11 -76.09 95.03
N GLN A 1212 -88.23 -75.34 93.92
CA GLN A 1212 -88.73 -73.96 93.94
C GLN A 1212 -90.25 -73.96 93.91
N ILE A 1213 -90.87 -74.81 93.08
CA ILE A 1213 -92.32 -75.04 93.08
C ILE A 1213 -92.79 -75.52 94.46
N ALA A 1214 -92.12 -76.50 95.07
CA ALA A 1214 -92.47 -76.96 96.41
C ALA A 1214 -92.21 -75.94 97.53
N ALA A 1215 -91.53 -74.83 97.23
CA ALA A 1215 -91.29 -73.75 98.19
C ALA A 1215 -92.32 -72.61 98.08
N MET A 1216 -93.20 -72.67 97.07
CA MET A 1216 -94.36 -71.80 96.94
C MET A 1216 -95.42 -72.21 97.94
N GLU A 1217 -96.18 -71.24 98.43
CA GLU A 1217 -97.34 -71.50 99.27
C GLU A 1217 -98.55 -71.83 98.39
N SER A 1218 -99.54 -72.54 98.92
CA SER A 1218 -100.75 -72.88 98.16
C SER A 1218 -101.46 -71.62 97.62
N GLU A 1219 -101.34 -70.49 98.32
CA GLU A 1219 -101.86 -69.19 97.88
C GLU A 1219 -101.18 -68.67 96.60
N ASP A 1220 -99.92 -69.05 96.33
CA ASP A 1220 -99.22 -68.66 95.11
C ASP A 1220 -99.82 -69.37 93.88
N PHE A 1221 -100.12 -70.67 94.02
CA PHE A 1221 -100.74 -71.45 92.94
C PHE A 1221 -102.18 -71.03 92.67
N GLU A 1222 -102.92 -70.58 93.68
CA GLU A 1222 -104.27 -70.02 93.49
C GLU A 1222 -104.26 -68.76 92.62
N ARG A 1223 -103.19 -67.97 92.70
CA ARG A 1223 -103.04 -66.73 91.93
C ARG A 1223 -102.43 -66.93 90.56
N PHE A 1224 -101.81 -68.08 90.32
CA PHE A 1224 -101.25 -68.40 89.02
C PHE A 1224 -102.33 -68.38 87.94
N SER A 1225 -102.00 -67.84 86.78
CA SER A 1225 -102.91 -67.98 85.66
C SER A 1225 -102.94 -69.45 85.21
N THR A 1226 -103.95 -69.78 84.43
CA THR A 1226 -103.96 -71.07 83.73
C THR A 1226 -102.73 -71.27 82.85
N GLY A 1227 -102.19 -70.18 82.29
CA GLY A 1227 -100.93 -70.18 81.58
C GLY A 1227 -99.76 -70.59 82.47
N ASP A 1228 -99.65 -70.04 83.68
CA ASP A 1228 -98.57 -70.35 84.63
C ASP A 1228 -98.61 -71.81 85.07
N ILE A 1229 -99.80 -72.32 85.37
CA ILE A 1229 -100.03 -73.73 85.71
C ILE A 1229 -99.67 -74.66 84.53
N ALA A 1230 -100.11 -74.32 83.31
CA ALA A 1230 -99.73 -75.05 82.10
C ALA A 1230 -98.23 -74.97 81.81
N ALA A 1231 -97.56 -73.91 82.25
CA ALA A 1231 -96.15 -73.69 81.99
C ALA A 1231 -95.23 -74.49 82.92
N ILE A 1232 -95.70 -74.91 84.12
CA ILE A 1232 -94.89 -75.68 85.10
C ILE A 1232 -94.31 -76.92 84.43
N ASN A 1233 -92.99 -76.97 84.20
CA ASN A 1233 -92.48 -78.05 83.38
C ASN A 1233 -92.60 -79.43 84.06
N THR A 1234 -92.59 -80.46 83.24
CA THR A 1234 -92.78 -81.86 83.65
C THR A 1234 -91.78 -82.36 84.70
N GLY A 1235 -90.56 -81.82 84.74
CA GLY A 1235 -89.56 -82.08 85.78
C GLY A 1235 -89.77 -81.31 87.08
N ALA A 1236 -90.58 -80.26 87.07
CA ALA A 1236 -90.95 -79.46 88.24
C ALA A 1236 -92.29 -79.87 88.85
N ILE A 1237 -93.18 -80.47 88.03
CA ILE A 1237 -94.53 -80.89 88.43
C ILE A 1237 -94.55 -81.84 89.63
N SER A 1238 -93.45 -82.53 89.93
CA SER A 1238 -93.34 -83.35 91.14
C SER A 1238 -93.33 -82.52 92.43
N GLY A 1239 -93.06 -81.22 92.34
CA GLY A 1239 -93.12 -80.27 93.44
C GLY A 1239 -94.51 -79.73 93.69
N LEU A 1240 -95.44 -79.90 92.73
CA LEU A 1240 -96.86 -79.62 92.94
C LEU A 1240 -97.36 -80.64 93.98
N ALA A 1241 -97.46 -80.25 95.25
CA ALA A 1241 -97.97 -81.13 96.29
C ALA A 1241 -99.43 -81.51 95.97
N VAL A 1242 -99.96 -82.54 96.63
CA VAL A 1242 -101.36 -82.97 96.38
C VAL A 1242 -102.33 -81.84 96.75
N GLU A 1243 -102.02 -81.11 97.82
CA GLU A 1243 -102.82 -79.98 98.31
C GLU A 1243 -102.89 -78.81 97.31
N ASP A 1244 -101.79 -78.54 96.61
CA ASP A 1244 -101.72 -77.45 95.65
C ASP A 1244 -102.52 -77.78 94.36
N ILE A 1245 -102.58 -79.05 93.95
CA ILE A 1245 -103.43 -79.48 92.81
C ILE A 1245 -104.91 -79.36 93.18
N GLU A 1246 -105.24 -79.70 94.43
CA GLU A 1246 -106.61 -79.56 94.94
C GLU A 1246 -107.06 -78.10 95.04
N ALA A 1247 -106.12 -77.17 95.17
CA ALA A 1247 -106.40 -75.74 95.20
C ALA A 1247 -106.60 -75.12 93.79
N LEU A 1248 -106.25 -75.84 92.72
CA LEU A 1248 -106.38 -75.30 91.37
C LEU A 1248 -107.84 -75.15 90.94
N ASP A 1249 -108.16 -73.99 90.38
CA ASP A 1249 -109.48 -73.76 89.80
C ASP A 1249 -109.72 -74.59 88.54
N GLU A 1250 -110.98 -74.63 88.11
CA GLU A 1250 -111.42 -75.44 86.97
C GLU A 1250 -110.61 -75.15 85.71
N ASP A 1251 -110.25 -73.88 85.48
CA ASP A 1251 -109.51 -73.46 84.30
C ASP A 1251 -108.02 -73.87 84.44
N GLN A 1252 -107.45 -73.79 85.65
CA GLN A 1252 -106.07 -74.17 85.96
C GLN A 1252 -105.84 -75.68 85.87
N VAL A 1253 -106.79 -76.49 86.35
CA VAL A 1253 -106.71 -77.95 86.23
C VAL A 1253 -106.80 -78.37 84.77
N GLN A 1254 -107.73 -77.80 83.99
CA GLN A 1254 -107.83 -78.15 82.56
C GLN A 1254 -106.62 -77.71 81.74
N ALA A 1255 -105.93 -76.66 82.19
CA ALA A 1255 -104.65 -76.25 81.64
C ALA A 1255 -103.52 -77.26 81.90
N LEU A 1256 -103.71 -78.22 82.81
CA LEU A 1256 -102.77 -79.32 83.00
C LEU A 1256 -102.66 -80.14 81.73
N THR A 1257 -101.50 -80.01 81.12
CA THR A 1257 -101.24 -80.65 79.84
C THR A 1257 -101.06 -82.13 80.05
N THR A 1258 -101.34 -82.85 78.98
CA THR A 1258 -101.23 -84.30 78.98
C THR A 1258 -99.81 -84.76 79.33
N ALA A 1259 -98.75 -84.07 78.89
CA ALA A 1259 -97.38 -84.46 79.17
C ALA A 1259 -96.98 -84.30 80.66
N GLN A 1260 -97.57 -83.34 81.38
CA GLN A 1260 -97.35 -83.12 82.82
C GLN A 1260 -98.05 -84.16 83.69
N ILE A 1261 -99.35 -84.41 83.47
CA ILE A 1261 -100.10 -85.46 84.17
C ILE A 1261 -99.44 -86.83 84.00
N GLN A 1262 -98.73 -87.03 82.88
CA GLN A 1262 -98.03 -88.27 82.61
C GLN A 1262 -96.89 -88.60 83.57
N VAL A 1263 -96.27 -87.59 84.14
CA VAL A 1263 -95.15 -87.80 85.06
C VAL A 1263 -95.56 -87.60 86.50
N MET A 1264 -96.80 -87.20 86.73
CA MET A 1264 -97.37 -87.12 88.05
C MET A 1264 -97.34 -88.51 88.72
N ASN A 1265 -96.87 -88.53 89.97
CA ASN A 1265 -96.91 -89.70 90.83
C ASN A 1265 -98.40 -90.08 91.09
N SER A 1266 -98.69 -91.29 91.56
CA SER A 1266 -100.06 -91.82 91.60
C SER A 1266 -101.08 -90.92 92.29
N ASP A 1267 -100.63 -90.17 93.30
CA ASP A 1267 -101.47 -89.32 94.13
C ASP A 1267 -101.79 -88.02 93.41
N GLN A 1268 -100.81 -87.48 92.70
CA GLN A 1268 -100.99 -86.27 91.91
C GLN A 1268 -101.95 -86.51 90.74
N VAL A 1269 -101.87 -87.64 90.04
CA VAL A 1269 -102.87 -87.96 89.02
C VAL A 1269 -104.26 -88.16 89.65
N ALA A 1270 -104.33 -88.74 90.85
CA ALA A 1270 -105.58 -88.92 91.57
C ALA A 1270 -106.23 -87.56 91.89
N ALA A 1271 -105.41 -86.59 92.27
CA ALA A 1271 -105.86 -85.21 92.43
C ALA A 1271 -106.38 -84.62 91.10
N VAL A 1272 -105.65 -84.78 89.98
CA VAL A 1272 -106.08 -84.24 88.68
C VAL A 1272 -107.39 -84.86 88.16
N ILE A 1273 -107.64 -86.15 88.42
CA ILE A 1273 -108.93 -86.79 88.09
C ILE A 1273 -110.04 -86.34 89.03
N ALA A 1274 -109.74 -86.21 90.33
CA ALA A 1274 -110.69 -85.73 91.33
C ALA A 1274 -111.19 -84.36 90.94
N ALA A 1275 -110.27 -83.50 90.51
CA ALA A 1275 -110.60 -82.24 89.92
C ALA A 1275 -111.45 -82.41 88.63
N TYR A 1276 -111.04 -83.20 87.63
CA TYR A 1276 -111.75 -83.34 86.33
C TYR A 1276 -113.21 -83.90 86.37
N GLN A 1277 -113.71 -84.43 87.50
CA GLN A 1277 -115.10 -84.93 87.64
C GLN A 1277 -116.05 -83.93 88.28
N GLU A 1278 -115.48 -83.00 89.02
CA GLU A 1278 -116.23 -81.86 89.56
C GLU A 1278 -116.52 -80.83 88.46
N ILE A 1279 -115.85 -81.01 87.31
CA ILE A 1279 -116.08 -80.37 86.02
C ILE A 1279 -117.17 -81.12 85.26
#